data_AF-A0A2M9GBJ2-F1
#
_entry.id   AF-A0A2M9GBJ2-F1
#
_cell.length_a   1.000
_cell.length_b   1.000
_cell.length_c   1.000
_cell.angle_alpha   90.00
_cell.angle_beta   90.00
_cell.angle_gamma   90.00
#
_symmetry.space_group_name_H-M   'P 1'
#
loop_
_entity.id
_entity.type
_entity.pdbx_description
1 polymer ?
#
loop_
_entity_poly.entity_id
_entity_poly.type
_entity_poly.pdbx_seq_one_letter_code
_entity_poly.pdbx_strand_id
1 'polypeptide(L)'
;MKFYASGPSIPDVLLERCDAGRVVFLCGAGVSIPSGMPTFIGLTQYVIEFFGPPDDSEIMTSFLPWLIRESDSNVPLDQIFNLLHLEYGKDEVNALVTERLSVSLEGHDFGREHNLIKRISSSQGGMPQIVTTNFDRLFELPGDAGQLKLHVPPAFPNLNFGLNIEGVTYLHGRLVDTTAESHPYVLSSADFGRAYLSEGWATNFIRHLLERYTVVLVGYKAEDPPVKYLLQGLNHDGQYDRSKLYAFDRGTVDDVEVKWRDRGVTGIAYSDHSDLWKSMEAWAERSDDPRRWRLSTIAKSQRDPKELMPHERGQVAHVLRTVQGARAFSEAEPVPHPEWICVMDANVRSGEKSSGYGSERETFDPVFHYGLDDDLIDISENERRQGVTNDNLLVWREEDDNPHDFHRLGGRQMEGLESTPKRLGHLISWICKCINSPVLAWWAVRQNGLHPRLLHQIQWHLRHSKPLSERARHLWRLLVEHHQDPRNRRWNSEWFDFKNLIDAEGWTPNALREFRRFATPKLQISLPSGLGKSMPPSASWEEIDFDDLGRFEVAFLDRHNEELQVPDSQLSQVLGILEHQLTVVSSLLEDVDIKFFDTPTCYPGRDIGGRERVTSTAEPMIWFVQLFDRMASTWPEVARAHATIWSMDEQFFFRKLKLYAFSKVDIFDADHVAQAVLDLSQEALWDTDVVRELLFLLSDRWAEFSTEYQRRIAERIIAGPDQQSHWSNEEFHKARDRIAAKYARYLEIQGCNLAGDLSQRLKEVISGISEWSDGWATSTVTIHGSRVGWVGTDEAPDKLMNVSVNEVIPKAKEDHQRDFGSFTDKRPFAGLVKANPRKALSALTLEGKRGEYPSEFWNSMINDLPADIPPRLKRLFINRLARLPNVVVVELRYVLTRWLEQNIRSVLDFDSALAWAVYDNVVDGIFSGDADATESGVGEVHRDGKAVERSRRTYNYAINGPIGMCAEALLHALSSNQQGANSLIPANIKSRVERLFSAQGEGADHAVSIVVRELNWLMFVDPIWTKHNLIPMLSFDHPVAEPAWSGFLHVDMPAPGLAEVIKPLLLNLIPWINGLSWERDLSQVASQWLGLMRIFHPDSPSGLTRSEIRSVLRDMSDDERNQFIFWLGLVGRKNENGWVEHVIPFINMDWPRERRYRTSASIKAWIGLLDDTGEYFPKVYEAVKKFLVPVEISDHPFYRFTLDVGEEKPIAVLHPEVTLDLMHAVTPQVLTRAPYELSSILALVVESAPSLQSDTRYLRLIELVETS
;
A
#
# COMPACT_ATOMS: atom_id res chain seq x y z
N MET A 1 20.26 15.85 -7.94
CA MET A 1 19.57 17.00 -8.57
C MET A 1 19.94 17.10 -10.05
N LYS A 2 18.98 17.39 -10.94
CA LYS A 2 19.20 17.73 -12.35
C LYS A 2 19.09 19.24 -12.64
N PHE A 3 19.96 19.76 -13.52
CA PHE A 3 19.83 21.12 -14.05
C PHE A 3 18.74 21.24 -15.13
N TYR A 4 18.57 20.20 -15.93
CA TYR A 4 17.56 20.09 -17.00
C TYR A 4 16.90 18.71 -16.97
N ALA A 5 15.69 18.58 -17.51
CA ALA A 5 14.94 17.32 -17.50
C ALA A 5 15.70 16.12 -18.10
N SER A 6 16.40 16.31 -19.22
CA SER A 6 17.22 15.30 -19.90
C SER A 6 18.66 15.19 -19.36
N GLY A 7 19.05 16.06 -18.43
CA GLY A 7 20.42 16.11 -17.90
C GLY A 7 20.73 14.98 -16.92
N PRO A 8 22.04 14.70 -16.67
CA PRO A 8 22.46 13.79 -15.61
C PRO A 8 21.97 14.26 -14.23
N SER A 9 21.63 13.31 -13.36
CA SER A 9 21.37 13.60 -11.94
C SER A 9 22.69 13.71 -11.19
N ILE A 10 23.05 14.93 -10.80
CA ILE A 10 24.30 15.22 -10.09
C ILE A 10 24.04 15.13 -8.58
N PRO A 11 24.83 14.35 -7.82
CA PRO A 11 24.68 14.25 -6.37
C PRO A 11 24.88 15.60 -5.66
N ASP A 12 24.05 15.90 -4.68
CA ASP A 12 24.07 17.16 -3.94
C ASP A 12 25.39 17.40 -3.21
N VAL A 13 25.90 16.35 -2.56
CA VAL A 13 27.20 16.35 -1.89
C VAL A 13 28.34 16.76 -2.84
N LEU A 14 28.26 16.36 -4.12
CA LEU A 14 29.24 16.75 -5.12
C LEU A 14 29.14 18.24 -5.44
N LEU A 15 27.92 18.76 -5.62
CA LEU A 15 27.69 20.19 -5.90
C LEU A 15 28.15 21.08 -4.74
N GLU A 16 27.90 20.68 -3.50
CA GLU A 16 28.33 21.42 -2.32
C GLU A 16 29.84 21.39 -2.09
N ARG A 17 30.48 20.23 -2.30
CA ARG A 17 31.94 20.13 -2.27
C ARG A 17 32.58 20.95 -3.39
N CYS A 18 31.91 21.06 -4.54
CA CYS A 18 32.31 21.93 -5.64
C CYS A 18 32.22 23.40 -5.25
N ASP A 19 31.08 23.85 -4.70
CA ASP A 19 30.88 25.21 -4.19
C ASP A 19 31.90 25.56 -3.08
N ALA A 20 32.40 24.57 -2.34
CA ALA A 20 33.44 24.72 -1.33
C ALA A 20 34.88 24.70 -1.89
N GLY A 21 35.09 24.46 -3.18
CA GLY A 21 36.42 24.35 -3.82
C GLY A 21 37.19 23.08 -3.44
N ARG A 22 36.49 21.96 -3.20
CA ARG A 22 37.05 20.65 -2.79
C ARG A 22 36.93 19.56 -3.86
N VAL A 23 36.63 19.93 -5.10
CA VAL A 23 36.42 19.01 -6.21
C VAL A 23 37.50 19.18 -7.25
N VAL A 24 38.08 18.06 -7.70
CA VAL A 24 39.08 18.02 -8.77
C VAL A 24 38.53 17.24 -9.95
N PHE A 25 38.64 17.81 -11.14
CA PHE A 25 38.23 17.13 -12.37
C PHE A 25 39.42 16.39 -12.96
N LEU A 26 39.27 15.08 -13.12
CA LEU A 26 40.19 14.24 -13.86
C LEU A 26 39.61 14.03 -15.26
N CYS A 27 40.24 14.61 -16.27
CA CYS A 27 39.76 14.69 -17.65
C CYS A 27 40.52 13.72 -18.55
N GLY A 28 39.78 13.00 -19.41
CA GLY A 28 40.30 12.07 -20.40
C GLY A 28 39.99 12.50 -21.83
N ALA A 29 40.37 11.67 -22.80
CA ALA A 29 40.34 12.04 -24.22
C ALA A 29 38.93 12.39 -24.71
N GLY A 30 37.88 11.87 -24.06
CA GLY A 30 36.49 12.18 -24.39
C GLY A 30 36.12 13.66 -24.27
N VAL A 31 36.83 14.45 -23.45
CA VAL A 31 36.61 15.90 -23.31
C VAL A 31 37.08 16.68 -24.55
N SER A 32 38.07 16.15 -25.27
CA SER A 32 38.68 16.83 -26.42
C SER A 32 38.00 16.49 -27.77
N ILE A 33 37.13 15.48 -27.80
CA ILE A 33 36.40 15.04 -29.02
C ILE A 33 35.53 16.16 -29.62
N PRO A 34 34.73 16.94 -28.85
CA PRO A 34 33.92 18.03 -29.41
C PRO A 34 34.76 19.14 -30.04
N SER A 35 36.00 19.34 -29.55
CA SER A 35 36.98 20.26 -30.12
C SER A 35 37.73 19.66 -31.33
N GLY A 36 37.28 18.51 -31.84
CA GLY A 36 37.79 17.86 -33.06
C GLY A 36 39.10 17.09 -32.88
N MET A 37 39.55 16.86 -31.64
CA MET A 37 40.74 16.06 -31.38
C MET A 37 40.49 14.57 -31.65
N PRO A 38 41.49 13.82 -32.15
CA PRO A 38 41.34 12.39 -32.43
C PRO A 38 41.18 11.58 -31.13
N THR A 39 40.44 10.47 -31.21
CA THR A 39 40.43 9.44 -30.16
C THR A 39 41.77 8.68 -30.14
N PHE A 40 42.06 7.92 -29.08
CA PHE A 40 43.29 7.12 -29.03
C PHE A 40 43.39 6.11 -30.18
N ILE A 41 42.25 5.52 -30.60
CA ILE A 41 42.16 4.67 -31.79
C ILE A 41 42.50 5.47 -33.05
N GLY A 42 41.87 6.63 -33.24
CA GLY A 42 42.12 7.48 -34.41
C GLY A 42 43.56 8.02 -34.48
N LEU A 43 44.18 8.26 -33.33
CA LEU A 43 45.59 8.63 -33.25
C LEU A 43 46.49 7.46 -33.65
N THR A 44 46.21 6.25 -33.14
CA THR A 44 46.94 5.02 -33.50
C THR A 44 46.83 4.75 -35.00
N GLN A 45 45.62 4.89 -35.56
CA GLN A 45 45.36 4.74 -36.99
C GLN A 45 46.20 5.69 -37.82
N TYR A 46 46.25 6.98 -37.45
CA TYR A 46 47.01 7.98 -38.18
C TYR A 46 48.51 7.67 -38.19
N VAL A 47 49.07 7.22 -37.06
CA VAL A 47 50.48 6.83 -36.97
C VAL A 47 50.77 5.61 -37.83
N ILE A 48 49.90 4.60 -37.81
CA ILE A 48 50.03 3.40 -38.65
C ILE A 48 49.94 3.75 -40.14
N GLU A 49 48.96 4.58 -40.54
CA GLU A 49 48.79 5.00 -41.94
C GLU A 49 50.00 5.80 -42.46
N PHE A 50 50.64 6.61 -41.61
CA PHE A 50 51.84 7.37 -41.98
C PHE A 50 53.07 6.49 -42.20
N PHE A 51 53.37 5.59 -41.25
CA PHE A 51 54.55 4.72 -41.34
C PHE A 51 54.35 3.55 -42.32
N GLY A 52 53.11 3.14 -42.57
CA GLY A 52 52.75 2.11 -43.53
C GLY A 52 53.41 0.75 -43.28
N PRO A 53 53.25 0.14 -42.08
CA PRO A 53 53.83 -1.16 -41.79
C PRO A 53 53.28 -2.25 -42.73
N PRO A 54 54.05 -3.31 -43.07
CA PRO A 54 53.60 -4.40 -43.93
C PRO A 54 52.31 -5.07 -43.42
N ASP A 55 51.45 -5.52 -44.34
CA ASP A 55 50.14 -6.13 -44.02
C ASP A 55 50.26 -7.38 -43.12
N ASP A 56 51.39 -8.08 -43.15
CA ASP A 56 51.71 -9.26 -42.34
C ASP A 56 52.46 -8.96 -41.03
N SER A 57 52.69 -7.68 -40.72
CA SER A 57 53.36 -7.26 -39.49
C SER A 57 52.50 -7.52 -38.23
N GLU A 58 53.18 -7.67 -37.10
CA GLU A 58 52.52 -7.83 -35.78
C GLU A 58 51.69 -6.59 -35.41
N ILE A 59 52.12 -5.39 -35.85
CA ILE A 59 51.39 -4.11 -35.67
C ILE A 59 50.03 -4.16 -36.39
N MET A 60 50.03 -4.53 -37.67
CA MET A 60 48.79 -4.60 -38.47
C MET A 60 47.87 -5.71 -37.97
N THR A 61 48.41 -6.89 -37.67
CA THR A 61 47.63 -8.02 -37.13
C THR A 61 46.95 -7.68 -35.81
N SER A 62 47.62 -6.90 -34.95
CA SER A 62 47.09 -6.46 -33.66
C SER A 62 46.09 -5.29 -33.76
N PHE A 63 46.24 -4.41 -34.76
CA PHE A 63 45.38 -3.24 -34.95
C PHE A 63 44.09 -3.54 -35.76
N LEU A 64 44.15 -4.42 -36.76
CA LEU A 64 42.99 -4.76 -37.62
C LEU A 64 41.68 -5.08 -36.87
N PRO A 65 41.68 -5.81 -35.73
CA PRO A 65 40.47 -6.04 -34.95
C PRO A 65 39.76 -4.76 -34.50
N TRP A 66 40.51 -3.68 -34.23
CA TRP A 66 39.95 -2.38 -33.82
C TRP A 66 39.18 -1.68 -34.94
N LEU A 67 39.46 -1.98 -36.21
CA LEU A 67 38.73 -1.44 -37.36
C LEU A 67 37.42 -2.20 -37.66
N ILE A 68 37.31 -3.46 -37.21
CA ILE A 68 36.15 -4.32 -37.46
C ILE A 68 35.15 -4.26 -36.30
N ARG A 69 35.62 -4.44 -35.06
CA ARG A 69 34.78 -4.42 -33.85
C ARG A 69 35.62 -4.12 -32.60
N GLU A 70 35.23 -3.09 -31.87
CA GLU A 70 35.79 -2.81 -30.54
C GLU A 70 35.35 -3.91 -29.55
N SER A 71 36.30 -4.65 -28.96
CA SER A 71 36.07 -5.78 -28.06
C SER A 71 37.18 -5.86 -26.99
N ASP A 72 36.84 -6.32 -25.78
CA ASP A 72 37.80 -6.55 -24.67
C ASP A 72 38.90 -7.58 -24.99
N SER A 73 38.71 -8.36 -26.07
CA SER A 73 39.69 -9.33 -26.58
C SER A 73 40.76 -8.72 -27.48
N ASN A 74 40.62 -7.44 -27.87
CA ASN A 74 41.56 -6.79 -28.77
C ASN A 74 42.87 -6.49 -28.02
N VAL A 75 44.00 -6.55 -28.74
CA VAL A 75 45.30 -6.14 -28.17
C VAL A 75 45.20 -4.67 -27.75
N PRO A 76 45.54 -4.32 -26.49
CA PRO A 76 45.48 -2.93 -26.02
C PRO A 76 46.33 -1.99 -26.87
N LEU A 77 45.80 -0.79 -27.16
CA LEU A 77 46.43 0.19 -28.06
C LEU A 77 47.81 0.65 -27.57
N ASP A 78 48.04 0.68 -26.26
CA ASP A 78 49.35 0.99 -25.66
C ASP A 78 50.42 -0.08 -25.99
N GLN A 79 50.02 -1.34 -26.15
CA GLN A 79 50.93 -2.39 -26.63
C GLN A 79 51.26 -2.20 -28.11
N ILE A 80 50.29 -1.76 -28.91
CA ILE A 80 50.51 -1.43 -30.33
C ILE A 80 51.47 -0.24 -30.46
N PHE A 81 51.33 0.80 -29.62
CA PHE A 81 52.31 1.89 -29.53
C PHE A 81 53.69 1.42 -29.08
N ASN A 82 53.79 0.41 -28.21
CA ASN A 82 55.09 -0.18 -27.87
C ASN A 82 55.75 -0.86 -29.07
N LEU A 83 54.98 -1.58 -29.90
CA LEU A 83 55.49 -2.16 -31.15
C LEU A 83 55.96 -1.07 -32.12
N LEU A 84 55.18 0.01 -32.29
CA LEU A 84 55.56 1.16 -33.10
C LEU A 84 56.86 1.82 -32.60
N HIS A 85 57.03 1.96 -31.28
CA HIS A 85 58.29 2.47 -30.69
C HIS A 85 59.49 1.56 -30.96
N LEU A 86 59.30 0.24 -30.94
CA LEU A 86 60.37 -0.73 -31.18
C LEU A 86 60.80 -0.77 -32.65
N GLU A 87 59.85 -0.59 -33.58
CA GLU A 87 60.12 -0.70 -35.01
C GLU A 87 60.61 0.61 -35.64
N TYR A 88 60.01 1.75 -35.28
CA TYR A 88 60.28 3.07 -35.88
C TYR A 88 61.02 4.05 -34.96
N GLY A 89 61.20 3.68 -33.68
CA GLY A 89 61.86 4.54 -32.70
C GLY A 89 60.90 5.51 -32.01
N LYS A 90 61.12 5.69 -30.70
CA LYS A 90 60.23 6.47 -29.82
C LYS A 90 60.10 7.94 -30.21
N ASP A 91 61.21 8.60 -30.56
CA ASP A 91 61.20 10.04 -30.85
C ASP A 91 60.50 10.38 -32.18
N GLU A 92 60.66 9.52 -33.20
CA GLU A 92 60.00 9.69 -34.51
C GLU A 92 58.49 9.50 -34.39
N VAL A 93 58.05 8.46 -33.67
CA VAL A 93 56.63 8.20 -33.41
C VAL A 93 56.00 9.33 -32.59
N ASN A 94 56.68 9.81 -31.54
CA ASN A 94 56.16 10.89 -30.70
C ASN A 94 56.14 12.25 -31.41
N ALA A 95 57.09 12.52 -32.31
CA ALA A 95 57.07 13.73 -33.15
C ALA A 95 55.84 13.75 -34.06
N LEU A 96 55.50 12.61 -34.68
CA LEU A 96 54.30 12.47 -35.51
C LEU A 96 53.00 12.64 -34.71
N VAL A 97 52.94 12.07 -33.50
CA VAL A 97 51.82 12.30 -32.58
C VAL A 97 51.70 13.79 -32.24
N THR A 98 52.82 14.48 -32.00
CA THR A 98 52.85 15.92 -31.73
C THR A 98 52.35 16.71 -32.93
N GLU A 99 52.77 16.36 -34.15
CA GLU A 99 52.29 16.99 -35.38
C GLU A 99 50.77 16.85 -35.50
N ARG A 100 50.24 15.63 -35.36
CA ARG A 100 48.80 15.36 -35.49
C ARG A 100 47.95 16.14 -34.49
N LEU A 101 48.41 16.25 -33.25
CA LEU A 101 47.73 16.96 -32.17
C LEU A 101 47.95 18.48 -32.21
N SER A 102 48.93 18.97 -32.98
CA SER A 102 49.22 20.40 -33.18
C SER A 102 48.43 21.03 -34.33
N VAL A 103 47.78 20.24 -35.18
CA VAL A 103 46.96 20.75 -36.30
C VAL A 103 45.80 21.56 -35.73
N SER A 104 45.84 22.88 -35.93
CA SER A 104 44.80 23.80 -35.51
C SER A 104 43.53 23.60 -36.35
N LEU A 105 42.42 23.29 -35.71
CA LEU A 105 41.11 23.19 -36.36
C LEU A 105 40.45 24.58 -36.36
N GLU A 106 40.32 25.18 -37.54
CA GLU A 106 39.57 26.42 -37.73
C GLU A 106 38.07 26.13 -37.65
N GLY A 107 37.48 26.31 -36.45
CA GLY A 107 36.05 26.20 -36.21
C GLY A 107 35.56 27.17 -35.12
N HIS A 108 34.34 27.67 -35.27
CA HIS A 108 33.63 28.38 -34.20
C HIS A 108 33.21 27.35 -33.11
N ASP A 109 33.50 27.63 -31.84
CA ASP A 109 33.32 26.78 -30.62
C ASP A 109 34.49 25.88 -30.17
N PHE A 110 35.69 26.07 -30.69
CA PHE A 110 36.89 25.38 -30.21
C PHE A 110 37.19 25.67 -28.73
N GLY A 111 37.27 24.64 -27.88
CA GLY A 111 37.64 24.76 -26.45
C GLY A 111 36.53 25.17 -25.48
N ARG A 112 35.26 25.20 -25.91
CA ARG A 112 34.11 25.57 -25.05
C ARG A 112 34.01 24.67 -23.80
N GLU A 113 34.09 23.36 -23.99
CA GLU A 113 33.97 22.34 -22.94
C GLU A 113 35.06 22.49 -21.86
N HIS A 114 36.27 22.80 -22.29
CA HIS A 114 37.42 23.02 -21.43
C HIS A 114 37.22 24.26 -20.54
N ASN A 115 36.65 25.33 -21.10
CA ASN A 115 36.32 26.54 -20.35
C ASN A 115 35.21 26.30 -19.32
N LEU A 116 34.20 25.46 -19.62
CA LEU A 116 33.18 25.08 -18.63
C LEU A 116 33.80 24.34 -17.46
N ILE A 117 34.65 23.33 -17.73
CA ILE A 117 35.34 22.57 -16.68
C ILE A 117 36.25 23.48 -15.84
N LYS A 118 36.96 24.45 -16.45
CA LYS A 118 37.75 25.44 -15.69
C LYS A 118 36.92 26.24 -14.69
N ARG A 119 35.73 26.71 -15.09
CA ARG A 119 34.82 27.46 -14.23
C ARG A 119 34.27 26.61 -13.08
N ILE A 120 33.89 25.37 -13.36
CA ILE A 120 33.33 24.45 -12.34
C ILE A 120 34.41 23.98 -11.36
N SER A 121 35.59 23.62 -11.85
CA SER A 121 36.70 23.10 -11.05
C SER A 121 37.48 24.17 -10.27
N SER A 122 36.97 25.40 -10.21
CA SER A 122 37.69 26.50 -9.57
C SER A 122 37.69 26.38 -8.04
N SER A 123 38.85 26.58 -7.44
CA SER A 123 39.01 26.75 -5.99
C SER A 123 38.32 28.03 -5.51
N GLN A 124 38.21 28.22 -4.20
CA GLN A 124 37.70 29.48 -3.61
C GLN A 124 38.52 30.73 -4.03
N GLY A 125 39.76 30.54 -4.48
CA GLY A 125 40.61 31.60 -5.03
C GLY A 125 40.39 31.89 -6.52
N GLY A 126 39.43 31.21 -7.18
CA GLY A 126 39.14 31.35 -8.61
C GLY A 126 40.13 30.63 -9.54
N MET A 127 41.05 29.83 -8.98
CA MET A 127 42.03 29.06 -9.76
C MET A 127 41.49 27.66 -10.07
N PRO A 128 41.55 27.17 -11.33
CA PRO A 128 41.06 25.84 -11.70
C PRO A 128 41.83 24.72 -11.01
N GLN A 129 41.19 23.58 -10.77
CA GLN A 129 41.77 22.39 -10.13
C GLN A 129 41.55 21.17 -11.05
N ILE A 130 42.42 21.02 -12.04
CA ILE A 130 42.26 20.03 -13.12
C ILE A 130 43.45 19.08 -13.17
N VAL A 131 43.15 17.79 -13.36
CA VAL A 131 44.12 16.77 -13.75
C VAL A 131 43.68 16.23 -15.10
N THR A 132 44.60 16.06 -16.04
CA THR A 132 44.28 15.56 -17.38
C THR A 132 45.28 14.50 -17.82
N THR A 133 44.77 13.46 -18.49
CA THR A 133 45.61 12.50 -19.23
C THR A 133 45.80 12.89 -20.69
N ASN A 134 45.12 13.95 -21.14
CA ASN A 134 45.26 14.46 -22.49
C ASN A 134 46.54 15.28 -22.63
N PHE A 135 47.18 15.20 -23.79
CA PHE A 135 48.37 15.99 -24.08
C PHE A 135 48.04 17.41 -24.52
N ASP A 136 46.86 17.62 -25.11
CA ASP A 136 46.48 18.87 -25.75
C ASP A 136 46.51 20.09 -24.80
N ARG A 137 46.69 21.27 -25.40
CA ARG A 137 46.77 22.55 -24.67
C ARG A 137 45.39 23.23 -24.57
N LEU A 138 44.27 22.50 -24.69
CA LEU A 138 42.93 23.12 -24.74
C LEU A 138 42.52 23.78 -23.42
N PHE A 139 43.00 23.27 -22.28
CA PHE A 139 42.84 23.94 -20.99
C PHE A 139 43.67 25.23 -20.86
N GLU A 140 44.61 25.47 -21.76
CA GLU A 140 45.50 26.64 -21.79
C GLU A 140 45.02 27.76 -22.75
N LEU A 141 43.88 27.57 -23.43
CA LEU A 141 43.36 28.51 -24.43
C LEU A 141 43.12 29.94 -23.88
N PRO A 142 43.18 30.98 -24.74
CA PRO A 142 43.45 32.36 -24.30
C PRO A 142 42.27 32.97 -23.52
N GLY A 143 42.56 33.29 -22.26
CA GLY A 143 41.73 34.00 -21.28
C GLY A 143 42.51 34.22 -19.98
N ASP A 144 43.47 33.32 -19.70
CA ASP A 144 44.29 33.26 -18.49
C ASP A 144 45.78 33.55 -18.75
N ALA A 145 46.10 34.53 -19.61
CA ALA A 145 47.47 34.86 -19.97
C ALA A 145 48.25 35.45 -18.76
N GLY A 146 48.83 34.57 -17.94
CA GLY A 146 49.85 34.89 -16.93
C GLY A 146 49.67 34.31 -15.52
N GLN A 147 48.58 33.60 -15.20
CA GLN A 147 48.31 33.12 -13.82
C GLN A 147 48.12 31.61 -13.65
N LEU A 148 47.96 30.84 -14.73
CA LEU A 148 47.66 29.41 -14.63
C LEU A 148 48.91 28.58 -14.29
N LYS A 149 48.94 27.95 -13.11
CA LYS A 149 50.02 27.03 -12.71
C LYS A 149 49.92 25.74 -13.53
N LEU A 150 51.06 25.27 -14.06
CA LEU A 150 51.13 24.04 -14.83
C LEU A 150 52.02 23.03 -14.09
N HIS A 151 51.50 21.82 -13.89
CA HIS A 151 52.24 20.73 -13.26
C HIS A 151 52.43 19.60 -14.28
N VAL A 152 53.67 19.20 -14.52
CA VAL A 152 54.05 18.17 -15.50
C VAL A 152 55.02 17.17 -14.85
N PRO A 153 55.06 15.89 -15.29
CA PRO A 153 55.96 14.91 -14.70
C PRO A 153 57.43 15.31 -14.89
N PRO A 154 58.32 14.99 -13.93
CA PRO A 154 58.08 14.26 -12.68
C PRO A 154 57.70 15.16 -11.49
N ALA A 155 57.49 16.47 -11.69
CA ALA A 155 57.32 17.45 -10.61
C ALA A 155 55.84 17.78 -10.36
N PHE A 156 55.19 17.00 -9.49
CA PHE A 156 53.83 17.26 -9.03
C PHE A 156 53.78 17.90 -7.64
N PRO A 157 52.71 18.65 -7.32
CA PRO A 157 52.53 19.19 -5.98
C PRO A 157 52.39 18.04 -4.98
N ASN A 158 53.15 18.10 -3.89
CA ASN A 158 53.04 17.10 -2.84
C ASN A 158 51.84 17.41 -1.93
N LEU A 159 50.73 16.72 -2.19
CA LEU A 159 49.46 16.91 -1.50
C LEU A 159 49.52 16.54 0.00
N ASN A 160 50.54 15.84 0.49
CA ASN A 160 50.69 15.51 1.91
C ASN A 160 51.16 16.70 2.77
N PHE A 161 51.77 17.73 2.17
CA PHE A 161 52.31 18.88 2.89
C PHE A 161 51.39 20.12 2.89
N GLY A 162 50.10 19.97 2.57
CA GLY A 162 49.18 21.11 2.62
C GLY A 162 49.13 21.97 1.35
N LEU A 163 49.83 21.59 0.27
CA LEU A 163 49.76 22.30 -1.00
C LEU A 163 48.42 22.02 -1.72
N ASN A 164 47.77 23.08 -2.21
CA ASN A 164 46.56 22.99 -3.03
C ASN A 164 46.90 22.59 -4.47
N ILE A 165 46.01 21.84 -5.11
CA ILE A 165 46.11 21.44 -6.53
C ILE A 165 45.56 22.52 -7.48
N GLU A 166 46.02 23.76 -7.32
CA GLU A 166 45.65 24.86 -8.23
C GLU A 166 46.45 24.77 -9.52
N GLY A 167 45.75 24.90 -10.65
CA GLY A 167 46.28 24.81 -12.00
C GLY A 167 45.82 23.58 -12.77
N VAL A 168 46.54 23.29 -13.85
CA VAL A 168 46.33 22.09 -14.68
C VAL A 168 47.51 21.15 -14.48
N THR A 169 47.20 19.91 -14.07
CA THR A 169 48.18 18.83 -13.88
C THR A 169 48.08 17.85 -15.04
N TYR A 170 49.13 17.77 -15.85
CA TYR A 170 49.22 16.83 -16.97
C TYR A 170 49.80 15.52 -16.45
N LEU A 171 48.97 14.49 -16.31
CA LEU A 171 49.41 13.20 -15.83
C LEU A 171 50.31 12.56 -16.89
N HIS A 172 49.84 12.35 -18.11
CA HIS A 172 50.59 11.60 -19.13
C HIS A 172 51.61 12.43 -19.93
N GLY A 173 51.79 13.71 -19.60
CA GLY A 173 52.64 14.64 -20.31
C GLY A 173 51.85 15.75 -21.00
N ARG A 174 52.54 16.82 -21.38
CA ARG A 174 51.97 18.03 -22.00
C ARG A 174 52.52 18.18 -23.40
N LEU A 175 51.66 18.45 -24.39
CA LEU A 175 52.04 18.65 -25.79
C LEU A 175 53.15 19.71 -25.87
N VAL A 176 54.31 19.35 -26.43
CA VAL A 176 55.44 20.26 -26.67
C VAL A 176 55.38 20.83 -28.08
N ASP A 177 56.19 21.85 -28.37
CA ASP A 177 56.24 22.41 -29.73
C ASP A 177 56.85 21.40 -30.70
N THR A 178 56.42 21.42 -31.97
CA THR A 178 56.83 20.43 -32.99
C THR A 178 58.35 20.39 -33.26
N THR A 179 59.10 21.38 -32.80
CA THR A 179 60.57 21.47 -32.91
C THR A 179 61.32 20.98 -31.66
N ALA A 180 60.63 20.44 -30.66
CA ALA A 180 61.25 19.98 -29.42
C ALA A 180 62.11 18.72 -29.63
N GLU A 181 63.28 18.67 -28.98
CA GLU A 181 64.19 17.51 -29.06
C GLU A 181 63.72 16.29 -28.25
N SER A 182 62.78 16.46 -27.31
CA SER A 182 62.30 15.39 -26.43
C SER A 182 60.79 15.51 -26.21
N HIS A 183 60.09 14.39 -26.34
CA HIS A 183 58.64 14.27 -26.22
C HIS A 183 58.25 13.32 -25.07
N PRO A 184 58.04 13.84 -23.84
CA PRO A 184 57.84 13.02 -22.64
C PRO A 184 56.38 12.56 -22.48
N TYR A 185 55.82 11.90 -23.51
CA TYR A 185 54.46 11.36 -23.47
C TYR A 185 54.41 9.94 -22.92
N VAL A 186 53.31 9.62 -22.24
CA VAL A 186 52.95 8.26 -21.83
C VAL A 186 51.98 7.68 -22.85
N LEU A 187 52.50 6.90 -23.81
CA LEU A 187 51.71 6.32 -24.92
C LEU A 187 51.83 4.80 -25.01
N SER A 188 53.02 4.26 -24.74
CA SER A 188 53.28 2.82 -24.86
C SER A 188 53.13 2.09 -23.53
N SER A 189 52.94 0.77 -23.59
CA SER A 189 52.90 -0.08 -22.40
C SER A 189 54.17 0.04 -21.53
N ALA A 190 55.34 0.28 -22.14
CA ALA A 190 56.58 0.58 -21.43
C ALA A 190 56.52 1.91 -20.65
N ASP A 191 55.90 2.95 -21.24
CA ASP A 191 55.71 4.24 -20.57
C ASP A 191 54.69 4.15 -19.44
N PHE A 192 53.59 3.40 -19.62
CA PHE A 192 52.62 3.13 -18.55
C PHE A 192 53.25 2.34 -17.40
N GLY A 193 54.02 1.30 -17.71
CA GLY A 193 54.80 0.54 -16.72
C GLY A 193 55.78 1.44 -15.98
N ARG A 194 56.40 2.41 -16.66
CA ARG A 194 57.26 3.40 -16.01
C ARG A 194 56.48 4.28 -15.03
N ALA A 195 55.40 4.91 -15.50
CA ALA A 195 54.61 5.91 -14.78
C ALA A 195 53.85 5.37 -13.57
N TYR A 196 53.24 4.19 -13.70
CA TYR A 196 52.36 3.62 -12.68
C TYR A 196 53.07 2.59 -11.78
N LEU A 197 54.13 1.92 -12.27
CA LEU A 197 54.79 0.84 -11.53
C LEU A 197 56.23 1.20 -11.12
N SER A 198 57.14 1.41 -12.08
CA SER A 198 58.59 1.50 -11.75
C SER A 198 58.97 2.81 -11.04
N GLU A 199 58.51 3.96 -11.55
CA GLU A 199 58.69 5.27 -10.92
C GLU A 199 57.46 5.65 -10.09
N GLY A 200 56.30 5.08 -10.42
CA GLY A 200 55.08 5.12 -9.60
C GLY A 200 54.52 6.53 -9.33
N TRP A 201 54.96 7.56 -10.07
CA TRP A 201 54.55 8.94 -9.82
C TRP A 201 53.05 9.13 -10.06
N ALA A 202 52.45 8.44 -11.05
CA ALA A 202 51.02 8.53 -11.34
C ALA A 202 50.18 7.88 -10.23
N THR A 203 50.58 6.68 -9.81
CA THR A 203 49.93 5.91 -8.73
C THR A 203 49.97 6.67 -7.41
N ASN A 204 51.13 7.20 -7.02
CA ASN A 204 51.28 7.96 -5.78
C ASN A 204 50.45 9.25 -5.79
N PHE A 205 50.41 9.95 -6.93
CA PHE A 205 49.63 11.17 -7.06
C PHE A 205 48.13 10.93 -6.95
N ILE A 206 47.58 9.96 -7.69
CA ILE A 206 46.15 9.62 -7.65
C ILE A 206 45.73 9.18 -6.24
N ARG A 207 46.55 8.36 -5.56
CA ARG A 207 46.27 7.94 -4.18
C ARG A 207 46.12 9.15 -3.24
N HIS A 208 47.09 10.06 -3.24
CA HIS A 208 47.02 11.26 -2.38
C HIS A 208 45.90 12.23 -2.79
N LEU A 209 45.54 12.26 -4.08
CA LEU A 209 44.43 13.07 -4.58
C LEU A 209 43.09 12.58 -3.98
N LEU A 210 42.86 11.27 -4.04
CA LEU A 210 41.65 10.63 -3.56
C LEU A 210 41.49 10.65 -2.03
N GLU A 211 42.60 10.70 -1.29
CA GLU A 211 42.57 10.87 0.17
C GLU A 211 41.98 12.24 0.58
N ARG A 212 42.20 13.28 -0.23
CA ARG A 212 41.98 14.69 0.16
C ARG A 212 40.88 15.41 -0.58
N TYR A 213 40.61 15.05 -1.83
CA TYR A 213 39.65 15.71 -2.70
C TYR A 213 38.58 14.74 -3.18
N THR A 214 37.42 15.29 -3.55
CA THR A 214 36.45 14.55 -4.35
C THR A 214 36.85 14.64 -5.82
N VAL A 215 36.97 13.50 -6.50
CA VAL A 215 37.44 13.44 -7.89
C VAL A 215 36.27 13.12 -8.82
N VAL A 216 36.19 13.84 -9.94
CA VAL A 216 35.18 13.65 -10.98
C VAL A 216 35.87 13.26 -12.29
N LEU A 217 35.59 12.07 -12.78
CA LEU A 217 36.07 11.54 -14.05
C LEU A 217 35.15 12.00 -15.19
N VAL A 218 35.71 12.71 -16.18
CA VAL A 218 34.99 13.15 -17.38
C VAL A 218 35.75 12.70 -18.63
N GLY A 219 35.06 12.05 -19.56
CA GLY A 219 35.66 11.60 -20.82
C GLY A 219 36.57 10.37 -20.69
N TYR A 220 36.34 9.53 -19.67
CA TYR A 220 37.00 8.25 -19.47
C TYR A 220 36.12 7.07 -19.90
N LYS A 221 36.78 6.00 -20.36
CA LYS A 221 36.17 4.67 -20.51
C LYS A 221 36.48 3.82 -19.26
N ALA A 222 35.55 2.99 -18.80
CA ALA A 222 35.78 2.14 -17.62
C ALA A 222 36.82 1.03 -17.86
N GLU A 223 37.18 0.84 -19.13
CA GLU A 223 38.08 -0.19 -19.63
C GLU A 223 39.55 0.27 -19.72
N ASP A 224 39.84 1.55 -19.48
CA ASP A 224 41.21 2.10 -19.57
C ASP A 224 42.17 1.35 -18.60
N PRO A 225 43.10 0.51 -19.09
CA PRO A 225 43.77 -0.51 -18.27
C PRO A 225 44.52 0.02 -17.03
N PRO A 226 45.35 1.08 -17.09
CA PRO A 226 46.10 1.57 -15.94
C PRO A 226 45.20 2.15 -14.85
N VAL A 227 44.11 2.83 -15.24
CA VAL A 227 43.13 3.42 -14.32
C VAL A 227 42.24 2.32 -13.74
N LYS A 228 41.81 1.36 -14.56
CA LYS A 228 40.98 0.22 -14.14
C LYS A 228 41.64 -0.57 -13.01
N TYR A 229 42.89 -1.01 -13.18
CA TYR A 229 43.57 -1.80 -12.15
C TYR A 229 43.88 -0.98 -10.89
N LEU A 230 44.18 0.32 -11.04
CA LEU A 230 44.40 1.20 -9.90
C LEU A 230 43.13 1.37 -9.06
N LEU A 231 41.99 1.63 -9.70
CA LEU A 231 40.71 1.81 -9.02
C LEU A 231 40.20 0.49 -8.39
N GLN A 232 40.35 -0.64 -9.09
CA GLN A 232 40.04 -1.96 -8.52
C GLN A 232 40.98 -2.31 -7.35
N GLY A 233 42.26 -1.98 -7.46
CA GLY A 233 43.25 -2.16 -6.41
C GLY A 233 42.94 -1.32 -5.17
N LEU A 234 42.50 -0.07 -5.33
CA LEU A 234 42.07 0.78 -4.21
C LEU A 234 40.77 0.30 -3.54
N ASN A 235 39.95 -0.47 -4.26
CA ASN A 235 38.66 -1.00 -3.79
C ASN A 235 38.74 -2.49 -3.35
N HIS A 236 39.92 -3.04 -3.08
CA HIS A 236 40.13 -4.50 -2.95
C HIS A 236 39.35 -5.16 -1.79
N ASP A 237 39.01 -4.41 -0.73
CA ASP A 237 38.23 -4.90 0.42
C ASP A 237 36.73 -4.57 0.34
N GLY A 238 36.29 -3.85 -0.70
CA GLY A 238 34.92 -3.32 -0.80
C GLY A 238 34.57 -2.28 0.26
N GLN A 239 35.57 -1.75 0.98
CA GLN A 239 35.44 -0.80 2.08
C GLN A 239 35.77 0.66 1.67
N TYR A 240 35.98 0.92 0.38
CA TYR A 240 36.36 2.25 -0.09
C TYR A 240 35.16 3.22 -0.10
N ASP A 241 35.36 4.44 0.40
CA ASP A 241 34.33 5.49 0.42
C ASP A 241 33.99 5.97 -1.00
N ARG A 242 32.89 5.43 -1.53
CA ARG A 242 32.38 5.74 -2.88
C ARG A 242 31.91 7.19 -3.03
N SER A 243 31.69 7.93 -1.94
CA SER A 243 31.27 9.34 -2.00
C SER A 243 32.38 10.28 -2.50
N LYS A 244 33.62 9.80 -2.66
CA LYS A 244 34.77 10.63 -3.06
C LYS A 244 35.13 10.53 -4.54
N LEU A 245 34.51 9.62 -5.30
CA LEU A 245 34.90 9.38 -6.69
C LEU A 245 33.68 9.18 -7.59
N TYR A 246 33.50 10.08 -8.55
CA TYR A 246 32.38 10.09 -9.49
C TYR A 246 32.85 9.95 -10.94
N ALA A 247 32.05 9.34 -11.80
CA ALA A 247 32.34 9.27 -13.24
C ALA A 247 31.08 9.53 -14.08
N PHE A 248 31.18 10.41 -15.07
CA PHE A 248 30.12 10.58 -16.07
C PHE A 248 30.28 9.54 -17.18
N ASP A 249 29.22 8.77 -17.44
CA ASP A 249 29.22 7.77 -18.52
C ASP A 249 27.85 7.71 -19.23
N ARG A 250 27.87 7.31 -20.50
CA ARG A 250 26.67 7.24 -21.34
C ARG A 250 25.99 5.88 -21.16
N GLY A 251 24.70 5.90 -20.83
CA GLY A 251 23.91 4.67 -20.68
C GLY A 251 22.70 4.86 -19.79
N THR A 252 22.03 3.76 -19.46
CA THR A 252 21.01 3.76 -18.41
C THR A 252 21.67 3.83 -17.03
N VAL A 253 20.92 4.23 -16.00
CA VAL A 253 21.44 4.34 -14.62
C VAL A 253 22.00 3.00 -14.14
N ASP A 254 21.27 1.91 -14.39
CA ASP A 254 21.66 0.56 -13.97
C ASP A 254 22.90 0.05 -14.71
N ASP A 255 22.97 0.25 -16.04
CA ASP A 255 24.12 -0.18 -16.84
C ASP A 255 25.40 0.53 -16.37
N VAL A 256 25.31 1.84 -16.12
CA VAL A 256 26.43 2.67 -15.66
C VAL A 256 26.84 2.30 -14.24
N GLU A 257 25.88 2.11 -13.33
CA GLU A 257 26.19 1.69 -11.95
C GLU A 257 26.86 0.31 -11.92
N VAL A 258 26.35 -0.68 -12.67
CA VAL A 258 26.96 -2.01 -12.77
C VAL A 258 28.39 -1.92 -13.33
N LYS A 259 28.62 -1.08 -14.33
CA LYS A 259 29.94 -0.90 -14.96
C LYS A 259 30.98 -0.32 -13.99
N TRP A 260 30.59 0.60 -13.11
CA TRP A 260 31.52 1.34 -12.26
C TRP A 260 31.63 0.84 -10.81
N ARG A 261 30.65 0.07 -10.33
CA ARG A 261 30.57 -0.42 -8.93
C ARG A 261 31.81 -1.20 -8.49
N ASP A 262 32.29 -2.15 -9.29
CA ASP A 262 33.44 -2.99 -8.96
C ASP A 262 34.77 -2.20 -8.90
N ARG A 263 34.77 -0.95 -9.36
CA ARG A 263 35.93 -0.04 -9.37
C ARG A 263 35.90 0.99 -8.24
N GLY A 264 34.91 0.93 -7.34
CA GLY A 264 34.77 1.88 -6.23
C GLY A 264 34.34 3.28 -6.66
N VAL A 265 33.75 3.42 -7.85
CA VAL A 265 33.32 4.69 -8.44
C VAL A 265 31.78 4.79 -8.39
N THR A 266 31.25 5.98 -8.18
CA THR A 266 29.82 6.28 -8.36
C THR A 266 29.57 6.79 -9.77
N GLY A 267 28.86 6.01 -10.57
CA GLY A 267 28.53 6.36 -11.96
C GLY A 267 27.40 7.38 -12.05
N ILE A 268 27.57 8.42 -12.86
CA ILE A 268 26.57 9.44 -13.18
C ILE A 268 26.17 9.26 -14.65
N ALA A 269 25.01 8.62 -14.85
CA ALA A 269 24.51 8.30 -16.18
C ALA A 269 23.92 9.51 -16.92
N TYR A 270 24.12 9.56 -18.23
CA TYR A 270 23.44 10.48 -19.14
C TYR A 270 23.09 9.81 -20.48
N SER A 271 22.05 10.31 -21.15
CA SER A 271 21.53 9.80 -22.43
C SER A 271 22.43 10.15 -23.62
N ASP A 272 22.76 11.45 -23.73
CA ASP A 272 23.48 12.02 -24.85
C ASP A 272 24.54 13.02 -24.37
N HIS A 273 25.64 13.13 -25.11
CA HIS A 273 26.72 14.06 -24.78
C HIS A 273 26.25 15.53 -24.78
N SER A 274 25.28 15.89 -25.62
CA SER A 274 24.69 17.23 -25.63
C SER A 274 23.99 17.58 -24.31
N ASP A 275 23.28 16.61 -23.70
CA ASP A 275 22.62 16.78 -22.40
C ASP A 275 23.62 16.98 -21.26
N LEU A 276 24.75 16.27 -21.31
CA LEU A 276 25.86 16.43 -20.36
C LEU A 276 26.43 17.85 -20.43
N TRP A 277 26.82 18.31 -21.61
CA TRP A 277 27.48 19.62 -21.76
C TRP A 277 26.55 20.78 -21.46
N LYS A 278 25.27 20.68 -21.81
CA LYS A 278 24.25 21.66 -21.40
C LYS A 278 24.13 21.73 -19.87
N SER A 279 24.20 20.59 -19.20
CA SER A 279 24.15 20.53 -17.72
C SER A 279 25.42 21.07 -17.08
N MET A 280 26.60 20.84 -17.68
CA MET A 280 27.86 21.46 -17.27
C MET A 280 27.83 22.99 -17.42
N GLU A 281 27.19 23.52 -18.46
CA GLU A 281 27.03 24.96 -18.64
C GLU A 281 26.21 25.60 -17.50
N ALA A 282 25.05 25.03 -17.18
CA ALA A 282 24.25 25.48 -16.03
C ALA A 282 24.96 25.29 -14.69
N TRP A 283 25.77 24.22 -14.54
CA TRP A 283 26.61 24.03 -13.36
C TRP A 283 27.69 25.13 -13.26
N ALA A 284 28.31 25.52 -14.38
CA ALA A 284 29.27 26.62 -14.39
C ALA A 284 28.62 27.95 -14.00
N GLU A 285 27.40 28.24 -14.48
CA GLU A 285 26.65 29.44 -14.06
C GLU A 285 26.35 29.46 -12.55
N ARG A 286 26.01 28.30 -11.97
CA ARG A 286 25.86 28.17 -10.52
C ARG A 286 27.19 28.39 -9.80
N SER A 287 28.28 27.80 -10.30
CA SER A 287 29.61 27.89 -9.70
C SER A 287 30.10 29.34 -9.62
N ASP A 288 29.79 30.15 -10.65
CA ASP A 288 30.18 31.57 -10.70
C ASP A 288 29.50 32.41 -9.59
N ASP A 289 28.22 32.18 -9.29
CA ASP A 289 27.49 32.85 -8.20
C ASP A 289 26.42 31.94 -7.56
N PRO A 290 26.82 31.11 -6.57
CA PRO A 290 25.90 30.18 -5.92
C PRO A 290 24.76 30.90 -5.17
N ARG A 291 24.98 32.14 -4.72
CA ARG A 291 23.98 32.91 -3.96
C ARG A 291 22.88 33.42 -4.88
N ARG A 292 23.24 34.00 -6.02
CA ARG A 292 22.29 34.47 -7.03
C ARG A 292 21.49 33.31 -7.60
N TRP A 293 22.16 32.20 -7.90
CA TRP A 293 21.48 30.98 -8.35
C TRP A 293 20.44 30.52 -7.32
N ARG A 294 20.81 30.40 -6.04
CA ARG A 294 19.89 29.99 -4.96
C ARG A 294 18.67 30.89 -4.84
N LEU A 295 18.85 32.22 -4.88
CA LEU A 295 17.73 33.17 -4.82
C LEU A 295 16.81 33.04 -6.05
N SER A 296 17.37 32.83 -7.24
CA SER A 296 16.58 32.61 -8.46
C SER A 296 15.76 31.32 -8.40
N THR A 297 16.31 30.26 -7.78
CA THR A 297 15.61 28.99 -7.55
C THR A 297 14.49 29.16 -6.53
N ILE A 298 14.73 29.86 -5.42
CA ILE A 298 13.70 30.14 -4.41
C ILE A 298 12.56 30.98 -4.99
N ALA A 299 12.84 31.93 -5.89
CA ALA A 299 11.79 32.71 -6.55
C ALA A 299 10.79 31.83 -7.33
N LYS A 300 11.22 30.68 -7.87
CA LYS A 300 10.31 29.71 -8.51
C LYS A 300 9.25 29.15 -7.55
N SER A 301 9.57 29.06 -6.25
CA SER A 301 8.67 28.53 -5.23
C SER A 301 7.45 29.40 -4.90
N GLN A 302 7.39 30.61 -5.46
CA GLN A 302 6.21 31.48 -5.35
C GLN A 302 5.06 31.02 -6.26
N ARG A 303 5.35 30.20 -7.27
CA ARG A 303 4.34 29.57 -8.13
C ARG A 303 3.81 28.28 -7.52
N ASP A 304 2.67 27.84 -8.02
CA ASP A 304 2.12 26.53 -7.69
C ASP A 304 3.13 25.44 -8.13
N PRO A 305 3.58 24.54 -7.22
CA PRO A 305 4.50 23.46 -7.59
C PRO A 305 3.98 22.52 -8.68
N LYS A 306 2.66 22.46 -8.91
CA LYS A 306 2.04 21.68 -10.00
C LYS A 306 2.38 22.22 -11.39
N GLU A 307 2.72 23.50 -11.51
CA GLU A 307 3.12 24.15 -12.77
C GLU A 307 4.61 23.93 -13.10
N LEU A 308 5.40 23.45 -12.14
CA LEU A 308 6.83 23.26 -12.30
C LEU A 308 7.15 21.84 -12.79
N MET A 309 8.20 21.70 -13.58
CA MET A 309 8.67 20.37 -14.00
C MET A 309 9.38 19.64 -12.85
N PRO A 310 9.44 18.29 -12.83
CA PRO A 310 10.08 17.53 -11.74
C PRO A 310 11.50 17.99 -11.38
N HIS A 311 12.34 18.29 -12.37
CA HIS A 311 13.70 18.80 -12.14
C HIS A 311 13.75 20.20 -11.51
N GLU A 312 12.75 21.05 -11.77
CA GLU A 312 12.66 22.37 -11.14
C GLU A 312 12.21 22.27 -9.68
N ARG A 313 11.28 21.34 -9.39
CA ARG A 313 10.95 20.95 -8.01
C ARG A 313 12.18 20.39 -7.30
N GLY A 314 12.96 19.55 -7.97
CA GLY A 314 14.24 19.01 -7.51
C GLY A 314 15.29 20.08 -7.18
N GLN A 315 15.37 21.15 -7.97
CA GLN A 315 16.26 22.30 -7.68
C GLN A 315 15.84 23.03 -6.40
N VAL A 316 14.54 23.26 -6.20
CA VAL A 316 14.05 23.88 -4.95
C VAL A 316 14.27 22.95 -3.77
N ALA A 317 13.98 21.66 -3.92
CA ALA A 317 14.26 20.63 -2.92
C ALA A 317 15.74 20.64 -2.51
N HIS A 318 16.66 20.65 -3.48
CA HIS A 318 18.09 20.77 -3.24
C HIS A 318 18.44 21.99 -2.37
N VAL A 319 17.88 23.17 -2.66
CA VAL A 319 18.13 24.36 -1.86
C VAL A 319 17.63 24.18 -0.42
N LEU A 320 16.46 23.58 -0.23
CA LEU A 320 15.83 23.33 1.08
C LEU A 320 16.56 22.31 1.96
N ARG A 321 17.50 21.54 1.40
CA ARG A 321 18.36 20.61 2.14
C ARG A 321 19.36 21.33 3.05
N THR A 322 19.66 22.61 2.77
CA THR A 322 20.61 23.44 3.53
C THR A 322 19.93 24.44 4.47
N VAL A 323 20.59 24.81 5.57
CA VAL A 323 20.11 25.85 6.51
C VAL A 323 19.93 27.20 5.80
N GLN A 324 20.89 27.61 4.95
CA GLN A 324 20.80 28.90 4.26
C GLN A 324 19.64 28.93 3.26
N GLY A 325 19.37 27.82 2.59
CA GLY A 325 18.24 27.70 1.67
C GLY A 325 16.89 27.71 2.37
N ALA A 326 16.72 26.93 3.44
CA ALA A 326 15.48 26.93 4.23
C ALA A 326 15.19 28.31 4.84
N ARG A 327 16.23 29.03 5.29
CA ARG A 327 16.10 30.42 5.76
C ARG A 327 15.59 31.33 4.65
N ALA A 328 16.27 31.35 3.51
CA ALA A 328 15.92 32.21 2.38
C ALA A 328 14.52 31.89 1.82
N PHE A 329 14.11 30.62 1.85
CA PHE A 329 12.75 30.19 1.52
C PHE A 329 11.72 30.74 2.52
N SER A 330 11.99 30.62 3.83
CA SER A 330 11.07 31.11 4.88
C SER A 330 10.94 32.64 4.92
N GLU A 331 11.97 33.37 4.50
CA GLU A 331 12.05 34.84 4.48
C GLU A 331 11.65 35.45 3.12
N ALA A 332 11.33 34.63 2.12
CA ALA A 332 10.98 35.12 0.79
C ALA A 332 9.67 35.94 0.77
N GLU A 333 9.66 37.00 -0.04
CA GLU A 333 8.50 37.85 -0.31
C GLU A 333 8.28 37.99 -1.82
N PRO A 334 7.08 37.68 -2.36
CA PRO A 334 5.95 36.99 -1.72
C PRO A 334 6.29 35.63 -1.10
N VAL A 335 5.49 35.22 -0.11
CA VAL A 335 5.66 33.94 0.61
C VAL A 335 5.54 32.77 -0.37
N PRO A 336 6.40 31.73 -0.29
CA PRO A 336 6.29 30.54 -1.13
C PRO A 336 4.93 29.85 -1.01
N HIS A 337 4.46 29.25 -2.11
CA HIS A 337 3.12 28.65 -2.22
C HIS A 337 2.91 27.53 -1.18
N PRO A 338 1.76 27.46 -0.47
CA PRO A 338 1.56 26.48 0.62
C PRO A 338 1.62 25.02 0.16
N GLU A 339 1.26 24.71 -1.09
CA GLU A 339 1.36 23.34 -1.65
C GLU A 339 2.79 22.81 -1.76
N TRP A 340 3.83 23.63 -1.52
CA TRP A 340 5.20 23.11 -1.39
C TRP A 340 5.35 22.10 -0.24
N ILE A 341 4.44 22.11 0.74
CA ILE A 341 4.41 21.07 1.78
C ILE A 341 4.22 19.67 1.19
N CYS A 342 3.45 19.55 0.09
CA CYS A 342 3.20 18.30 -0.61
C CYS A 342 4.44 17.78 -1.34
N VAL A 343 5.31 18.69 -1.81
CA VAL A 343 6.61 18.33 -2.42
C VAL A 343 7.65 17.99 -1.33
N MET A 344 7.65 18.71 -0.21
CA MET A 344 8.61 18.49 0.88
C MET A 344 8.37 17.15 1.59
N ASP A 345 7.10 16.74 1.74
CA ASP A 345 6.72 15.48 2.37
C ASP A 345 6.72 14.32 1.36
N ALA A 346 7.69 13.43 1.50
CA ALA A 346 7.84 12.25 0.64
C ALA A 346 6.58 11.36 0.64
N ASN A 347 5.89 11.23 1.77
CA ASN A 347 4.72 10.36 1.88
C ASN A 347 3.53 10.91 1.07
N VAL A 348 3.44 12.24 0.94
CA VAL A 348 2.38 12.90 0.16
C VAL A 348 2.66 12.80 -1.33
N ARG A 349 3.86 13.19 -1.78
CA ARG A 349 4.18 13.14 -3.21
C ARG A 349 4.31 11.72 -3.76
N SER A 350 4.66 10.75 -2.92
CA SER A 350 4.60 9.32 -3.26
C SER A 350 3.25 8.69 -2.94
N GLY A 351 2.22 9.49 -2.67
CA GLY A 351 0.86 9.02 -2.43
C GLY A 351 0.27 8.28 -3.63
N GLU A 352 -0.72 7.43 -3.36
CA GLU A 352 -1.44 6.71 -4.42
C GLU A 352 -2.30 7.65 -5.27
N LYS A 353 -2.49 7.30 -6.54
CA LYS A 353 -3.42 7.99 -7.43
C LYS A 353 -4.86 7.85 -6.91
N SER A 354 -5.57 8.96 -6.79
CA SER A 354 -6.97 9.01 -6.35
C SER A 354 -7.91 9.33 -7.51
N SER A 355 -9.17 8.94 -7.40
CA SER A 355 -10.22 9.28 -8.38
C SER A 355 -11.54 9.68 -7.73
N GLY A 356 -12.31 10.52 -8.43
CA GLY A 356 -13.64 10.96 -8.02
C GLY A 356 -14.72 9.90 -8.25
N TYR A 357 -15.90 10.12 -7.66
CA TYR A 357 -17.07 9.27 -7.84
C TYR A 357 -17.88 9.73 -9.06
N GLY A 358 -18.31 8.80 -9.93
CA GLY A 358 -19.17 9.09 -11.09
C GLY A 358 -18.70 8.46 -12.41
N SER A 359 -19.41 8.78 -13.51
CA SER A 359 -19.10 8.34 -14.88
C SER A 359 -18.03 9.18 -15.57
N GLU A 360 -17.78 10.41 -15.10
CA GLU A 360 -16.71 11.31 -15.55
C GLU A 360 -15.66 11.43 -14.42
N ARG A 361 -14.89 10.37 -14.19
CA ARG A 361 -13.95 10.30 -13.06
C ARG A 361 -12.74 11.21 -13.29
N GLU A 362 -12.72 12.36 -12.62
CA GLU A 362 -11.47 13.11 -12.43
C GLU A 362 -10.47 12.23 -11.66
N THR A 363 -9.20 12.26 -12.06
CA THR A 363 -8.15 11.50 -11.39
C THR A 363 -6.97 12.39 -11.06
N PHE A 364 -6.41 12.23 -9.86
CA PHE A 364 -5.28 13.02 -9.38
C PHE A 364 -4.10 12.11 -9.04
N ASP A 365 -2.93 12.39 -9.61
CA ASP A 365 -1.71 11.61 -9.41
C ASP A 365 -0.63 12.46 -8.69
N PRO A 366 -0.39 12.22 -7.38
CA PRO A 366 0.60 12.98 -6.62
C PRO A 366 2.02 12.88 -7.18
N VAL A 367 2.39 11.73 -7.75
CA VAL A 367 3.73 11.52 -8.30
C VAL A 367 3.96 12.45 -9.48
N PHE A 368 2.95 12.58 -10.35
CA PHE A 368 3.01 13.52 -11.47
C PHE A 368 3.04 14.98 -11.01
N HIS A 369 2.18 15.34 -10.05
CA HIS A 369 1.98 16.73 -9.62
C HIS A 369 3.03 17.26 -8.65
N TYR A 370 3.65 16.39 -7.84
CA TYR A 370 4.56 16.79 -6.75
C TYR A 370 5.88 16.03 -6.73
N GLY A 371 6.05 14.98 -7.53
CA GLY A 371 7.26 14.17 -7.58
C GLY A 371 8.50 14.95 -8.03
N LEU A 372 9.65 14.56 -7.48
CA LEU A 372 10.99 15.06 -7.80
C LEU A 372 11.63 14.25 -8.92
N ASP A 373 12.76 14.74 -9.45
CA ASP A 373 13.52 14.07 -10.51
C ASP A 373 14.38 12.89 -10.04
N ASP A 374 14.63 12.80 -8.73
CA ASP A 374 15.38 11.74 -8.05
C ASP A 374 14.49 10.80 -7.21
N ASP A 375 13.17 10.99 -7.24
CA ASP A 375 12.23 10.09 -6.57
C ASP A 375 12.20 8.73 -7.27
N LEU A 376 12.21 7.66 -6.47
CA LEU A 376 11.92 6.31 -6.94
C LEU A 376 10.48 6.25 -7.44
N ILE A 377 10.30 5.70 -8.64
CA ILE A 377 9.01 5.47 -9.27
C ILE A 377 8.53 4.07 -8.87
N ASP A 378 7.23 3.90 -8.64
CA ASP A 378 6.58 2.61 -8.35
C ASP A 378 7.05 1.87 -7.09
N ILE A 379 7.35 2.60 -6.00
CA ILE A 379 7.61 1.98 -4.68
C ILE A 379 6.37 1.17 -4.25
N SER A 380 6.50 -0.16 -4.31
CA SER A 380 5.46 -1.11 -3.92
C SER A 380 5.15 -1.02 -2.43
N GLU A 381 3.96 -1.45 -2.00
CA GLU A 381 3.62 -1.52 -0.57
C GLU A 381 4.63 -2.37 0.22
N ASN A 382 5.19 -3.42 -0.38
CA ASN A 382 6.22 -4.25 0.23
C ASN A 382 7.52 -3.46 0.44
N GLU A 383 7.95 -2.66 -0.53
CA GLU A 383 9.12 -1.78 -0.41
C GLU A 383 8.89 -0.68 0.65
N ARG A 384 7.69 -0.10 0.71
CA ARG A 384 7.33 0.86 1.78
C ARG A 384 7.38 0.23 3.17
N ARG A 385 6.90 -1.02 3.32
CA ARG A 385 7.02 -1.82 4.56
C ARG A 385 8.45 -2.30 4.84
N GLN A 386 9.36 -2.14 3.88
CA GLN A 386 10.80 -2.40 4.02
C GLN A 386 11.59 -1.11 4.34
N GLY A 387 10.88 0.01 4.55
CA GLY A 387 11.48 1.29 4.87
C GLY A 387 12.10 2.00 3.66
N VAL A 388 11.85 1.50 2.44
CA VAL A 388 12.22 2.20 1.20
C VAL A 388 11.26 3.36 1.02
N THR A 389 11.78 4.56 1.21
CA THR A 389 11.01 5.80 1.08
C THR A 389 11.83 6.83 0.32
N ASN A 390 11.15 7.69 -0.44
CA ASN A 390 11.79 8.86 -1.03
C ASN A 390 12.26 9.86 0.04
N ASP A 391 13.21 10.72 -0.33
CA ASP A 391 13.84 11.69 0.57
C ASP A 391 12.82 12.69 1.14
N ASN A 392 12.65 12.72 2.47
CA ASN A 392 11.71 13.64 3.11
C ASN A 392 12.45 14.90 3.59
N LEU A 393 12.04 16.09 3.14
CA LEU A 393 12.70 17.34 3.50
C LEU A 393 12.32 17.85 4.90
N LEU A 394 11.29 17.28 5.50
CA LEU A 394 10.73 17.65 6.80
C LEU A 394 11.32 16.86 7.97
N VAL A 395 12.44 16.15 7.76
CA VAL A 395 13.16 15.35 8.77
C VAL A 395 14.59 15.85 8.97
N TRP A 396 15.23 15.49 10.08
CA TRP A 396 16.64 15.77 10.36
C TRP A 396 17.57 15.16 9.29
N ARG A 397 18.70 15.83 9.05
CA ARG A 397 19.71 15.43 8.06
C ARG A 397 21.10 15.58 8.67
N GLU A 398 22.09 14.82 8.20
CA GLU A 398 23.48 14.86 8.71
C GLU A 398 24.12 16.26 8.74
N GLU A 399 23.68 17.15 7.85
CA GLU A 399 24.17 18.54 7.77
C GLU A 399 23.44 19.52 8.71
N ASP A 400 22.40 19.06 9.40
CA ASP A 400 21.68 19.88 10.37
C ASP A 400 22.48 20.08 11.66
N ASP A 401 22.23 21.21 12.32
CA ASP A 401 22.79 21.47 13.65
C ASP A 401 22.18 20.52 14.70
N ASN A 402 22.98 20.16 15.71
CA ASN A 402 22.70 19.21 16.79
C ASN A 402 22.46 17.76 16.30
N PRO A 403 23.21 16.78 16.81
CA PRO A 403 23.03 15.38 16.43
C PRO A 403 21.79 14.82 17.12
N HIS A 404 20.68 14.68 16.38
CA HIS A 404 19.57 13.86 16.84
C HIS A 404 18.71 13.39 15.64
N ASP A 405 18.88 12.13 15.27
CA ASP A 405 18.21 11.40 14.18
C ASP A 405 16.67 11.38 14.26
N PHE A 406 16.12 11.87 15.37
CA PHE A 406 14.70 11.77 15.67
C PHE A 406 13.89 13.02 15.35
N HIS A 407 14.42 14.15 14.85
CA HIS A 407 13.56 15.30 14.52
C HIS A 407 12.81 15.11 13.18
N ARG A 408 11.48 15.09 13.21
CA ARG A 408 10.59 15.09 12.04
C ARG A 408 9.43 16.04 12.29
N LEU A 409 9.08 16.90 11.33
CA LEU A 409 7.96 17.84 11.48
C LEU A 409 6.59 17.15 11.42
N GLY A 410 6.50 16.06 10.66
CA GLY A 410 5.35 15.15 10.60
C GLY A 410 5.79 13.68 10.73
N GLY A 411 5.00 12.88 11.42
CA GLY A 411 5.25 11.46 11.71
C GLY A 411 5.66 11.18 13.16
N ARG A 412 5.95 9.89 13.47
CA ARG A 412 6.24 9.43 14.84
C ARG A 412 7.51 10.11 15.38
N GLN A 413 7.36 10.83 16.48
CA GLN A 413 8.45 11.46 17.26
C GLN A 413 8.66 10.71 18.58
N MET A 414 9.91 10.63 19.05
CA MET A 414 10.18 10.35 20.47
C MET A 414 9.99 11.64 21.28
N GLU A 415 9.33 11.53 22.43
CA GLU A 415 9.06 12.67 23.31
C GLU A 415 10.37 13.19 23.94
N GLY A 416 10.69 14.48 23.73
CA GLY A 416 11.91 15.11 24.23
C GLY A 416 11.85 16.64 24.22
N LEU A 417 12.70 17.29 25.02
CA LEU A 417 12.78 18.75 25.20
C LEU A 417 13.91 19.40 24.37
N GLU A 418 14.42 18.71 23.36
CA GLU A 418 15.63 19.12 22.64
C GLU A 418 15.41 20.30 21.69
N SER A 419 16.50 21.04 21.44
CA SER A 419 16.48 22.20 20.56
C SER A 419 16.40 21.79 19.09
N THR A 420 15.31 22.19 18.42
CA THR A 420 15.05 21.93 17.00
C THR A 420 16.19 22.46 16.10
N PRO A 421 16.63 21.69 15.09
CA PRO A 421 17.61 22.15 14.11
C PRO A 421 17.21 23.45 13.43
N LYS A 422 18.17 24.32 13.11
CA LYS A 422 17.88 25.64 12.53
C LYS A 422 17.11 25.55 11.22
N ARG A 423 17.47 24.60 10.34
CA ARG A 423 16.80 24.36 9.06
C ARG A 423 15.31 24.06 9.26
N LEU A 424 15.00 23.06 10.09
CA LEU A 424 13.62 22.71 10.43
C LEU A 424 12.90 23.86 11.14
N GLY A 425 13.59 24.64 11.97
CA GLY A 425 13.05 25.85 12.59
C GLY A 425 12.58 26.90 11.57
N HIS A 426 13.34 27.10 10.48
CA HIS A 426 12.92 27.98 9.38
C HIS A 426 11.71 27.43 8.63
N LEU A 427 11.65 26.11 8.38
CA LEU A 427 10.47 25.48 7.76
C LEU A 427 9.22 25.58 8.65
N ILE A 428 9.33 25.37 9.97
CA ILE A 428 8.25 25.61 10.92
C ILE A 428 7.74 27.05 10.82
N SER A 429 8.65 28.03 10.73
CA SER A 429 8.26 29.44 10.60
C SER A 429 7.50 29.70 9.31
N TRP A 430 7.87 29.05 8.20
CA TRP A 430 7.13 29.16 6.94
C TRP A 430 5.74 28.51 7.02
N ILE A 431 5.64 27.29 7.54
CA ILE A 431 4.36 26.60 7.77
C ILE A 431 3.41 27.50 8.58
N CYS A 432 3.92 28.12 9.65
CA CYS A 432 3.10 29.01 10.48
C CYS A 432 2.68 30.32 9.79
N LYS A 433 3.49 30.87 8.87
CA LYS A 433 3.09 32.01 8.02
C LYS A 433 1.94 31.65 7.07
N CYS A 434 1.90 30.39 6.63
CA CYS A 434 0.91 29.86 5.70
C CYS A 434 -0.32 29.23 6.37
N ILE A 435 -0.48 29.32 7.70
CA ILE A 435 -1.53 28.64 8.49
C ILE A 435 -2.97 28.94 8.04
N ASN A 436 -3.19 30.05 7.33
CA ASN A 436 -4.49 30.40 6.74
C ASN A 436 -4.82 29.54 5.51
N SER A 437 -3.89 28.73 4.99
CA SER A 437 -4.14 27.82 3.87
C SER A 437 -4.73 26.49 4.37
N PRO A 438 -5.89 26.04 3.84
CA PRO A 438 -6.45 24.73 4.15
C PRO A 438 -5.52 23.56 3.79
N VAL A 439 -4.61 23.74 2.83
CA VAL A 439 -3.61 22.75 2.42
C VAL A 439 -2.76 22.27 3.60
N LEU A 440 -2.40 23.16 4.53
CA LEU A 440 -1.59 22.79 5.70
C LEU A 440 -2.37 21.98 6.72
N ALA A 441 -3.67 22.25 6.88
CA ALA A 441 -4.54 21.44 7.73
C ALA A 441 -4.76 20.07 7.10
N TRP A 442 -5.00 20.01 5.80
CA TRP A 442 -5.04 18.78 5.01
C TRP A 442 -3.75 17.97 5.16
N TRP A 443 -2.57 18.62 5.09
CA TRP A 443 -1.29 17.94 5.32
C TRP A 443 -1.18 17.42 6.77
N ALA A 444 -1.56 18.23 7.75
CA ALA A 444 -1.50 17.89 9.17
C ALA A 444 -2.38 16.67 9.52
N VAL A 445 -3.56 16.52 8.91
CA VAL A 445 -4.43 15.34 9.06
C VAL A 445 -3.70 14.04 8.73
N ARG A 446 -2.76 14.07 7.78
CA ARG A 446 -2.08 12.87 7.24
C ARG A 446 -0.91 12.42 8.10
N GLN A 447 -0.49 13.26 9.04
CA GLN A 447 0.68 12.98 9.85
C GLN A 447 0.32 12.09 11.02
N ASN A 448 1.14 11.09 11.32
CA ASN A 448 1.02 10.30 12.54
C ASN A 448 1.74 11.00 13.71
N GLY A 449 1.29 12.22 14.03
CA GLY A 449 1.92 13.14 14.98
C GLY A 449 2.63 14.32 14.31
N LEU A 450 2.55 15.50 14.93
CA LEU A 450 3.32 16.68 14.56
C LEU A 450 4.40 16.98 15.61
N HIS A 451 5.47 17.61 15.16
CA HIS A 451 6.57 17.99 16.05
C HIS A 451 6.09 18.93 17.19
N PRO A 452 6.49 18.72 18.46
CA PRO A 452 6.01 19.51 19.60
C PRO A 452 6.22 21.02 19.44
N ARG A 453 7.37 21.44 18.88
CA ARG A 453 7.66 22.85 18.58
C ARG A 453 6.72 23.42 17.51
N LEU A 454 6.35 22.64 16.51
CA LEU A 454 5.40 23.03 15.46
C LEU A 454 4.00 23.19 16.08
N LEU A 455 3.54 22.22 16.87
CA LEU A 455 2.27 22.30 17.60
C LEU A 455 2.21 23.54 18.50
N HIS A 456 3.28 23.82 19.25
CA HIS A 456 3.35 25.02 20.10
C HIS A 456 3.26 26.31 19.27
N GLN A 457 3.93 26.40 18.12
CA GLN A 457 3.82 27.58 17.25
C GLN A 457 2.44 27.71 16.61
N ILE A 458 1.84 26.61 16.15
CA ILE A 458 0.46 26.59 15.65
C ILE A 458 -0.49 27.13 16.73
N GLN A 459 -0.43 26.62 17.96
CA GLN A 459 -1.24 27.11 19.08
C GLN A 459 -1.02 28.60 19.37
N TRP A 460 0.23 29.07 19.32
CA TRP A 460 0.53 30.49 19.47
C TRP A 460 -0.13 31.32 18.38
N HIS A 461 -0.05 30.89 17.11
CA HIS A 461 -0.71 31.57 16.00
C HIS A 461 -2.24 31.51 16.10
N LEU A 462 -2.85 30.42 16.55
CA LEU A 462 -4.31 30.34 16.75
C LEU A 462 -4.83 31.37 17.75
N ARG A 463 -4.01 31.74 18.76
CA ARG A 463 -4.35 32.74 19.78
C ARG A 463 -4.11 34.18 19.32
N HIS A 464 -3.11 34.43 18.46
CA HIS A 464 -2.66 35.79 18.15
C HIS A 464 -2.91 36.23 16.69
N SER A 465 -3.20 35.28 15.78
CA SER A 465 -3.45 35.57 14.37
C SER A 465 -4.86 36.14 14.17
N LYS A 466 -4.91 37.41 13.74
CA LYS A 466 -6.13 38.12 13.35
C LYS A 466 -6.77 37.64 12.03
N PRO A 467 -6.03 37.25 10.98
CA PRO A 467 -6.64 36.88 9.69
C PRO A 467 -7.28 35.49 9.62
N LEU A 468 -7.21 34.67 10.68
CA LEU A 468 -7.83 33.34 10.72
C LEU A 468 -9.34 33.43 11.00
N SER A 469 -10.17 32.84 10.12
CA SER A 469 -11.62 32.72 10.32
C SER A 469 -11.96 31.86 11.55
N GLU A 470 -13.17 31.99 12.09
CA GLU A 470 -13.60 31.19 13.25
C GLU A 470 -13.64 29.69 12.93
N ARG A 471 -14.14 29.33 11.75
CA ARG A 471 -14.16 27.94 11.24
C ARG A 471 -12.76 27.35 11.13
N ALA A 472 -11.81 28.07 10.56
CA ALA A 472 -10.41 27.64 10.47
C ALA A 472 -9.78 27.46 11.87
N ARG A 473 -10.07 28.37 12.80
CA ARG A 473 -9.55 28.29 14.18
C ARG A 473 -10.12 27.09 14.93
N HIS A 474 -11.40 26.77 14.73
CA HIS A 474 -12.05 25.60 15.29
C HIS A 474 -11.41 24.29 14.79
N LEU A 475 -11.30 24.13 13.47
CA LEU A 475 -10.68 22.96 12.85
C LEU A 475 -9.23 22.74 13.29
N TRP A 476 -8.43 23.80 13.35
CA TRP A 476 -7.06 23.69 13.86
C TRP A 476 -6.99 23.32 15.34
N ARG A 477 -7.98 23.66 16.19
CA ARG A 477 -8.02 23.21 17.59
C ARG A 477 -8.25 21.70 17.67
N LEU A 478 -9.17 21.16 16.88
CA LEU A 478 -9.42 19.73 16.77
C LEU A 478 -8.17 18.98 16.29
N LEU A 479 -7.48 19.49 15.26
CA LEU A 479 -6.22 18.92 14.80
C LEU A 479 -5.14 18.92 15.89
N VAL A 480 -5.00 20.03 16.61
CA VAL A 480 -4.03 20.13 17.70
C VAL A 480 -4.35 19.15 18.82
N GLU A 481 -5.62 19.00 19.21
CA GLU A 481 -6.06 18.03 20.21
C GLU A 481 -5.74 16.60 19.79
N HIS A 482 -6.06 16.23 18.55
CA HIS A 482 -5.71 14.92 17.98
C HIS A 482 -4.20 14.63 18.05
N HIS A 483 -3.37 15.59 17.64
CA HIS A 483 -1.90 15.42 17.61
C HIS A 483 -1.26 15.46 19.00
N GLN A 484 -1.87 16.14 19.97
CA GLN A 484 -1.36 16.20 21.35
C GLN A 484 -1.63 14.92 22.12
N ASP A 485 -2.70 14.20 21.80
CA ASP A 485 -3.01 12.94 22.46
C ASP A 485 -1.99 11.83 22.09
N PRO A 486 -1.16 11.35 23.03
CA PRO A 486 -0.20 10.28 22.74
C PRO A 486 -0.88 8.94 22.41
N ARG A 487 -2.14 8.75 22.81
CA ARG A 487 -2.91 7.52 22.56
C ARG A 487 -3.30 7.36 21.09
N ASN A 488 -3.15 8.40 20.27
CA ASN A 488 -3.31 8.31 18.82
C ASN A 488 -2.07 7.76 18.11
N ARG A 489 -0.94 7.65 18.82
CA ARG A 489 0.38 7.30 18.27
C ARG A 489 0.98 6.00 18.85
N ARG A 490 0.46 5.49 19.96
CA ARG A 490 0.96 4.29 20.66
C ARG A 490 0.15 3.04 20.29
N TRP A 491 0.82 1.89 20.24
CA TRP A 491 0.19 0.58 20.11
C TRP A 491 -0.52 0.21 21.42
N ASN A 492 -1.68 -0.45 21.35
CA ASN A 492 -2.56 -0.73 22.50
C ASN A 492 -2.03 -1.82 23.47
N SER A 493 -0.72 -2.07 23.54
CA SER A 493 -0.14 -3.03 24.51
C SER A 493 -0.52 -2.67 25.97
N GLU A 494 -0.65 -1.38 26.29
CA GLU A 494 -0.95 -0.91 27.65
C GLU A 494 -2.31 -1.43 28.19
N TRP A 495 -3.27 -1.82 27.33
CA TRP A 495 -4.54 -2.41 27.77
C TRP A 495 -4.35 -3.80 28.40
N PHE A 496 -3.45 -4.61 27.82
CA PHE A 496 -3.17 -5.95 28.33
C PHE A 496 -2.44 -5.89 29.68
N ASP A 497 -1.55 -4.92 29.86
CA ASP A 497 -0.91 -4.64 31.16
C ASP A 497 -1.95 -4.25 32.22
N PHE A 498 -2.95 -3.45 31.85
CA PHE A 498 -4.06 -3.09 32.73
C PHE A 498 -4.95 -4.29 33.09
N LYS A 499 -5.22 -5.20 32.14
CA LYS A 499 -5.96 -6.44 32.44
C LYS A 499 -5.17 -7.31 33.43
N ASN A 500 -3.87 -7.48 33.22
CA ASN A 500 -3.01 -8.22 34.16
C ASN A 500 -3.01 -7.60 35.57
N LEU A 501 -3.07 -6.27 35.67
CA LEU A 501 -3.22 -5.56 36.95
C LEU A 501 -4.55 -5.91 37.64
N ILE A 502 -5.67 -5.92 36.90
CA ILE A 502 -6.98 -6.30 37.45
C ILE A 502 -6.98 -7.77 37.87
N ASP A 503 -6.41 -8.67 37.08
CA ASP A 503 -6.39 -10.11 37.39
C ASP A 503 -5.51 -10.42 38.61
N ALA A 504 -4.42 -9.66 38.82
CA ALA A 504 -3.51 -9.84 39.94
C ALA A 504 -3.97 -9.16 41.25
N GLU A 505 -4.48 -7.92 41.17
CA GLU A 505 -4.76 -7.07 42.35
C GLU A 505 -6.26 -6.76 42.55
N GLY A 506 -7.10 -7.04 41.56
CA GLY A 506 -8.50 -6.64 41.54
C GLY A 506 -8.70 -5.13 41.30
N TRP A 507 -9.91 -4.65 41.54
CA TRP A 507 -10.29 -3.24 41.36
C TRP A 507 -9.80 -2.34 42.50
N THR A 508 -8.50 -2.07 42.52
CA THR A 508 -7.87 -1.12 43.47
C THR A 508 -8.07 0.35 43.01
N PRO A 509 -7.81 1.34 43.88
CA PRO A 509 -7.79 2.75 43.47
C PRO A 509 -6.80 3.05 42.33
N ASN A 510 -5.77 2.22 42.15
CA ASN A 510 -4.85 2.33 41.02
C ASN A 510 -5.51 1.86 39.72
N ALA A 511 -6.12 0.67 39.75
CA ALA A 511 -6.87 0.14 38.62
C ALA A 511 -7.98 1.10 38.16
N LEU A 512 -8.68 1.76 39.08
CA LEU A 512 -9.71 2.74 38.73
C LEU A 512 -9.15 4.00 38.04
N ARG A 513 -7.93 4.45 38.39
CA ARG A 513 -7.28 5.58 37.70
C ARG A 513 -6.84 5.19 36.30
N GLU A 514 -6.25 4.01 36.15
CA GLU A 514 -5.87 3.46 34.84
C GLU A 514 -7.11 3.25 33.95
N PHE A 515 -8.17 2.67 34.50
CA PHE A 515 -9.45 2.50 33.79
C PHE A 515 -10.02 3.83 33.30
N ARG A 516 -9.99 4.89 34.14
CA ARG A 516 -10.41 6.23 33.72
C ARG A 516 -9.58 6.78 32.55
N ARG A 517 -8.28 6.52 32.54
CA ARG A 517 -7.38 6.92 31.45
C ARG A 517 -7.74 6.23 30.12
N PHE A 518 -8.07 4.94 30.17
CA PHE A 518 -8.54 4.19 29.00
C PHE A 518 -9.97 4.57 28.56
N ALA A 519 -10.86 4.84 29.52
CA ALA A 519 -12.23 5.24 29.26
C ALA A 519 -12.36 6.69 28.77
N THR A 520 -11.34 7.54 28.93
CA THR A 520 -11.37 8.91 28.42
C THR A 520 -11.44 8.87 26.89
N PRO A 521 -12.46 9.44 26.22
CA PRO A 521 -12.53 9.48 24.77
C PRO A 521 -11.32 10.16 24.13
N LYS A 522 -11.08 9.90 22.85
CA LYS A 522 -10.06 10.62 22.07
C LYS A 522 -10.58 10.94 20.68
N LEU A 523 -10.18 12.11 20.17
CA LEU A 523 -10.43 12.49 18.79
C LEU A 523 -9.44 11.77 17.88
N GLN A 524 -9.96 10.96 16.96
CA GLN A 524 -9.22 10.32 15.89
C GLN A 524 -9.56 10.98 14.56
N ILE A 525 -8.58 11.05 13.67
CA ILE A 525 -8.78 11.59 12.33
C ILE A 525 -8.22 10.57 11.36
N SER A 526 -9.05 10.13 10.42
CA SER A 526 -8.66 9.19 9.36
C SER A 526 -8.64 9.89 7.99
N LEU A 527 -7.95 9.29 7.03
CA LEU A 527 -7.83 9.86 5.69
C LEU A 527 -9.20 9.95 5.00
N PRO A 528 -9.46 11.03 4.25
CA PRO A 528 -10.68 11.16 3.47
C PRO A 528 -10.68 10.16 2.30
N SER A 529 -11.87 9.86 1.78
CA SER A 529 -12.06 8.98 0.61
C SER A 529 -12.14 9.75 -0.70
N GLY A 530 -11.96 9.07 -1.84
CA GLY A 530 -12.07 9.70 -3.16
C GLY A 530 -10.90 10.64 -3.47
N LEU A 531 -11.16 11.75 -4.18
CA LEU A 531 -10.12 12.72 -4.58
C LEU A 531 -9.39 13.34 -3.40
N GLY A 532 -10.10 13.65 -2.32
CA GLY A 532 -9.55 14.27 -1.12
C GLY A 532 -8.43 13.44 -0.48
N LYS A 533 -8.32 12.13 -0.77
CA LYS A 533 -7.25 11.23 -0.31
C LYS A 533 -5.88 11.78 -0.69
N SER A 534 -5.72 12.20 -1.94
CA SER A 534 -4.41 12.56 -2.51
C SER A 534 -4.34 13.97 -3.08
N MET A 535 -5.48 14.61 -3.33
CA MET A 535 -5.56 15.99 -3.82
C MET A 535 -5.82 16.96 -2.64
N PRO A 536 -4.95 17.97 -2.41
CA PRO A 536 -5.22 19.00 -1.42
C PRO A 536 -6.35 19.93 -1.85
N PRO A 537 -7.10 20.51 -0.90
CA PRO A 537 -8.23 21.40 -1.21
C PRO A 537 -7.75 22.71 -1.84
N SER A 538 -8.46 23.15 -2.88
CA SER A 538 -8.24 24.43 -3.57
C SER A 538 -9.21 25.54 -3.15
N ALA A 539 -10.31 25.18 -2.46
CA ALA A 539 -11.35 26.10 -2.03
C ALA A 539 -10.98 26.86 -0.74
N SER A 540 -11.79 27.86 -0.39
CA SER A 540 -11.63 28.64 0.85
C SER A 540 -12.14 27.90 2.08
N TRP A 541 -11.78 28.33 3.30
CA TRP A 541 -12.25 27.69 4.54
C TRP A 541 -13.77 27.69 4.69
N GLU A 542 -14.45 28.65 4.07
CA GLU A 542 -15.90 28.82 4.09
C GLU A 542 -16.63 27.81 3.18
N GLU A 543 -15.92 27.24 2.19
CA GLU A 543 -16.48 26.33 1.18
C GLU A 543 -16.06 24.87 1.42
N ILE A 544 -15.02 24.64 2.24
CA ILE A 544 -14.48 23.31 2.55
C ILE A 544 -15.32 22.62 3.61
N ASP A 545 -15.74 21.39 3.34
CA ASP A 545 -16.35 20.49 4.32
C ASP A 545 -15.28 19.73 5.11
N PHE A 546 -15.63 19.23 6.30
CA PHE A 546 -14.67 18.53 7.16
C PHE A 546 -14.11 17.29 6.45
N ASP A 547 -14.97 16.59 5.72
CA ASP A 547 -14.65 15.40 4.93
C ASP A 547 -13.66 15.67 3.78
N ASP A 548 -13.48 16.93 3.34
CA ASP A 548 -12.45 17.29 2.35
C ASP A 548 -11.04 17.27 2.97
N LEU A 549 -10.93 17.50 4.29
CA LEU A 549 -9.66 17.49 5.03
C LEU A 549 -9.35 16.09 5.56
N GLY A 550 -10.32 15.47 6.23
CA GLY A 550 -10.22 14.17 6.88
C GLY A 550 -11.50 13.79 7.61
N ARG A 551 -11.67 12.50 7.91
CA ARG A 551 -12.83 12.02 8.67
C ARG A 551 -12.52 12.10 10.16
N PHE A 552 -13.25 12.97 10.85
CA PHE A 552 -13.12 13.16 12.30
C PHE A 552 -14.03 12.17 13.01
N GLU A 553 -13.43 11.31 13.84
CA GLU A 553 -14.12 10.25 14.57
C GLU A 553 -13.81 10.39 16.06
N VAL A 554 -14.80 10.17 16.91
CA VAL A 554 -14.59 10.09 18.36
C VAL A 554 -14.39 8.63 18.73
N ALA A 555 -13.19 8.26 19.17
CA ALA A 555 -12.89 6.90 19.58
C ALA A 555 -13.28 6.68 21.05
N PHE A 556 -13.95 5.55 21.28
CA PHE A 556 -14.47 5.13 22.57
C PHE A 556 -13.53 4.13 23.24
N LEU A 557 -13.86 3.76 24.48
CA LEU A 557 -13.29 2.62 25.17
C LEU A 557 -13.45 1.35 24.31
N ASP A 558 -12.34 0.80 23.82
CA ASP A 558 -12.28 -0.53 23.20
C ASP A 558 -11.85 -1.55 24.26
N ARG A 559 -12.68 -2.56 24.49
CA ARG A 559 -12.38 -3.63 25.45
C ARG A 559 -11.68 -4.83 24.81
N HIS A 560 -11.41 -4.79 23.51
CA HIS A 560 -10.71 -5.83 22.75
C HIS A 560 -11.35 -7.23 22.92
N ASN A 561 -12.68 -7.30 22.96
CA ASN A 561 -13.47 -8.51 23.25
C ASN A 561 -13.19 -9.17 24.61
N GLU A 562 -12.63 -8.43 25.57
CA GLU A 562 -12.37 -8.91 26.92
C GLU A 562 -13.49 -8.51 27.89
N GLU A 563 -13.92 -9.46 28.72
CA GLU A 563 -14.90 -9.22 29.78
C GLU A 563 -14.20 -8.80 31.08
N LEU A 564 -14.55 -7.62 31.61
CA LEU A 564 -14.10 -7.15 32.91
C LEU A 564 -15.17 -7.42 33.97
N GLN A 565 -14.85 -8.29 34.93
CA GLN A 565 -15.76 -8.57 36.05
C GLN A 565 -15.69 -7.45 37.08
N VAL A 566 -16.75 -6.64 37.18
CA VAL A 566 -16.87 -5.53 38.15
C VAL A 566 -17.57 -6.04 39.42
N PRO A 567 -16.92 -6.02 40.60
CA PRO A 567 -17.56 -6.33 41.88
C PRO A 567 -18.62 -5.28 42.26
N ASP A 568 -19.67 -5.69 42.98
CA ASP A 568 -20.73 -4.77 43.41
C ASP A 568 -20.16 -3.55 44.14
N SER A 569 -19.19 -3.75 45.04
CA SER A 569 -18.56 -2.68 45.83
C SER A 569 -17.91 -1.57 45.00
N GLN A 570 -17.57 -1.82 43.73
CA GLN A 570 -16.95 -0.84 42.82
C GLN A 570 -17.88 -0.40 41.69
N LEU A 571 -19.11 -0.93 41.63
CA LEU A 571 -20.07 -0.70 40.54
C LEU A 571 -20.38 0.78 40.32
N SER A 572 -20.61 1.54 41.39
CA SER A 572 -20.89 2.98 41.30
C SER A 572 -19.69 3.79 40.76
N GLN A 573 -18.46 3.41 41.12
CA GLN A 573 -17.26 4.11 40.66
C GLN A 573 -16.96 3.83 39.19
N VAL A 574 -17.11 2.57 38.75
CA VAL A 574 -16.93 2.18 37.35
C VAL A 574 -18.02 2.80 36.47
N LEU A 575 -19.28 2.75 36.90
CA LEU A 575 -20.38 3.37 36.14
C LEU A 575 -20.21 4.90 36.05
N GLY A 576 -19.77 5.57 37.12
CA GLY A 576 -19.47 7.01 37.07
C GLY A 576 -18.33 7.36 36.12
N ILE A 577 -17.34 6.48 35.92
CA ILE A 577 -16.28 6.68 34.91
C ILE A 577 -16.87 6.57 33.49
N LEU A 578 -17.71 5.57 33.24
CA LEU A 578 -18.36 5.39 31.94
C LEU A 578 -19.39 6.49 31.64
N GLU A 579 -20.11 6.98 32.65
CA GLU A 579 -21.03 8.12 32.52
C GLU A 579 -20.26 9.37 32.09
N HIS A 580 -19.14 9.67 32.76
CA HIS A 580 -18.29 10.80 32.40
C HIS A 580 -17.72 10.66 30.98
N GLN A 581 -17.34 9.45 30.58
CA GLN A 581 -16.94 9.15 29.21
C GLN A 581 -18.04 9.57 28.22
N LEU A 582 -19.30 9.15 28.40
CA LEU A 582 -20.41 9.50 27.51
C LEU A 582 -20.64 11.02 27.43
N THR A 583 -20.48 11.74 28.55
CA THR A 583 -20.55 13.22 28.56
C THR A 583 -19.47 13.86 27.69
N VAL A 584 -18.21 13.40 27.81
CA VAL A 584 -17.11 13.94 27.00
C VAL A 584 -17.30 13.60 25.52
N VAL A 585 -17.79 12.40 25.20
CA VAL A 585 -18.11 12.02 23.82
C VAL A 585 -19.15 12.96 23.23
N SER A 586 -20.27 13.19 23.94
CA SER A 586 -21.35 14.06 23.47
C SER A 586 -20.82 15.45 23.07
N SER A 587 -19.99 16.06 23.93
CA SER A 587 -19.32 17.34 23.62
C SER A 587 -18.43 17.26 22.38
N LEU A 588 -17.64 16.19 22.22
CA LEU A 588 -16.77 16.04 21.06
C LEU A 588 -17.56 15.82 19.77
N LEU A 589 -18.69 15.10 19.82
CA LEU A 589 -19.59 14.89 18.69
C LEU A 589 -20.23 16.22 18.21
N GLU A 590 -20.58 17.12 19.14
CA GLU A 590 -21.02 18.48 18.83
C GLU A 590 -19.91 19.28 18.13
N ASP A 591 -18.67 19.18 18.64
CA ASP A 591 -17.52 19.91 18.08
C ASP A 591 -17.16 19.47 16.65
N VAL A 592 -17.38 18.20 16.28
CA VAL A 592 -17.11 17.68 14.93
C VAL A 592 -18.30 17.79 13.97
N ASP A 593 -19.41 18.42 14.38
CA ASP A 593 -20.65 18.61 13.59
C ASP A 593 -21.21 17.30 13.02
N ILE A 594 -21.17 16.20 13.80
CA ILE A 594 -21.77 14.93 13.37
C ILE A 594 -23.29 15.05 13.37
N LYS A 595 -23.87 14.92 12.18
CA LYS A 595 -25.33 15.02 11.96
C LYS A 595 -26.09 13.72 12.21
N PHE A 596 -25.42 12.58 12.17
CA PHE A 596 -26.02 11.26 12.35
C PHE A 596 -25.11 10.38 13.20
N PHE A 597 -25.61 9.93 14.35
CA PHE A 597 -24.87 9.09 15.29
C PHE A 597 -25.76 7.95 15.81
N ASP A 598 -25.47 6.72 15.37
CA ASP A 598 -26.26 5.54 15.73
C ASP A 598 -25.86 5.04 17.14
N THR A 599 -26.84 4.90 18.04
CA THR A 599 -26.67 4.27 19.37
C THR A 599 -27.49 2.98 19.52
N PRO A 600 -26.94 1.94 20.20
CA PRO A 600 -27.66 0.69 20.43
C PRO A 600 -28.91 0.88 21.29
N THR A 601 -29.81 -0.11 21.24
CA THR A 601 -31.01 -0.12 22.08
C THR A 601 -30.63 -0.30 23.56
N CYS A 602 -31.36 0.37 24.45
CA CYS A 602 -31.23 0.13 25.89
C CYS A 602 -31.96 -1.13 26.37
N TYR A 603 -32.73 -1.83 25.51
CA TYR A 603 -33.54 -3.00 25.88
C TYR A 603 -32.93 -4.31 25.33
N PRO A 604 -31.92 -4.90 26.00
CA PRO A 604 -31.32 -6.16 25.55
C PRO A 604 -32.32 -7.31 25.70
N GLY A 605 -32.76 -7.91 24.57
CA GLY A 605 -33.61 -9.11 24.57
C GLY A 605 -35.10 -8.89 24.25
N ARG A 606 -35.55 -7.66 23.99
CA ARG A 606 -36.88 -7.43 23.40
C ARG A 606 -36.80 -7.68 21.90
N ASP A 607 -37.72 -8.49 21.36
CA ASP A 607 -37.70 -8.90 19.95
C ASP A 607 -37.80 -7.67 19.03
N ILE A 608 -36.69 -7.35 18.38
CA ILE A 608 -36.54 -6.21 17.48
C ILE A 608 -36.13 -6.80 16.13
N GLY A 609 -36.99 -6.67 15.12
CA GLY A 609 -36.61 -7.07 13.77
C GLY A 609 -35.37 -6.30 13.30
N GLY A 610 -34.50 -6.95 12.52
CA GLY A 610 -33.31 -6.34 11.92
C GLY A 610 -31.99 -6.91 12.43
N ARG A 611 -30.92 -6.74 11.65
CA ARG A 611 -29.55 -7.02 12.10
C ARG A 611 -28.99 -5.76 12.76
N GLU A 612 -28.49 -5.91 13.97
CA GLU A 612 -27.74 -4.87 14.66
C GLU A 612 -26.42 -4.65 13.91
N ARG A 613 -26.19 -3.42 13.41
CA ARG A 613 -24.84 -2.99 13.06
C ARG A 613 -24.18 -2.59 14.36
N VAL A 614 -23.49 -3.54 15.00
CA VAL A 614 -22.62 -3.21 16.13
C VAL A 614 -21.41 -2.48 15.55
N THR A 615 -21.47 -1.15 15.55
CA THR A 615 -20.27 -0.31 15.43
C THR A 615 -19.47 -0.47 16.72
N SER A 616 -18.15 -0.25 16.67
CA SER A 616 -17.29 -0.24 17.86
C SER A 616 -17.77 0.76 18.94
N THR A 617 -18.61 1.72 18.56
CA THR A 617 -19.26 2.70 19.45
C THR A 617 -20.39 2.11 20.33
N ALA A 618 -20.94 0.94 19.98
CA ALA A 618 -22.09 0.36 20.68
C ALA A 618 -21.70 -0.43 21.94
N GLU A 619 -20.52 -1.04 21.99
CA GLU A 619 -20.11 -1.90 23.11
C GLU A 619 -20.04 -1.19 24.47
N PRO A 620 -19.50 0.04 24.60
CA PRO A 620 -19.44 0.73 25.88
C PRO A 620 -20.82 1.11 26.41
N MET A 621 -21.75 1.48 25.51
CA MET A 621 -23.11 1.83 25.89
C MET A 621 -23.91 0.59 26.33
N ILE A 622 -23.77 -0.54 25.62
CA ILE A 622 -24.39 -1.81 26.04
C ILE A 622 -23.89 -2.21 27.43
N TRP A 623 -22.58 -2.11 27.65
CA TRP A 623 -21.99 -2.42 28.96
C TRP A 623 -22.45 -1.43 30.05
N PHE A 624 -22.56 -0.14 29.72
CA PHE A 624 -23.13 0.87 30.63
C PHE A 624 -24.55 0.51 31.05
N VAL A 625 -25.42 0.12 30.11
CA VAL A 625 -26.80 -0.29 30.38
C VAL A 625 -26.85 -1.53 31.27
N GLN A 626 -26.00 -2.54 31.01
CA GLN A 626 -25.90 -3.74 31.85
C GLN A 626 -25.49 -3.41 33.29
N LEU A 627 -24.50 -2.54 33.47
CA LEU A 627 -24.05 -2.09 34.80
C LEU A 627 -25.12 -1.23 35.49
N PHE A 628 -25.85 -0.40 34.74
CA PHE A 628 -26.96 0.39 35.24
C PHE A 628 -28.12 -0.49 35.70
N ASP A 629 -28.50 -1.53 34.95
CA ASP A 629 -29.55 -2.48 35.35
C ASP A 629 -29.19 -3.25 36.62
N ARG A 630 -27.92 -3.66 36.73
CA ARG A 630 -27.40 -4.28 37.96
C ARG A 630 -27.42 -3.31 39.14
N MET A 631 -27.09 -2.04 38.91
CA MET A 631 -27.17 -1.00 39.95
C MET A 631 -28.61 -0.70 40.35
N ALA A 632 -29.53 -0.60 39.40
CA ALA A 632 -30.95 -0.39 39.64
C ALA A 632 -31.54 -1.50 40.53
N SER A 633 -31.14 -2.75 40.29
CA SER A 633 -31.59 -3.91 41.07
C SER A 633 -30.98 -3.97 42.47
N THR A 634 -29.74 -3.50 42.62
CA THR A 634 -28.97 -3.63 43.88
C THR A 634 -29.15 -2.40 44.79
N TRP A 635 -29.11 -1.20 44.21
CA TRP A 635 -29.16 0.11 44.86
C TRP A 635 -30.04 1.12 44.09
N PRO A 636 -31.38 0.98 44.14
CA PRO A 636 -32.31 1.82 43.37
C PRO A 636 -32.14 3.33 43.61
N GLU A 637 -31.88 3.75 44.85
CA GLU A 637 -31.69 5.17 45.20
C GLU A 637 -30.42 5.76 44.56
N VAL A 638 -29.36 4.98 44.41
CA VAL A 638 -28.13 5.43 43.74
C VAL A 638 -28.36 5.51 42.23
N ALA A 639 -29.02 4.51 41.65
CA ALA A 639 -29.39 4.54 40.23
C ALA A 639 -30.31 5.73 39.90
N ARG A 640 -31.27 6.05 40.79
CA ARG A 640 -32.12 7.25 40.70
C ARG A 640 -31.30 8.53 40.67
N ALA A 641 -30.31 8.65 41.56
CA ALA A 641 -29.47 9.85 41.64
C ALA A 641 -28.70 10.10 40.33
N HIS A 642 -28.12 9.05 39.73
CA HIS A 642 -27.47 9.15 38.41
C HIS A 642 -28.47 9.50 37.30
N ALA A 643 -29.59 8.79 37.20
CA ALA A 643 -30.58 9.05 36.15
C ALA A 643 -31.24 10.45 36.23
N THR A 644 -31.30 11.04 37.43
CA THR A 644 -31.89 12.37 37.64
C THR A 644 -31.07 13.46 36.95
N ILE A 645 -29.73 13.35 36.94
CA ILE A 645 -28.83 14.37 36.39
C ILE A 645 -28.68 14.32 34.85
N TRP A 646 -29.12 13.23 34.21
CA TRP A 646 -29.07 13.12 32.75
C TRP A 646 -30.00 14.14 32.07
N SER A 647 -29.46 14.86 31.08
CA SER A 647 -30.23 15.86 30.32
C SER A 647 -31.17 15.17 29.32
N MET A 648 -32.41 15.66 29.21
CA MET A 648 -33.33 15.25 28.15
C MET A 648 -33.06 15.95 26.81
N ASP A 649 -32.30 17.06 26.83
CA ASP A 649 -32.00 17.83 25.64
C ASP A 649 -30.80 17.25 24.87
N GLU A 650 -29.92 16.50 25.54
CA GLU A 650 -28.74 15.87 24.93
C GLU A 650 -29.16 14.69 24.03
N GLN A 651 -28.85 14.78 22.75
CA GLN A 651 -29.43 13.92 21.72
C GLN A 651 -28.72 12.58 21.51
N PHE A 652 -27.45 12.44 21.88
CA PHE A 652 -26.66 11.25 21.53
C PHE A 652 -26.90 10.07 22.49
N PHE A 653 -26.89 10.29 23.81
CA PHE A 653 -26.94 9.21 24.80
C PHE A 653 -27.97 9.41 25.91
N PHE A 654 -27.94 10.57 26.57
CA PHE A 654 -28.59 10.78 27.86
C PHE A 654 -30.11 10.90 27.76
N ARG A 655 -30.65 11.47 26.68
CA ARG A 655 -32.11 11.40 26.40
C ARG A 655 -32.58 9.96 26.34
N LYS A 656 -31.87 9.13 25.57
CA LYS A 656 -32.17 7.69 25.39
C LYS A 656 -32.05 6.93 26.71
N LEU A 657 -30.95 7.12 27.44
CA LEU A 657 -30.71 6.48 28.74
C LEU A 657 -31.74 6.91 29.80
N LYS A 658 -32.16 8.17 29.81
CA LYS A 658 -33.16 8.67 30.76
C LYS A 658 -34.55 8.12 30.49
N LEU A 659 -34.97 8.03 29.22
CA LEU A 659 -36.20 7.34 28.83
C LEU A 659 -36.17 5.86 29.26
N TYR A 660 -35.02 5.19 29.13
CA TYR A 660 -34.85 3.83 29.63
C TYR A 660 -34.90 3.75 31.16
N ALA A 661 -34.27 4.66 31.89
CA ALA A 661 -34.32 4.67 33.35
C ALA A 661 -35.75 4.89 33.87
N PHE A 662 -36.57 5.68 33.17
CA PHE A 662 -37.98 5.88 33.52
C PHE A 662 -38.84 4.62 33.36
N SER A 663 -38.42 3.62 32.57
CA SER A 663 -39.17 2.36 32.45
C SER A 663 -38.99 1.45 33.68
N LYS A 664 -37.99 1.74 34.53
CA LYS A 664 -37.70 0.98 35.74
C LYS A 664 -38.61 1.40 36.89
N VAL A 665 -39.57 0.53 37.23
CA VAL A 665 -40.60 0.77 38.26
C VAL A 665 -40.01 1.08 39.64
N ASP A 666 -38.88 0.43 40.00
CA ASP A 666 -38.25 0.59 41.32
C ASP A 666 -37.47 1.92 41.46
N ILE A 667 -37.21 2.63 40.36
CA ILE A 667 -36.40 3.84 40.36
C ILE A 667 -37.28 5.10 40.35
N PHE A 668 -38.36 5.17 39.56
CA PHE A 668 -39.17 6.40 39.44
C PHE A 668 -40.67 6.17 39.64
N ASP A 669 -41.30 7.12 40.34
CA ASP A 669 -42.75 7.17 40.53
C ASP A 669 -43.48 7.44 39.21
N ALA A 670 -44.66 6.82 39.02
CA ALA A 670 -45.41 6.86 37.77
C ALA A 670 -45.84 8.28 37.37
N ASP A 671 -46.29 9.10 38.33
CA ASP A 671 -46.79 10.44 38.05
C ASP A 671 -45.64 11.38 37.65
N HIS A 672 -44.46 11.20 38.27
CA HIS A 672 -43.26 11.92 37.90
C HIS A 672 -42.83 11.60 36.46
N VAL A 673 -42.85 10.31 36.07
CA VAL A 673 -42.51 9.87 34.71
C VAL A 673 -43.50 10.42 33.69
N ALA A 674 -44.81 10.33 33.96
CA ALA A 674 -45.83 10.85 33.06
C ALA A 674 -45.69 12.36 32.82
N GLN A 675 -45.40 13.12 33.89
CA GLN A 675 -45.16 14.55 33.79
C GLN A 675 -43.89 14.85 32.98
N ALA A 676 -42.80 14.10 33.19
CA ALA A 676 -41.56 14.28 32.42
C ALA A 676 -41.74 14.01 30.91
N VAL A 677 -42.52 13.00 30.53
CA VAL A 677 -42.88 12.75 29.11
C VAL A 677 -43.71 13.89 28.53
N LEU A 678 -44.63 14.46 29.33
CA LEU A 678 -45.44 15.61 28.93
C LEU A 678 -44.65 16.91 28.83
N ASP A 679 -43.50 17.02 29.47
CA ASP A 679 -42.65 18.22 29.44
C ASP A 679 -41.60 18.19 28.31
N LEU A 680 -41.48 17.07 27.57
CA LEU A 680 -40.62 16.97 26.38
C LEU A 680 -40.92 18.08 25.37
N SER A 681 -39.90 18.56 24.65
CA SER A 681 -40.09 19.47 23.51
C SER A 681 -40.75 18.73 22.34
N GLN A 682 -41.25 19.46 21.33
CA GLN A 682 -41.79 18.83 20.12
C GLN A 682 -40.70 18.06 19.37
N GLU A 683 -39.51 18.62 19.26
CA GLU A 683 -38.36 17.96 18.63
C GLU A 683 -37.97 16.67 19.37
N ALA A 684 -37.87 16.69 20.70
CA ALA A 684 -37.44 15.53 21.48
C ALA A 684 -38.50 14.40 21.53
N LEU A 685 -39.79 14.73 21.51
CA LEU A 685 -40.87 13.73 21.53
C LEU A 685 -40.95 12.94 20.21
N TRP A 686 -40.64 13.60 19.09
CA TRP A 686 -40.74 13.05 17.75
C TRP A 686 -39.38 12.68 17.13
N ASP A 687 -38.33 12.71 17.94
CA ASP A 687 -36.98 12.30 17.57
C ASP A 687 -36.97 10.80 17.20
N THR A 688 -36.54 10.54 15.96
CA THR A 688 -36.51 9.19 15.39
C THR A 688 -35.48 8.28 16.04
N ASP A 689 -34.46 8.83 16.70
CA ASP A 689 -33.37 8.06 17.28
C ASP A 689 -33.72 7.47 18.65
N VAL A 690 -34.74 8.02 19.32
CA VAL A 690 -35.23 7.60 20.67
C VAL A 690 -36.67 7.12 20.68
N VAL A 691 -37.35 7.08 19.53
CA VAL A 691 -38.76 6.65 19.42
C VAL A 691 -39.02 5.30 20.08
N ARG A 692 -38.04 4.38 19.99
CA ARG A 692 -38.14 3.05 20.56
C ARG A 692 -38.20 3.11 22.09
N GLU A 693 -37.26 3.81 22.70
CA GLU A 693 -37.19 3.95 24.15
C GLU A 693 -38.42 4.67 24.71
N LEU A 694 -38.95 5.66 23.99
CA LEU A 694 -40.20 6.33 24.34
C LEU A 694 -41.42 5.40 24.27
N LEU A 695 -41.61 4.66 23.17
CA LEU A 695 -42.77 3.78 23.00
C LEU A 695 -42.72 2.57 23.93
N PHE A 696 -41.55 2.01 24.20
CA PHE A 696 -41.37 0.96 25.18
C PHE A 696 -41.62 1.45 26.60
N LEU A 697 -41.10 2.62 26.98
CA LEU A 697 -41.40 3.27 28.25
C LEU A 697 -42.92 3.42 28.46
N LEU A 698 -43.60 3.99 27.46
CA LEU A 698 -45.04 4.20 27.52
C LEU A 698 -45.78 2.87 27.62
N SER A 699 -45.41 1.86 26.82
CA SER A 699 -46.01 0.54 26.87
C SER A 699 -45.83 -0.16 28.22
N ASP A 700 -44.66 -0.03 28.83
CA ASP A 700 -44.31 -0.72 30.08
C ASP A 700 -45.00 -0.09 31.29
N ARG A 701 -45.11 1.25 31.31
CA ARG A 701 -45.66 2.01 32.44
C ARG A 701 -47.13 2.42 32.27
N TRP A 702 -47.76 2.19 31.11
CA TRP A 702 -49.08 2.75 30.78
C TRP A 702 -50.14 2.54 31.86
N ALA A 703 -50.23 1.31 32.39
CA ALA A 703 -51.26 0.92 33.35
C ALA A 703 -51.10 1.59 34.73
N GLU A 704 -49.93 2.13 35.03
CA GLU A 704 -49.62 2.79 36.31
C GLU A 704 -49.89 4.29 36.26
N PHE A 705 -49.97 4.88 35.07
CA PHE A 705 -50.35 6.28 34.90
C PHE A 705 -51.82 6.49 35.24
N SER A 706 -52.11 7.62 35.90
CA SER A 706 -53.49 8.04 36.15
C SER A 706 -54.26 8.23 34.83
N THR A 707 -55.59 8.10 34.88
CA THR A 707 -56.45 8.29 33.70
C THR A 707 -56.33 9.69 33.09
N GLU A 708 -55.98 10.69 33.92
CA GLU A 708 -55.68 12.05 33.47
C GLU A 708 -54.39 12.09 32.64
N TYR A 709 -53.31 11.47 33.13
CA TYR A 709 -52.03 11.42 32.44
C TYR A 709 -52.09 10.61 31.14
N GLN A 710 -52.71 9.42 31.16
CA GLN A 710 -52.95 8.61 29.96
C GLN A 710 -53.66 9.43 28.87
N ARG A 711 -54.67 10.21 29.25
CA ARG A 711 -55.42 11.06 28.33
C ARG A 711 -54.55 12.18 27.75
N ARG A 712 -53.82 12.92 28.58
CA ARG A 712 -52.94 14.04 28.13
C ARG A 712 -51.83 13.56 27.20
N ILE A 713 -51.20 12.41 27.50
CA ILE A 713 -50.15 11.83 26.65
C ILE A 713 -50.76 11.40 25.30
N ALA A 714 -51.91 10.72 25.32
CA ALA A 714 -52.61 10.31 24.09
C ALA A 714 -53.03 11.51 23.23
N GLU A 715 -53.54 12.58 23.83
CA GLU A 715 -53.87 13.84 23.13
C GLU A 715 -52.64 14.44 22.45
N ARG A 716 -51.49 14.43 23.13
CA ARG A 716 -50.23 14.96 22.59
C ARG A 716 -49.68 14.11 21.43
N ILE A 717 -49.74 12.78 21.52
CA ILE A 717 -49.32 11.88 20.44
C ILE A 717 -50.26 12.03 19.22
N ILE A 718 -51.58 12.11 19.42
CA ILE A 718 -52.54 12.25 18.31
C ILE A 718 -52.42 13.62 17.62
N ALA A 719 -51.94 14.65 18.31
CA ALA A 719 -51.70 15.97 17.71
C ALA A 719 -50.59 15.95 16.63
N GLY A 720 -49.61 15.05 16.76
CA GLY A 720 -48.49 14.91 15.81
C GLY A 720 -47.39 15.98 15.96
N PRO A 721 -46.32 15.89 15.15
CA PRO A 721 -45.21 16.85 15.14
C PRO A 721 -45.57 18.21 14.53
N ASP A 722 -44.75 19.22 14.85
CA ASP A 722 -44.80 20.54 14.24
C ASP A 722 -44.21 20.56 12.81
N GLN A 723 -44.50 21.61 12.04
CA GLN A 723 -44.01 21.76 10.67
C GLN A 723 -42.52 22.12 10.65
N GLN A 724 -41.71 21.28 9.98
CA GLN A 724 -40.30 21.56 9.75
C GLN A 724 -40.08 22.48 8.54
N SER A 725 -38.97 23.23 8.54
CA SER A 725 -38.64 24.25 7.53
C SER A 725 -38.52 23.73 6.09
N HIS A 726 -38.27 22.43 5.93
CA HIS A 726 -38.12 21.77 4.64
C HIS A 726 -39.41 21.12 4.10
N TRP A 727 -40.52 21.13 4.86
CA TRP A 727 -41.80 20.56 4.41
C TRP A 727 -42.73 21.62 3.84
N SER A 728 -43.30 21.35 2.66
CA SER A 728 -44.45 22.12 2.16
C SER A 728 -45.70 21.87 3.03
N ASN A 729 -46.68 22.78 2.99
CA ASN A 729 -47.92 22.63 3.78
C ASN A 729 -48.67 21.32 3.47
N GLU A 730 -48.63 20.85 2.22
CA GLU A 730 -49.31 19.62 1.82
C GLU A 730 -48.55 18.36 2.30
N GLU A 731 -47.22 18.39 2.26
CA GLU A 731 -46.36 17.33 2.80
C GLU A 731 -46.45 17.26 4.33
N PHE A 732 -46.51 18.41 5.01
CA PHE A 732 -46.63 18.49 6.46
C PHE A 732 -47.86 17.76 6.99
N HIS A 733 -49.05 18.04 6.45
CA HIS A 733 -50.28 17.42 6.94
C HIS A 733 -50.25 15.89 6.76
N LYS A 734 -49.75 15.39 5.62
CA LYS A 734 -49.62 13.95 5.36
C LYS A 734 -48.57 13.30 6.27
N ALA A 735 -47.42 13.95 6.47
CA ALA A 735 -46.35 13.44 7.33
C ALA A 735 -46.76 13.42 8.81
N ARG A 736 -47.36 14.50 9.31
CA ARG A 736 -47.88 14.62 10.69
C ARG A 736 -48.86 13.51 11.01
N ASP A 737 -49.88 13.33 10.17
CA ASP A 737 -50.95 12.35 10.40
C ASP A 737 -50.39 10.92 10.35
N ARG A 738 -49.44 10.65 9.45
CA ARG A 738 -48.76 9.35 9.37
C ARG A 738 -47.91 9.05 10.59
N ILE A 739 -47.13 10.02 11.09
CA ILE A 739 -46.28 9.86 12.27
C ILE A 739 -47.13 9.67 13.53
N ALA A 740 -48.15 10.53 13.73
CA ALA A 740 -49.09 10.42 14.85
C ALA A 740 -49.81 9.06 14.88
N ALA A 741 -50.27 8.60 13.71
CA ALA A 741 -50.90 7.30 13.57
C ALA A 741 -49.96 6.14 13.95
N LYS A 742 -48.68 6.19 13.55
CA LYS A 742 -47.68 5.15 13.91
C LYS A 742 -47.51 5.01 15.41
N TYR A 743 -47.36 6.11 16.13
CA TYR A 743 -47.11 6.09 17.58
C TYR A 743 -48.37 5.65 18.34
N ALA A 744 -49.51 6.30 18.08
CA ALA A 744 -50.74 6.01 18.80
C ALA A 744 -51.27 4.58 18.51
N ARG A 745 -51.16 4.12 17.26
CA ARG A 745 -51.57 2.75 16.90
C ARG A 745 -50.64 1.69 17.49
N TYR A 746 -49.33 1.99 17.60
CA TYR A 746 -48.40 1.09 18.27
C TYR A 746 -48.81 0.85 19.73
N LEU A 747 -49.15 1.92 20.46
CA LEU A 747 -49.62 1.83 21.84
C LEU A 747 -50.91 0.99 21.96
N GLU A 748 -51.89 1.20 21.07
CA GLU A 748 -53.10 0.35 21.05
C GLU A 748 -52.77 -1.14 20.81
N ILE A 749 -51.83 -1.44 19.90
CA ILE A 749 -51.41 -2.82 19.59
C ILE A 749 -50.73 -3.48 20.80
N GLN A 750 -49.96 -2.73 21.59
CA GLN A 750 -49.34 -3.23 22.82
C GLN A 750 -50.31 -3.31 24.02
N GLY A 751 -51.61 -3.01 23.82
CA GLY A 751 -52.63 -3.12 24.86
C GLY A 751 -52.81 -1.86 25.72
N CYS A 752 -52.27 -0.71 25.31
CA CYS A 752 -52.49 0.58 25.96
C CYS A 752 -53.86 1.14 25.54
N ASN A 753 -54.89 0.99 26.39
CA ASN A 753 -56.24 1.46 26.07
C ASN A 753 -56.31 3.00 26.05
N LEU A 754 -56.61 3.56 24.89
CA LEU A 754 -56.88 4.99 24.73
C LEU A 754 -58.32 5.33 25.15
N ALA A 755 -58.57 6.57 25.60
CA ALA A 755 -59.93 7.04 25.87
C ALA A 755 -60.82 6.93 24.62
N GLY A 756 -62.10 6.63 24.81
CA GLY A 756 -63.00 6.25 23.69
C GLY A 756 -63.12 7.30 22.57
N ASP A 757 -63.06 8.58 22.92
CA ASP A 757 -63.06 9.69 21.95
C ASP A 757 -61.72 9.81 21.19
N LEU A 758 -60.59 9.55 21.85
CA LEU A 758 -59.25 9.57 21.24
C LEU A 758 -59.00 8.36 20.34
N SER A 759 -59.46 7.16 20.72
CA SER A 759 -59.41 5.98 19.85
C SER A 759 -60.26 6.18 18.58
N GLN A 760 -61.42 6.85 18.70
CA GLN A 760 -62.22 7.21 17.53
C GLN A 760 -61.50 8.20 16.61
N ARG A 761 -60.85 9.23 17.18
CA ARG A 761 -60.05 10.20 16.42
C ARG A 761 -58.85 9.55 15.73
N LEU A 762 -58.18 8.59 16.38
CA LEU A 762 -57.11 7.80 15.75
C LEU A 762 -57.61 7.01 14.54
N LYS A 763 -58.80 6.38 14.65
CA LYS A 763 -59.41 5.66 13.50
C LYS A 763 -59.71 6.58 12.33
N GLU A 764 -60.16 7.81 12.60
CA GLU A 764 -60.38 8.83 11.56
C GLU A 764 -59.07 9.20 10.87
N VAL A 765 -58.00 9.48 11.63
CA VAL A 765 -56.65 9.76 11.08
C VAL A 765 -56.14 8.60 10.22
N ILE A 766 -56.24 7.36 10.72
CA ILE A 766 -55.82 6.16 9.99
C ILE A 766 -56.62 5.99 8.68
N SER A 767 -57.94 6.21 8.72
CA SER A 767 -58.80 6.08 7.55
C SER A 767 -58.50 7.09 6.43
N GLY A 768 -57.88 8.22 6.78
CA GLY A 768 -57.38 9.22 5.82
C GLY A 768 -56.08 8.84 5.11
N ILE A 769 -55.41 7.75 5.53
CA ILE A 769 -54.13 7.30 4.96
C ILE A 769 -54.38 6.12 4.02
N SER A 770 -54.31 6.36 2.71
CA SER A 770 -54.69 5.41 1.65
C SER A 770 -53.89 4.09 1.62
N GLU A 771 -52.71 4.05 2.25
CA GLU A 771 -51.81 2.88 2.28
C GLU A 771 -51.51 2.34 3.69
N TRP A 772 -52.34 2.68 4.69
CA TRP A 772 -52.07 2.26 6.07
C TRP A 772 -52.01 0.74 6.25
N SER A 773 -51.01 0.28 7.01
CA SER A 773 -50.91 -1.08 7.54
C SER A 773 -50.48 -1.00 9.01
N ASP A 774 -51.05 -1.84 9.87
CA ASP A 774 -50.62 -1.95 11.28
C ASP A 774 -49.14 -2.38 11.40
N GLY A 775 -48.59 -3.03 10.35
CA GLY A 775 -47.16 -3.31 10.23
C GLY A 775 -46.29 -2.06 10.22
N TRP A 776 -46.81 -0.90 9.81
CA TRP A 776 -46.08 0.36 9.87
C TRP A 776 -45.92 0.86 11.30
N ALA A 777 -46.93 0.68 12.16
CA ALA A 777 -46.87 1.02 13.57
C ALA A 777 -45.84 0.14 14.30
N THR A 778 -45.87 -1.18 14.07
CA THR A 778 -44.88 -2.11 14.66
C THR A 778 -43.47 -1.92 14.09
N SER A 779 -43.32 -1.48 12.84
CA SER A 779 -42.00 -1.17 12.26
C SER A 779 -41.28 0.01 12.91
N THR A 780 -42.00 0.86 13.66
CA THR A 780 -41.46 2.07 14.31
C THR A 780 -40.37 1.74 15.34
N VAL A 781 -40.41 0.54 15.93
CA VAL A 781 -39.46 0.10 16.96
C VAL A 781 -38.36 -0.83 16.43
N THR A 782 -38.34 -1.13 15.13
CA THR A 782 -37.36 -2.00 14.43
C THR A 782 -35.97 -1.34 14.32
N ILE A 783 -34.87 -2.10 14.19
CA ILE A 783 -33.50 -1.53 14.04
C ILE A 783 -33.33 -0.91 12.65
N HIS A 784 -32.98 0.39 12.60
CA HIS A 784 -32.52 1.08 11.40
C HIS A 784 -31.01 1.28 11.48
N GLY A 785 -30.22 0.33 10.97
CA GLY A 785 -28.81 0.56 10.66
C GLY A 785 -28.70 1.01 9.21
N SER A 786 -27.80 1.96 8.95
CA SER A 786 -27.39 2.31 7.58
C SER A 786 -27.21 1.04 6.75
N ARG A 787 -27.93 0.91 5.64
CA ARG A 787 -27.60 -0.06 4.60
C ARG A 787 -27.01 0.79 3.49
N VAL A 788 -25.86 0.39 2.95
CA VAL A 788 -25.64 0.65 1.52
C VAL A 788 -26.82 -0.07 0.85
N GLY A 789 -27.78 0.71 0.37
CA GLY A 789 -29.20 0.41 0.50
C GLY A 789 -29.62 -1.00 0.08
N TRP A 790 -30.14 -1.77 1.04
CA TRP A 790 -31.04 -2.90 0.75
C TRP A 790 -32.44 -2.45 1.12
N VAL A 791 -33.29 -2.32 0.11
CA VAL A 791 -34.72 -2.08 0.26
C VAL A 791 -35.31 -3.19 1.14
N GLY A 792 -36.03 -2.85 2.21
CA GLY A 792 -36.71 -3.84 3.05
C GLY A 792 -37.85 -4.50 2.27
N THR A 793 -37.93 -5.82 2.23
CA THR A 793 -38.93 -6.50 1.40
C THR A 793 -40.22 -6.75 2.21
N ASP A 794 -41.35 -6.17 1.81
CA ASP A 794 -42.68 -6.51 2.35
C ASP A 794 -43.26 -7.68 1.55
N GLU A 795 -43.22 -8.89 2.14
CA GLU A 795 -43.69 -10.12 1.50
C GLU A 795 -45.16 -10.46 1.82
N ALA A 796 -45.92 -9.62 2.52
CA ALA A 796 -47.27 -9.99 2.97
C ALA A 796 -48.20 -10.41 1.80
N PRO A 797 -48.66 -11.69 1.73
CA PRO A 797 -49.42 -12.18 0.59
C PRO A 797 -50.92 -11.87 0.69
N ASP A 798 -51.35 -11.13 1.72
CA ASP A 798 -52.77 -10.96 2.10
C ASP A 798 -53.65 -10.48 0.93
N LYS A 799 -53.11 -9.55 0.12
CA LYS A 799 -53.78 -9.04 -1.08
C LYS A 799 -53.89 -10.07 -2.21
N LEU A 800 -53.06 -11.10 -2.24
CA LEU A 800 -53.03 -12.14 -3.28
C LEU A 800 -53.66 -13.47 -2.83
N MET A 801 -53.80 -13.70 -1.52
CA MET A 801 -54.32 -14.96 -0.96
C MET A 801 -55.76 -15.26 -1.38
N ASN A 802 -56.61 -14.24 -1.52
CA ASN A 802 -58.04 -14.39 -1.84
C ASN A 802 -58.41 -14.07 -3.29
N VAL A 803 -57.44 -13.65 -4.11
CA VAL A 803 -57.64 -13.28 -5.53
C VAL A 803 -57.71 -14.53 -6.43
N SER A 804 -58.44 -14.49 -7.54
CA SER A 804 -58.47 -15.62 -8.48
C SER A 804 -57.12 -15.79 -9.19
N VAL A 805 -56.77 -17.01 -9.58
CA VAL A 805 -55.42 -17.34 -10.13
C VAL A 805 -55.02 -16.47 -11.33
N ASN A 806 -55.98 -16.03 -12.14
CA ASN A 806 -55.78 -15.17 -13.31
C ASN A 806 -55.53 -13.69 -13.00
N GLU A 807 -55.80 -13.25 -11.77
CA GLU A 807 -55.62 -11.87 -11.33
C GLU A 807 -54.40 -11.71 -10.41
N VAL A 808 -53.76 -12.82 -10.01
CA VAL A 808 -52.59 -12.82 -9.10
C VAL A 808 -51.40 -12.05 -9.70
N ILE A 809 -51.02 -12.30 -10.96
CA ILE A 809 -49.87 -11.62 -11.58
C ILE A 809 -50.13 -10.14 -11.88
N PRO A 810 -51.27 -9.75 -12.51
CA PRO A 810 -51.60 -8.34 -12.71
C PRO A 810 -51.59 -7.53 -11.40
N LYS A 811 -52.20 -8.07 -10.34
CA LYS A 811 -52.27 -7.41 -9.04
C LYS A 811 -50.92 -7.35 -8.33
N ALA A 812 -50.10 -8.39 -8.49
CA ALA A 812 -48.71 -8.37 -8.03
C ALA A 812 -47.85 -7.34 -8.77
N LYS A 813 -48.10 -7.08 -10.07
CA LYS A 813 -47.41 -6.02 -10.84
C LYS A 813 -47.83 -4.62 -10.39
N GLU A 814 -49.12 -4.40 -10.12
CA GLU A 814 -49.65 -3.12 -9.63
C GLU A 814 -49.07 -2.73 -8.26
N ASP A 815 -48.94 -3.70 -7.35
CA ASP A 815 -48.34 -3.47 -6.03
C ASP A 815 -46.80 -3.34 -6.07
N HIS A 816 -46.14 -3.59 -7.22
CA HIS A 816 -44.67 -3.55 -7.39
C HIS A 816 -44.14 -2.21 -7.94
N GLN A 817 -44.99 -1.16 -8.05
CA GLN A 817 -44.52 0.17 -8.47
C GLN A 817 -43.65 0.82 -7.39
N ARG A 818 -42.42 1.17 -7.78
CA ARG A 818 -41.41 1.79 -6.91
C ARG A 818 -41.81 3.25 -6.65
N ASP A 819 -42.14 3.57 -5.40
CA ASP A 819 -42.33 4.95 -4.96
C ASP A 819 -40.95 5.56 -4.64
N PHE A 820 -40.56 6.61 -5.38
CA PHE A 820 -39.27 7.28 -5.20
C PHE A 820 -39.24 7.91 -3.78
N GLY A 821 -38.54 7.25 -2.85
CA GLY A 821 -38.47 7.65 -1.43
C GLY A 821 -38.89 6.57 -0.43
N SER A 822 -39.40 5.42 -0.87
CA SER A 822 -39.73 4.29 0.01
C SER A 822 -38.52 3.37 0.25
N PHE A 823 -38.18 3.15 1.52
CA PHE A 823 -37.19 2.12 1.94
C PHE A 823 -37.76 0.69 1.96
N THR A 824 -38.99 0.47 1.46
CA THR A 824 -39.67 -0.85 1.42
C THR A 824 -40.07 -1.27 0.00
N ASP A 825 -39.61 -2.44 -0.45
CA ASP A 825 -39.90 -3.11 -1.72
C ASP A 825 -41.04 -4.12 -1.48
N LYS A 826 -42.25 -3.84 -1.99
CA LYS A 826 -43.39 -4.75 -1.84
C LYS A 826 -43.20 -5.95 -2.77
N ARG A 827 -42.99 -7.15 -2.20
CA ARG A 827 -42.93 -8.45 -2.90
C ARG A 827 -43.99 -9.43 -2.39
N PRO A 828 -45.28 -9.09 -2.46
CA PRO A 828 -46.38 -9.95 -1.99
C PRO A 828 -46.42 -11.31 -2.71
N PHE A 829 -45.86 -11.39 -3.92
CA PHE A 829 -45.74 -12.64 -4.66
C PHE A 829 -44.73 -13.62 -4.01
N ALA A 830 -43.61 -13.13 -3.47
CA ALA A 830 -42.63 -13.98 -2.78
C ALA A 830 -43.24 -14.64 -1.52
N GLY A 831 -44.00 -13.88 -0.73
CA GLY A 831 -44.75 -14.46 0.38
C GLY A 831 -45.88 -15.39 -0.06
N LEU A 832 -46.48 -15.18 -1.25
CA LEU A 832 -47.46 -16.13 -1.81
C LEU A 832 -46.78 -17.44 -2.22
N VAL A 833 -45.55 -17.40 -2.74
CA VAL A 833 -44.75 -18.60 -3.03
C VAL A 833 -44.51 -19.39 -1.75
N LYS A 834 -44.14 -18.72 -0.65
CA LYS A 834 -43.91 -19.36 0.66
C LYS A 834 -45.19 -19.93 1.27
N ALA A 835 -46.28 -19.16 1.27
CA ALA A 835 -47.55 -19.52 1.92
C ALA A 835 -48.44 -20.48 1.10
N ASN A 836 -48.48 -20.32 -0.23
CA ASN A 836 -49.30 -21.14 -1.13
C ASN A 836 -48.63 -21.34 -2.50
N PRO A 837 -47.55 -22.14 -2.56
CA PRO A 837 -46.75 -22.33 -3.77
C PRO A 837 -47.55 -22.91 -4.95
N ARG A 838 -48.59 -23.70 -4.66
CA ARG A 838 -49.49 -24.25 -5.69
C ARG A 838 -50.22 -23.14 -6.44
N LYS A 839 -50.71 -22.13 -5.73
CA LYS A 839 -51.45 -21.01 -6.31
C LYS A 839 -50.51 -20.10 -7.11
N ALA A 840 -49.34 -19.78 -6.55
CA ALA A 840 -48.30 -19.00 -7.23
C ALA A 840 -47.86 -19.64 -8.56
N LEU A 841 -47.51 -20.93 -8.54
CA LEU A 841 -47.11 -21.66 -9.76
C LEU A 841 -48.24 -21.77 -10.78
N SER A 842 -49.49 -21.88 -10.33
CA SER A 842 -50.65 -21.92 -11.23
C SER A 842 -50.87 -20.57 -11.93
N ALA A 843 -50.62 -19.47 -11.24
CA ALA A 843 -50.70 -18.12 -11.81
C ALA A 843 -49.63 -17.91 -12.89
N LEU A 844 -48.37 -18.26 -12.60
CA LEU A 844 -47.28 -18.23 -13.58
C LEU A 844 -47.53 -19.15 -14.78
N THR A 845 -48.11 -20.33 -14.54
CA THR A 845 -48.48 -21.26 -15.62
C THR A 845 -49.57 -20.69 -16.54
N LEU A 846 -50.50 -19.90 -16.00
CA LEU A 846 -51.56 -19.29 -16.81
C LEU A 846 -51.01 -18.19 -17.71
N GLU A 847 -50.15 -17.31 -17.19
CA GLU A 847 -49.48 -16.28 -18.00
C GLU A 847 -48.56 -16.90 -19.06
N GLY A 848 -47.82 -17.97 -18.71
CA GLY A 848 -46.99 -18.68 -19.68
C GLY A 848 -47.78 -19.27 -20.86
N LYS A 849 -49.06 -19.65 -20.65
CA LYS A 849 -49.95 -20.08 -21.76
C LYS A 849 -50.36 -18.94 -22.69
N ARG A 850 -50.27 -17.69 -22.24
CA ARG A 850 -50.50 -16.48 -23.04
C ARG A 850 -49.21 -15.98 -23.70
N GLY A 851 -48.09 -16.65 -23.48
CA GLY A 851 -46.77 -16.24 -23.97
C GLY A 851 -46.05 -15.25 -23.06
N GLU A 852 -46.59 -14.94 -21.88
CA GLU A 852 -45.97 -14.01 -20.93
C GLU A 852 -45.22 -14.74 -19.80
N TYR A 853 -43.97 -14.37 -19.60
CA TYR A 853 -43.09 -14.98 -18.58
C TYR A 853 -42.45 -13.87 -17.74
N PRO A 854 -43.15 -13.34 -16.72
CA PRO A 854 -42.61 -12.25 -15.91
C PRO A 854 -41.44 -12.73 -15.05
N SER A 855 -40.23 -12.32 -15.42
CA SER A 855 -38.96 -12.76 -14.83
C SER A 855 -38.87 -12.54 -13.32
N GLU A 856 -39.26 -11.37 -12.82
CA GLU A 856 -39.24 -11.04 -11.38
C GLU A 856 -40.04 -12.03 -10.50
N PHE A 857 -41.18 -12.51 -11.02
CA PHE A 857 -42.00 -13.49 -10.30
C PHE A 857 -41.50 -14.92 -10.46
N TRP A 858 -40.90 -15.26 -11.61
CA TRP A 858 -40.18 -16.52 -11.77
C TRP A 858 -38.94 -16.59 -10.88
N ASN A 859 -38.20 -15.48 -10.74
CA ASN A 859 -37.08 -15.32 -9.83
C ASN A 859 -37.51 -15.62 -8.38
N SER A 860 -38.60 -14.97 -7.93
CA SER A 860 -39.21 -15.23 -6.62
C SER A 860 -39.66 -16.70 -6.49
N MET A 861 -40.32 -17.26 -7.50
CA MET A 861 -40.76 -18.67 -7.50
C MET A 861 -39.59 -19.66 -7.41
N ILE A 862 -38.42 -19.35 -7.96
CA ILE A 862 -37.26 -20.25 -7.93
C ILE A 862 -36.52 -20.16 -6.59
N ASN A 863 -36.33 -18.94 -6.06
CA ASN A 863 -35.56 -18.70 -4.83
C ASN A 863 -36.36 -18.91 -3.54
N ASP A 864 -37.65 -18.60 -3.54
CA ASP A 864 -38.48 -18.60 -2.33
C ASP A 864 -39.35 -19.85 -2.14
N LEU A 865 -39.27 -20.82 -3.07
CA LEU A 865 -40.05 -22.06 -2.99
C LEU A 865 -39.59 -22.91 -1.78
N PRO A 866 -40.49 -23.26 -0.84
CA PRO A 866 -40.12 -24.10 0.30
C PRO A 866 -39.58 -25.47 -0.14
N ALA A 867 -38.59 -25.99 0.59
CA ALA A 867 -38.01 -27.30 0.30
C ALA A 867 -39.00 -28.46 0.53
N ASP A 868 -39.90 -28.33 1.52
CA ASP A 868 -40.88 -29.36 1.89
C ASP A 868 -42.22 -29.17 1.16
N ILE A 869 -42.20 -29.36 -0.17
CA ILE A 869 -43.41 -29.29 -1.02
C ILE A 869 -43.91 -30.68 -1.42
N PRO A 870 -45.22 -30.86 -1.65
CA PRO A 870 -45.77 -32.14 -2.09
C PRO A 870 -45.11 -32.65 -3.38
N PRO A 871 -44.81 -33.97 -3.52
CA PRO A 871 -44.15 -34.54 -4.70
C PRO A 871 -44.80 -34.18 -6.04
N ARG A 872 -46.14 -34.09 -6.08
CA ARG A 872 -46.88 -33.68 -7.28
C ARG A 872 -46.59 -32.22 -7.67
N LEU A 873 -46.47 -31.33 -6.69
CA LEU A 873 -46.14 -29.92 -6.92
C LEU A 873 -44.68 -29.76 -7.34
N LYS A 874 -43.75 -30.49 -6.68
CA LYS A 874 -42.34 -30.54 -7.07
C LYS A 874 -42.18 -30.99 -8.53
N ARG A 875 -42.84 -32.09 -8.93
CA ARG A 875 -42.84 -32.57 -10.32
C ARG A 875 -43.41 -31.54 -11.30
N LEU A 876 -44.48 -30.82 -10.94
CA LEU A 876 -45.06 -29.79 -11.79
C LEU A 876 -44.12 -28.59 -11.97
N PHE A 877 -43.49 -28.13 -10.89
CA PHE A 877 -42.52 -27.05 -10.91
C PHE A 877 -41.32 -27.37 -11.81
N ILE A 878 -40.68 -28.52 -11.60
CA ILE A 878 -39.53 -28.98 -12.40
C ILE A 878 -39.93 -29.10 -13.89
N ASN A 879 -41.10 -29.67 -14.19
CA ASN A 879 -41.61 -29.75 -15.58
C ASN A 879 -41.83 -28.38 -16.23
N ARG A 880 -42.10 -27.33 -15.44
CA ARG A 880 -42.25 -25.97 -15.96
C ARG A 880 -40.89 -25.33 -16.21
N LEU A 881 -39.92 -25.52 -15.32
CA LEU A 881 -38.54 -25.08 -15.55
C LEU A 881 -37.95 -25.69 -16.82
N ALA A 882 -38.21 -26.98 -17.08
CA ALA A 882 -37.75 -27.68 -18.29
C ALA A 882 -38.40 -27.18 -19.60
N ARG A 883 -39.38 -26.26 -19.53
CA ARG A 883 -40.12 -25.73 -20.68
C ARG A 883 -40.11 -24.20 -20.71
N LEU A 884 -39.28 -23.55 -19.90
CA LEU A 884 -39.12 -22.10 -19.96
C LEU A 884 -38.51 -21.72 -21.33
N PRO A 885 -39.05 -20.71 -22.02
CA PRO A 885 -38.48 -20.24 -23.28
C PRO A 885 -37.06 -19.72 -23.09
N ASN A 886 -36.21 -19.90 -24.11
CA ASN A 886 -34.80 -19.51 -24.09
C ASN A 886 -34.56 -18.04 -23.67
N VAL A 887 -35.37 -17.11 -24.16
CA VAL A 887 -35.26 -15.68 -23.81
C VAL A 887 -35.38 -15.46 -22.30
N VAL A 888 -36.29 -16.19 -21.66
CA VAL A 888 -36.54 -16.12 -20.21
C VAL A 888 -35.41 -16.78 -19.44
N VAL A 889 -34.84 -17.87 -19.98
CA VAL A 889 -33.68 -18.54 -19.40
C VAL A 889 -32.46 -17.62 -19.37
N VAL A 890 -32.21 -16.85 -20.43
CA VAL A 890 -31.10 -15.87 -20.49
C VAL A 890 -31.31 -14.74 -19.46
N GLU A 891 -32.54 -14.25 -19.32
CA GLU A 891 -32.89 -13.23 -18.33
C GLU A 891 -32.69 -13.73 -16.88
N LEU A 892 -33.05 -14.99 -16.62
CA LEU A 892 -32.96 -15.63 -15.31
C LEU A 892 -31.66 -16.44 -15.10
N ARG A 893 -30.66 -16.28 -15.96
CA ARG A 893 -29.47 -17.15 -16.02
C ARG A 893 -28.81 -17.41 -14.67
N TYR A 894 -28.54 -16.37 -13.87
CA TYR A 894 -27.87 -16.51 -12.56
C TYR A 894 -28.76 -17.23 -11.54
N VAL A 895 -30.06 -17.00 -11.60
CA VAL A 895 -31.04 -17.61 -10.68
C VAL A 895 -31.20 -19.09 -11.00
N LEU A 896 -31.38 -19.43 -12.27
CA LEU A 896 -31.56 -20.81 -12.73
C LEU A 896 -30.31 -21.67 -12.53
N THR A 897 -29.12 -21.13 -12.86
CA THR A 897 -27.86 -21.88 -12.75
C THR A 897 -27.44 -22.09 -11.30
N ARG A 898 -27.61 -21.09 -10.43
CA ARG A 898 -27.43 -21.25 -8.97
C ARG A 898 -28.42 -22.23 -8.37
N TRP A 899 -29.69 -22.19 -8.81
CA TRP A 899 -30.68 -23.16 -8.36
C TRP A 899 -30.28 -24.58 -8.77
N LEU A 900 -29.80 -24.78 -10.01
CA LEU A 900 -29.28 -26.07 -10.47
C LEU A 900 -28.09 -26.54 -9.62
N GLU A 901 -27.08 -25.70 -9.43
CA GLU A 901 -25.90 -25.99 -8.60
C GLU A 901 -26.31 -26.54 -7.22
N GLN A 902 -27.26 -25.87 -6.56
CA GLN A 902 -27.71 -26.21 -5.21
C GLN A 902 -28.66 -27.42 -5.15
N ASN A 903 -29.49 -27.64 -6.19
CA ASN A 903 -30.62 -28.57 -6.12
C ASN A 903 -30.50 -29.80 -7.03
N ILE A 904 -29.54 -29.87 -7.96
CA ILE A 904 -29.46 -30.93 -8.99
C ILE A 904 -29.48 -32.35 -8.39
N ARG A 905 -28.79 -32.59 -7.26
CA ARG A 905 -28.81 -33.87 -6.56
C ARG A 905 -30.22 -34.26 -6.09
N SER A 906 -30.89 -33.36 -5.38
CA SER A 906 -32.26 -33.57 -4.89
C SER A 906 -33.26 -33.83 -6.03
N VAL A 907 -33.01 -33.24 -7.20
CA VAL A 907 -33.87 -33.43 -8.38
C VAL A 907 -33.54 -34.74 -9.10
N LEU A 908 -32.28 -35.14 -9.18
CA LEU A 908 -31.86 -36.43 -9.73
C LEU A 908 -32.43 -37.61 -8.92
N ASP A 909 -32.35 -37.53 -7.59
CA ASP A 909 -32.91 -38.54 -6.67
C ASP A 909 -34.43 -38.63 -6.79
N PHE A 910 -35.08 -37.50 -7.14
CA PHE A 910 -36.53 -37.43 -7.30
C PHE A 910 -37.01 -37.95 -8.67
N ASP A 911 -36.40 -37.47 -9.76
CA ASP A 911 -36.75 -37.80 -11.13
C ASP A 911 -35.59 -37.46 -12.09
N SER A 912 -34.72 -38.44 -12.36
CA SER A 912 -33.51 -38.23 -13.17
C SER A 912 -33.79 -37.70 -14.58
N ALA A 913 -34.85 -38.16 -15.24
CA ALA A 913 -35.19 -37.70 -16.59
C ALA A 913 -35.57 -36.22 -16.59
N LEU A 914 -36.34 -35.77 -15.59
CA LEU A 914 -36.70 -34.36 -15.45
C LEU A 914 -35.52 -33.49 -15.03
N ALA A 915 -34.62 -33.99 -14.17
CA ALA A 915 -33.41 -33.28 -13.77
C ALA A 915 -32.57 -32.90 -15.00
N TRP A 916 -32.31 -33.88 -15.87
CA TRP A 916 -31.55 -33.64 -17.11
C TRP A 916 -32.30 -32.77 -18.10
N ALA A 917 -33.63 -32.90 -18.19
CA ALA A 917 -34.43 -32.01 -19.05
C ALA A 917 -34.37 -30.55 -18.61
N VAL A 918 -34.36 -30.26 -17.31
CA VAL A 918 -34.16 -28.87 -16.81
C VAL A 918 -32.74 -28.42 -17.09
N TYR A 919 -31.74 -29.24 -16.77
CA TYR A 919 -30.34 -28.91 -17.00
C TYR A 919 -30.08 -28.56 -18.48
N ASP A 920 -30.54 -29.42 -19.39
CA ASP A 920 -30.36 -29.24 -20.83
C ASP A 920 -31.10 -27.99 -21.32
N ASN A 921 -32.34 -27.73 -20.87
CA ASN A 921 -33.08 -26.51 -21.23
C ASN A 921 -32.39 -25.23 -20.75
N VAL A 922 -31.81 -25.24 -19.54
CA VAL A 922 -31.07 -24.08 -19.02
C VAL A 922 -29.81 -23.83 -19.82
N VAL A 923 -29.03 -24.88 -20.12
CA VAL A 923 -27.82 -24.75 -20.96
C VAL A 923 -28.16 -24.34 -22.39
N ASP A 924 -29.20 -24.93 -23.01
CA ASP A 924 -29.71 -24.57 -24.34
C ASP A 924 -30.12 -23.09 -24.39
N GLY A 925 -30.83 -22.62 -23.36
CA GLY A 925 -31.26 -21.24 -23.25
C GLY A 925 -30.06 -20.28 -23.16
N ILE A 926 -29.09 -20.55 -22.29
CA ILE A 926 -27.88 -19.73 -22.18
C ILE A 926 -27.10 -19.72 -23.51
N PHE A 927 -26.95 -20.87 -24.17
CA PHE A 927 -26.24 -20.99 -25.45
C PHE A 927 -26.94 -20.28 -26.61
N SER A 928 -28.23 -19.99 -26.48
CA SER A 928 -28.98 -19.24 -27.50
C SER A 928 -28.93 -17.72 -27.30
N GLY A 929 -28.38 -17.24 -26.19
CA GLY A 929 -28.07 -15.82 -25.97
C GLY A 929 -26.72 -15.40 -26.56
N ASP A 930 -26.42 -14.11 -26.49
CA ASP A 930 -25.12 -13.54 -26.88
C ASP A 930 -24.03 -13.83 -25.82
N ALA A 931 -22.80 -13.38 -26.05
CA ALA A 931 -21.67 -13.61 -25.14
C ALA A 931 -21.96 -13.19 -23.68
N ASP A 932 -22.69 -12.09 -23.49
CA ASP A 932 -23.13 -11.54 -22.21
C ASP A 932 -23.99 -12.52 -21.38
N ALA A 933 -24.61 -13.51 -22.02
CA ALA A 933 -25.38 -14.56 -21.34
C ALA A 933 -24.50 -15.52 -20.51
N THR A 934 -23.18 -15.46 -20.70
CA THR A 934 -22.21 -16.34 -20.02
C THR A 934 -21.30 -15.61 -19.05
N GLU A 935 -21.40 -14.28 -18.97
CA GLU A 935 -20.57 -13.44 -18.11
C GLU A 935 -20.73 -13.75 -16.63
N SER A 936 -19.66 -13.51 -15.87
CA SER A 936 -19.68 -13.56 -14.42
C SER A 936 -20.53 -12.45 -13.81
N GLY A 937 -21.25 -12.76 -12.73
CA GLY A 937 -21.97 -11.76 -11.93
C GLY A 937 -21.05 -10.81 -11.13
N VAL A 938 -19.74 -11.06 -11.13
CA VAL A 938 -18.73 -10.17 -10.55
C VAL A 938 -18.38 -9.08 -11.57
N GLY A 939 -18.65 -7.83 -11.20
CA GLY A 939 -18.24 -6.66 -11.98
C GLY A 939 -16.72 -6.46 -11.99
N GLU A 940 -16.26 -5.42 -12.68
CA GLU A 940 -14.85 -5.04 -12.64
C GLU A 940 -14.40 -4.71 -11.21
N VAL A 941 -13.28 -5.30 -10.77
CA VAL A 941 -12.72 -5.00 -9.46
C VAL A 941 -12.11 -3.60 -9.51
N HIS A 942 -12.67 -2.71 -8.71
CA HIS A 942 -12.18 -1.35 -8.58
C HIS A 942 -11.28 -1.24 -7.35
N ARG A 943 -10.02 -0.86 -7.55
CA ARG A 943 -9.12 -0.47 -6.45
C ARG A 943 -8.81 1.02 -6.63
N ASP A 944 -9.10 1.82 -5.60
CA ASP A 944 -8.97 3.29 -5.63
C ASP A 944 -9.68 3.97 -6.83
N GLY A 945 -10.84 3.39 -7.22
CA GLY A 945 -11.69 3.90 -8.30
C GLY A 945 -11.16 3.72 -9.72
N LYS A 946 -10.06 2.97 -9.91
CA LYS A 946 -9.66 2.42 -11.22
C LYS A 946 -10.09 0.97 -11.34
N ALA A 947 -10.62 0.59 -12.51
CA ALA A 947 -10.74 -0.82 -12.85
C ALA A 947 -9.32 -1.42 -12.86
N VAL A 948 -9.08 -2.41 -12.01
CA VAL A 948 -7.85 -3.18 -12.06
C VAL A 948 -7.98 -4.09 -13.27
N GLU A 949 -7.12 -3.93 -14.29
CA GLU A 949 -7.03 -4.87 -15.41
C GLU A 949 -6.62 -6.24 -14.86
N ARG A 950 -7.63 -7.07 -14.57
CA ARG A 950 -7.47 -8.45 -14.13
C ARG A 950 -8.10 -9.35 -15.16
N SER A 951 -7.50 -10.51 -15.34
CA SER A 951 -8.12 -11.54 -16.14
C SER A 951 -9.43 -12.01 -15.50
N ARG A 952 -10.51 -11.94 -16.28
CA ARG A 952 -11.82 -12.52 -15.94
C ARG A 952 -11.87 -14.03 -16.20
N ARG A 953 -10.81 -14.60 -16.77
CA ARG A 953 -10.67 -16.04 -17.09
C ARG A 953 -10.17 -16.84 -15.89
N THR A 954 -10.57 -16.46 -14.69
CA THR A 954 -10.07 -17.02 -13.43
C THR A 954 -11.17 -17.69 -12.61
N TYR A 955 -10.77 -18.49 -11.62
CA TYR A 955 -11.67 -19.32 -10.83
C TYR A 955 -12.71 -18.50 -10.06
N ASN A 956 -12.32 -17.35 -9.51
CA ASN A 956 -13.22 -16.46 -8.77
C ASN A 956 -14.36 -15.91 -9.63
N TYR A 957 -14.09 -15.66 -10.92
CA TYR A 957 -15.14 -15.29 -11.87
C TYR A 957 -15.98 -16.50 -12.28
N ALA A 958 -15.34 -17.67 -12.43
CA ALA A 958 -15.98 -18.92 -12.82
C ALA A 958 -17.06 -19.38 -11.83
N ILE A 959 -16.79 -19.38 -10.52
CA ILE A 959 -17.80 -19.76 -9.50
C ILE A 959 -19.02 -18.83 -9.48
N ASN A 960 -18.88 -17.62 -10.04
CA ASN A 960 -19.94 -16.62 -10.13
C ASN A 960 -20.54 -16.52 -11.55
N GLY A 961 -20.09 -17.34 -12.49
CA GLY A 961 -20.56 -17.38 -13.88
C GLY A 961 -21.65 -18.44 -14.09
N PRO A 962 -22.66 -18.18 -14.95
CA PRO A 962 -23.74 -19.13 -15.22
C PRO A 962 -23.24 -20.51 -15.68
N ILE A 963 -22.25 -20.52 -16.59
CA ILE A 963 -21.68 -21.76 -17.10
C ILE A 963 -20.80 -22.47 -16.05
N GLY A 964 -20.10 -21.73 -15.20
CA GLY A 964 -19.33 -22.31 -14.09
C GLY A 964 -20.25 -22.98 -13.06
N MET A 965 -21.37 -22.35 -12.69
CA MET A 965 -22.40 -22.96 -11.83
C MET A 965 -23.02 -24.22 -12.47
N CYS A 966 -23.22 -24.24 -13.79
CA CYS A 966 -23.62 -25.46 -14.51
C CYS A 966 -22.57 -26.56 -14.43
N ALA A 967 -21.28 -26.23 -14.57
CA ALA A 967 -20.19 -27.20 -14.41
C ALA A 967 -20.14 -27.77 -12.98
N GLU A 968 -20.29 -26.92 -11.95
CA GLU A 968 -20.35 -27.33 -10.55
C GLU A 968 -21.57 -28.24 -10.30
N ALA A 969 -22.72 -27.96 -10.91
CA ALA A 969 -23.90 -28.82 -10.86
C ALA A 969 -23.62 -30.22 -11.45
N LEU A 970 -22.86 -30.33 -12.54
CA LEU A 970 -22.45 -31.63 -13.09
C LEU A 970 -21.52 -32.40 -12.14
N LEU A 971 -20.57 -31.71 -11.50
CA LEU A 971 -19.69 -32.31 -10.49
C LEU A 971 -20.49 -32.79 -9.26
N HIS A 972 -21.45 -31.98 -8.79
CA HIS A 972 -22.39 -32.37 -7.75
C HIS A 972 -23.20 -33.60 -8.14
N ALA A 973 -23.62 -33.73 -9.39
CA ALA A 973 -24.33 -34.91 -9.88
C ALA A 973 -23.48 -36.20 -9.88
N LEU A 974 -22.14 -36.09 -9.97
CA LEU A 974 -21.24 -37.25 -9.93
C LEU A 974 -20.99 -37.77 -8.50
N SER A 975 -20.81 -36.85 -7.56
CA SER A 975 -20.47 -37.13 -6.16
C SER A 975 -21.53 -37.90 -5.32
N SER A 976 -22.73 -38.15 -5.85
CA SER A 976 -23.79 -38.94 -5.17
C SER A 976 -23.57 -40.46 -5.22
N ASN A 977 -22.65 -40.93 -6.07
CA ASN A 977 -22.23 -42.33 -6.10
C ASN A 977 -20.79 -42.44 -5.61
N GLN A 978 -20.57 -42.99 -4.40
CA GLN A 978 -19.23 -43.39 -3.98
C GLN A 978 -18.65 -44.36 -5.01
N GLN A 979 -17.67 -43.87 -5.75
CA GLN A 979 -17.10 -44.53 -6.90
C GLN A 979 -15.60 -44.65 -6.65
N GLY A 980 -15.15 -45.88 -6.40
CA GLY A 980 -13.73 -46.19 -6.21
C GLY A 980 -12.91 -45.91 -7.47
N ALA A 981 -11.59 -46.10 -7.38
CA ALA A 981 -10.69 -45.90 -8.52
C ALA A 981 -11.19 -46.60 -9.80
N ASN A 982 -11.14 -45.91 -10.95
CA ASN A 982 -11.57 -46.43 -12.26
C ASN A 982 -13.07 -46.79 -12.40
N SER A 983 -13.95 -46.13 -11.65
CA SER A 983 -15.40 -46.32 -11.78
C SER A 983 -16.00 -45.76 -13.08
N LEU A 984 -15.23 -44.93 -13.81
CA LEU A 984 -15.59 -44.25 -15.07
C LEU A 984 -16.71 -43.22 -14.94
N ILE A 985 -16.51 -42.06 -15.58
CA ILE A 985 -17.53 -41.01 -15.61
C ILE A 985 -18.63 -41.43 -16.60
N PRO A 986 -19.93 -41.36 -16.23
CA PRO A 986 -21.03 -41.68 -17.12
C PRO A 986 -20.99 -40.88 -18.43
N ALA A 987 -21.24 -41.55 -19.57
CA ALA A 987 -21.15 -40.94 -20.90
C ALA A 987 -22.06 -39.71 -21.09
N ASN A 988 -23.23 -39.71 -20.45
CA ASN A 988 -24.17 -38.60 -20.48
C ASN A 988 -23.66 -37.35 -19.72
N ILE A 989 -22.77 -37.52 -18.75
CA ILE A 989 -22.15 -36.40 -18.03
C ILE A 989 -20.93 -35.91 -18.79
N LYS A 990 -20.10 -36.82 -19.34
CA LYS A 990 -18.97 -36.48 -20.22
C LYS A 990 -19.40 -35.57 -21.37
N SER A 991 -20.45 -35.96 -22.10
CA SER A 991 -20.94 -35.17 -23.23
C SER A 991 -21.48 -33.79 -22.81
N ARG A 992 -22.00 -33.64 -21.59
CA ARG A 992 -22.45 -32.34 -21.06
C ARG A 992 -21.29 -31.47 -20.63
N VAL A 993 -20.27 -32.04 -19.99
CA VAL A 993 -19.02 -31.32 -19.66
C VAL A 993 -18.35 -30.82 -20.95
N GLU A 994 -18.14 -31.71 -21.93
CA GLU A 994 -17.54 -31.38 -23.22
C GLU A 994 -18.34 -30.31 -23.97
N ARG A 995 -19.66 -30.32 -23.81
CA ARG A 995 -20.54 -29.29 -24.37
C ARG A 995 -20.32 -27.92 -23.72
N LEU A 996 -20.12 -27.83 -22.40
CA LEU A 996 -19.88 -26.55 -21.72
C LEU A 996 -18.57 -25.89 -22.17
N PHE A 997 -17.57 -26.67 -22.56
CA PHE A 997 -16.31 -26.14 -23.10
C PHE A 997 -16.47 -25.45 -24.47
N SER A 998 -17.62 -25.60 -25.13
CA SER A 998 -17.97 -24.92 -26.38
C SER A 998 -18.85 -23.67 -26.16
N ALA A 999 -19.03 -23.21 -24.92
CA ALA A 999 -19.81 -22.01 -24.64
C ALA A 999 -19.13 -20.74 -25.20
N GLN A 1000 -19.93 -19.77 -25.64
CA GLN A 1000 -19.43 -18.47 -26.12
C GLN A 1000 -18.99 -17.58 -24.93
N GLY A 1001 -18.29 -16.48 -25.21
CA GLY A 1001 -17.89 -15.50 -24.19
C GLY A 1001 -17.00 -16.10 -23.11
N GLU A 1002 -17.22 -15.71 -21.86
CA GLU A 1002 -16.49 -16.22 -20.68
C GLU A 1002 -16.88 -17.66 -20.32
N GLY A 1003 -17.97 -18.17 -20.90
CA GLY A 1003 -18.57 -19.44 -20.50
C GLY A 1003 -17.63 -20.64 -20.60
N ALA A 1004 -16.89 -20.77 -21.70
CA ALA A 1004 -15.96 -21.89 -21.89
C ALA A 1004 -14.83 -21.85 -20.85
N ASP A 1005 -14.29 -20.66 -20.58
CA ASP A 1005 -13.23 -20.45 -19.59
C ASP A 1005 -13.72 -20.79 -18.18
N HIS A 1006 -14.94 -20.36 -17.83
CA HIS A 1006 -15.57 -20.71 -16.55
C HIS A 1006 -15.77 -22.21 -16.39
N ALA A 1007 -16.27 -22.92 -17.42
CA ALA A 1007 -16.42 -24.36 -17.38
C ALA A 1007 -15.07 -25.08 -17.18
N VAL A 1008 -14.04 -24.68 -17.93
CA VAL A 1008 -12.69 -25.25 -17.83
C VAL A 1008 -12.12 -25.05 -16.44
N SER A 1009 -12.21 -23.83 -15.89
CA SER A 1009 -11.68 -23.53 -14.55
C SER A 1009 -12.34 -24.38 -13.45
N ILE A 1010 -13.66 -24.59 -13.50
CA ILE A 1010 -14.37 -25.41 -12.51
C ILE A 1010 -14.02 -26.90 -12.66
N VAL A 1011 -14.01 -27.44 -13.88
CA VAL A 1011 -13.76 -28.88 -14.10
C VAL A 1011 -12.31 -29.24 -13.79
N VAL A 1012 -11.35 -28.39 -14.18
CA VAL A 1012 -9.91 -28.65 -13.95
C VAL A 1012 -9.53 -28.49 -12.48
N ARG A 1013 -10.31 -27.77 -11.65
CA ARG A 1013 -10.15 -27.80 -10.18
C ARG A 1013 -10.18 -29.24 -9.65
N GLU A 1014 -11.08 -30.07 -10.16
CA GLU A 1014 -11.26 -31.46 -9.72
C GLU A 1014 -10.29 -32.46 -10.38
N LEU A 1015 -9.22 -31.99 -11.04
CA LEU A 1015 -8.35 -32.84 -11.87
C LEU A 1015 -7.72 -34.01 -11.08
N ASN A 1016 -7.36 -33.81 -9.81
CA ASN A 1016 -6.87 -34.88 -8.92
C ASN A 1016 -7.90 -36.01 -8.78
N TRP A 1017 -9.16 -35.66 -8.50
CA TRP A 1017 -10.25 -36.61 -8.33
C TRP A 1017 -10.64 -37.27 -9.67
N LEU A 1018 -10.73 -36.48 -10.76
CA LEU A 1018 -11.04 -36.98 -12.10
C LEU A 1018 -9.96 -37.94 -12.62
N MET A 1019 -8.69 -37.70 -12.29
CA MET A 1019 -7.60 -38.61 -12.61
C MET A 1019 -7.70 -39.93 -11.84
N PHE A 1020 -8.26 -39.92 -10.63
CA PHE A 1020 -8.51 -41.13 -9.84
C PHE A 1020 -9.72 -41.93 -10.35
N VAL A 1021 -10.77 -41.24 -10.80
CA VAL A 1021 -12.05 -41.84 -11.24
C VAL A 1021 -12.01 -42.34 -12.69
N ASP A 1022 -11.47 -41.55 -13.62
CA ASP A 1022 -11.42 -41.86 -15.06
C ASP A 1022 -10.11 -41.34 -15.70
N PRO A 1023 -8.96 -41.96 -15.40
CA PRO A 1023 -7.65 -41.47 -15.84
C PRO A 1023 -7.50 -41.40 -17.36
N ILE A 1024 -8.17 -42.29 -18.11
CA ILE A 1024 -8.09 -42.30 -19.58
C ILE A 1024 -8.78 -41.07 -20.13
N TRP A 1025 -10.01 -40.80 -19.73
CA TRP A 1025 -10.73 -39.62 -20.20
C TRP A 1025 -10.05 -38.32 -19.79
N THR A 1026 -9.57 -38.24 -18.54
CA THR A 1026 -8.84 -37.07 -18.03
C THR A 1026 -7.55 -36.79 -18.80
N LYS A 1027 -6.73 -37.83 -19.08
CA LYS A 1027 -5.49 -37.69 -19.85
C LYS A 1027 -5.71 -37.21 -21.28
N HIS A 1028 -6.81 -37.63 -21.92
CA HIS A 1028 -7.07 -37.27 -23.33
C HIS A 1028 -7.78 -35.92 -23.48
N ASN A 1029 -8.60 -35.51 -22.51
CA ASN A 1029 -9.47 -34.33 -22.68
C ASN A 1029 -9.11 -33.15 -21.79
N LEU A 1030 -8.58 -33.36 -20.58
CA LEU A 1030 -8.34 -32.28 -19.61
C LEU A 1030 -6.87 -31.91 -19.48
N ILE A 1031 -5.96 -32.90 -19.40
CA ILE A 1031 -4.51 -32.62 -19.29
C ILE A 1031 -3.97 -31.78 -20.47
N PRO A 1032 -4.36 -32.01 -21.75
CA PRO A 1032 -3.89 -31.17 -22.86
C PRO A 1032 -4.25 -29.68 -22.71
N MET A 1033 -5.32 -29.36 -21.95
CA MET A 1033 -5.72 -27.98 -21.69
C MET A 1033 -4.70 -27.22 -20.84
N LEU A 1034 -3.84 -27.91 -20.08
CA LEU A 1034 -2.77 -27.29 -19.28
C LEU A 1034 -1.54 -26.89 -20.12
N SER A 1035 -1.46 -27.29 -21.39
CA SER A 1035 -0.37 -26.85 -22.27
C SER A 1035 -0.43 -25.33 -22.47
N PHE A 1036 0.67 -24.61 -22.31
CA PHE A 1036 0.68 -23.14 -22.37
C PHE A 1036 0.24 -22.55 -23.72
N ASP A 1037 0.39 -23.32 -24.80
CA ASP A 1037 -0.08 -22.95 -26.14
C ASP A 1037 -1.58 -23.23 -26.36
N HIS A 1038 -2.25 -23.87 -25.39
CA HIS A 1038 -3.66 -24.19 -25.50
C HIS A 1038 -4.51 -22.93 -25.24
N PRO A 1039 -5.56 -22.65 -26.04
CA PRO A 1039 -6.36 -21.42 -25.88
C PRO A 1039 -6.99 -21.22 -24.50
N VAL A 1040 -7.29 -22.32 -23.79
CA VAL A 1040 -7.87 -22.31 -22.43
C VAL A 1040 -6.87 -22.67 -21.33
N ALA A 1041 -5.56 -22.53 -21.59
CA ALA A 1041 -4.53 -22.80 -20.60
C ALA A 1041 -4.67 -21.94 -19.34
N GLU A 1042 -4.97 -20.66 -19.54
CA GLU A 1042 -5.18 -19.69 -18.48
C GLU A 1042 -6.26 -20.11 -17.47
N PRO A 1043 -7.53 -20.31 -17.86
CA PRO A 1043 -8.55 -20.77 -16.92
C PRO A 1043 -8.28 -22.17 -16.36
N ALA A 1044 -7.64 -23.07 -17.12
CA ALA A 1044 -7.29 -24.40 -16.64
C ALA A 1044 -6.31 -24.34 -15.47
N TRP A 1045 -5.21 -23.59 -15.60
CA TRP A 1045 -4.23 -23.41 -14.53
C TRP A 1045 -4.80 -22.60 -13.36
N SER A 1046 -5.59 -21.56 -13.64
CA SER A 1046 -6.28 -20.80 -12.59
C SER A 1046 -7.14 -21.74 -11.75
N GLY A 1047 -7.96 -22.60 -12.36
CA GLY A 1047 -8.77 -23.58 -11.63
C GLY A 1047 -7.95 -24.60 -10.83
N PHE A 1048 -6.89 -25.13 -11.45
CA PHE A 1048 -6.08 -26.18 -10.82
C PHE A 1048 -5.30 -25.70 -9.60
N LEU A 1049 -4.81 -24.46 -9.60
CA LEU A 1049 -4.03 -23.92 -8.48
C LEU A 1049 -4.87 -23.61 -7.21
N HIS A 1050 -6.19 -23.80 -7.25
CA HIS A 1050 -7.08 -23.64 -6.09
C HIS A 1050 -7.28 -24.92 -5.28
N VAL A 1051 -6.59 -26.02 -5.61
CA VAL A 1051 -6.65 -27.28 -4.84
C VAL A 1051 -5.34 -27.59 -4.12
N ASP A 1052 -5.37 -28.65 -3.29
CA ASP A 1052 -4.17 -29.25 -2.72
C ASP A 1052 -3.26 -29.86 -3.80
N MET A 1053 -2.01 -30.12 -3.42
CA MET A 1053 -0.92 -30.54 -4.31
C MET A 1053 -1.31 -31.67 -5.29
N PRO A 1054 -0.81 -31.65 -6.55
CA PRO A 1054 -1.12 -32.67 -7.54
C PRO A 1054 -0.81 -34.10 -7.04
N ALA A 1055 -1.74 -35.02 -7.24
CA ALA A 1055 -1.53 -36.42 -6.89
C ALA A 1055 -0.32 -36.99 -7.66
N PRO A 1056 0.46 -37.95 -7.11
CA PRO A 1056 1.73 -38.38 -7.70
C PRO A 1056 1.67 -38.79 -9.17
N GLY A 1057 0.62 -39.53 -9.57
CA GLY A 1057 0.44 -39.96 -10.96
C GLY A 1057 0.03 -38.84 -11.93
N LEU A 1058 -0.54 -37.74 -11.41
CA LEU A 1058 -0.78 -36.52 -12.18
C LEU A 1058 0.48 -35.67 -12.25
N ALA A 1059 1.17 -35.48 -11.10
CA ALA A 1059 2.41 -34.73 -10.98
C ALA A 1059 3.48 -35.23 -11.97
N GLU A 1060 3.65 -36.55 -12.11
CA GLU A 1060 4.57 -37.14 -13.10
C GLU A 1060 4.24 -36.71 -14.54
N VAL A 1061 2.96 -36.65 -14.89
CA VAL A 1061 2.51 -36.30 -16.25
C VAL A 1061 2.68 -34.80 -16.53
N ILE A 1062 2.38 -33.94 -15.56
CA ILE A 1062 2.41 -32.47 -15.74
C ILE A 1062 3.74 -31.82 -15.35
N LYS A 1063 4.69 -32.59 -14.79
CA LYS A 1063 6.00 -32.08 -14.35
C LYS A 1063 6.70 -31.19 -15.38
N PRO A 1064 6.74 -31.52 -16.70
CA PRO A 1064 7.38 -30.65 -17.69
C PRO A 1064 6.75 -29.25 -17.79
N LEU A 1065 5.43 -29.14 -17.56
CA LEU A 1065 4.71 -27.87 -17.53
C LEU A 1065 5.00 -27.12 -16.23
N LEU A 1066 4.98 -27.82 -15.08
CA LEU A 1066 5.25 -27.23 -13.77
C LEU A 1066 6.61 -26.51 -13.69
N LEU A 1067 7.65 -27.02 -14.37
CA LEU A 1067 8.98 -26.40 -14.40
C LEU A 1067 9.02 -25.01 -15.04
N ASN A 1068 8.09 -24.72 -15.96
CA ASN A 1068 8.01 -23.45 -16.69
C ASN A 1068 6.74 -22.66 -16.34
N LEU A 1069 6.01 -23.10 -15.30
CA LEU A 1069 4.73 -22.53 -14.92
C LEU A 1069 4.87 -21.11 -14.36
N ILE A 1070 5.88 -20.85 -13.53
CA ILE A 1070 6.04 -19.55 -12.88
C ILE A 1070 6.29 -18.41 -13.89
N PRO A 1071 7.26 -18.51 -14.81
CA PRO A 1071 7.44 -17.48 -15.84
C PRO A 1071 6.20 -17.24 -16.70
N TRP A 1072 5.43 -18.30 -16.96
CA TRP A 1072 4.20 -18.19 -17.73
C TRP A 1072 3.08 -17.49 -16.94
N ILE A 1073 2.89 -17.81 -15.65
CA ILE A 1073 1.94 -17.11 -14.76
C ILE A 1073 2.29 -15.63 -14.64
N ASN A 1074 3.58 -15.28 -14.57
CA ASN A 1074 4.02 -13.89 -14.47
C ASN A 1074 3.67 -13.03 -15.70
N GLY A 1075 3.36 -13.66 -16.84
CA GLY A 1075 2.80 -12.99 -18.01
C GLY A 1075 1.28 -12.74 -17.95
N LEU A 1076 0.60 -13.21 -16.90
CA LEU A 1076 -0.86 -13.16 -16.75
C LEU A 1076 -1.27 -12.18 -15.63
N SER A 1077 -2.34 -11.43 -15.86
CA SER A 1077 -2.88 -10.47 -14.88
C SER A 1077 -3.82 -11.15 -13.87
N TRP A 1078 -3.30 -12.12 -13.10
CA TRP A 1078 -4.04 -12.85 -12.06
C TRP A 1078 -4.04 -12.14 -10.70
N GLU A 1079 -4.82 -12.68 -9.76
CA GLU A 1079 -4.69 -12.35 -8.34
C GLU A 1079 -3.34 -12.87 -7.80
N ARG A 1080 -2.69 -12.10 -6.90
CA ARG A 1080 -1.28 -12.28 -6.52
C ARG A 1080 -0.96 -13.61 -5.80
N ASP A 1081 -1.95 -14.42 -5.46
CA ASP A 1081 -1.78 -15.58 -4.57
C ASP A 1081 -1.45 -16.91 -5.30
N LEU A 1082 -1.63 -17.00 -6.63
CA LEU A 1082 -1.50 -18.27 -7.36
C LEU A 1082 -0.07 -18.67 -7.73
N SER A 1083 0.81 -17.71 -8.05
CA SER A 1083 2.24 -18.00 -8.26
C SER A 1083 2.89 -18.50 -6.97
N GLN A 1084 2.41 -18.02 -5.82
CA GLN A 1084 2.81 -18.52 -4.52
C GLN A 1084 2.44 -20.00 -4.37
N VAL A 1085 1.21 -20.41 -4.65
CA VAL A 1085 0.80 -21.83 -4.58
C VAL A 1085 1.66 -22.71 -5.49
N ALA A 1086 1.88 -22.29 -6.74
CA ALA A 1086 2.73 -23.02 -7.68
C ALA A 1086 4.17 -23.19 -7.15
N SER A 1087 4.75 -22.14 -6.56
CA SER A 1087 6.07 -22.19 -5.95
C SER A 1087 6.14 -23.18 -4.78
N GLN A 1088 5.11 -23.22 -3.93
CA GLN A 1088 5.02 -24.12 -2.79
C GLN A 1088 4.92 -25.58 -3.25
N TRP A 1089 4.12 -25.87 -4.29
CA TRP A 1089 4.05 -27.22 -4.87
C TRP A 1089 5.42 -27.72 -5.35
N LEU A 1090 6.17 -26.89 -6.08
CA LEU A 1090 7.51 -27.23 -6.55
C LEU A 1090 8.48 -27.47 -5.38
N GLY A 1091 8.37 -26.66 -4.31
CA GLY A 1091 9.09 -26.87 -3.06
C GLY A 1091 8.75 -28.22 -2.40
N LEU A 1092 7.46 -28.53 -2.25
CA LEU A 1092 6.98 -29.79 -1.67
C LEU A 1092 7.45 -31.01 -2.48
N MET A 1093 7.35 -30.94 -3.82
CA MET A 1093 7.83 -31.98 -4.73
C MET A 1093 9.34 -32.22 -4.59
N ARG A 1094 10.14 -31.18 -4.30
CA ARG A 1094 11.57 -31.33 -4.05
C ARG A 1094 11.87 -31.89 -2.65
N ILE A 1095 11.18 -31.41 -1.62
CA ILE A 1095 11.47 -31.75 -0.22
C ILE A 1095 10.99 -33.17 0.13
N PHE A 1096 9.77 -33.53 -0.26
CA PHE A 1096 9.13 -34.78 0.17
C PHE A 1096 9.21 -35.91 -0.86
N HIS A 1097 9.52 -35.59 -2.12
CA HIS A 1097 9.66 -36.57 -3.21
C HIS A 1097 10.96 -36.39 -4.03
N PRO A 1098 12.13 -36.19 -3.39
CA PRO A 1098 13.35 -35.89 -4.11
C PRO A 1098 13.71 -36.98 -5.13
N ASP A 1099 14.01 -36.56 -6.35
CA ASP A 1099 14.53 -37.43 -7.42
C ASP A 1099 13.60 -38.61 -7.81
N SER A 1100 12.32 -38.56 -7.45
CA SER A 1100 11.28 -39.50 -7.90
C SER A 1100 10.64 -39.03 -9.22
N PRO A 1101 9.92 -39.91 -9.95
CA PRO A 1101 9.20 -39.52 -11.17
C PRO A 1101 8.20 -38.38 -10.96
N SER A 1102 7.56 -38.32 -9.79
CA SER A 1102 6.59 -37.29 -9.41
C SER A 1102 7.21 -36.11 -8.64
N GLY A 1103 8.53 -36.08 -8.45
CA GLY A 1103 9.23 -35.03 -7.72
C GLY A 1103 10.35 -34.37 -8.52
N LEU A 1104 11.12 -33.48 -7.88
CA LEU A 1104 12.11 -32.66 -8.56
C LEU A 1104 13.56 -33.04 -8.21
N THR A 1105 14.43 -32.91 -9.21
CA THR A 1105 15.89 -32.95 -9.06
C THR A 1105 16.45 -31.61 -8.61
N ARG A 1106 17.71 -31.60 -8.15
CA ARG A 1106 18.40 -30.37 -7.73
C ARG A 1106 18.55 -29.33 -8.85
N SER A 1107 18.85 -29.79 -10.07
CA SER A 1107 19.00 -28.91 -11.23
C SER A 1107 17.67 -28.27 -11.62
N GLU A 1108 16.58 -29.03 -11.54
CA GLU A 1108 15.24 -28.57 -11.88
C GLU A 1108 14.77 -27.47 -10.92
N ILE A 1109 14.77 -27.71 -9.61
CA ILE A 1109 14.34 -26.69 -8.63
C ILE A 1109 15.22 -25.45 -8.66
N ARG A 1110 16.53 -25.60 -8.89
CA ARG A 1110 17.43 -24.45 -9.00
C ARG A 1110 17.16 -23.61 -10.25
N SER A 1111 16.79 -24.24 -11.36
CA SER A 1111 16.35 -23.50 -12.56
C SER A 1111 15.10 -22.70 -12.25
N VAL A 1112 14.07 -23.34 -11.66
CA VAL A 1112 12.83 -22.66 -11.26
C VAL A 1112 13.12 -21.45 -10.35
N LEU A 1113 13.93 -21.63 -9.30
CA LEU A 1113 14.28 -20.54 -8.38
C LEU A 1113 15.03 -19.39 -9.08
N ARG A 1114 15.75 -19.65 -10.16
CA ARG A 1114 16.44 -18.61 -10.96
C ARG A 1114 15.47 -17.82 -11.82
N ASP A 1115 14.42 -18.47 -12.30
CA ASP A 1115 13.40 -17.90 -13.19
C ASP A 1115 12.29 -17.17 -12.41
N MET A 1116 12.17 -17.42 -11.10
CA MET A 1116 11.35 -16.62 -10.19
C MET A 1116 11.81 -15.15 -10.12
N SER A 1117 10.85 -14.25 -9.91
CA SER A 1117 11.08 -12.87 -9.50
C SER A 1117 11.63 -12.78 -8.06
N ASP A 1118 12.07 -11.59 -7.65
CA ASP A 1118 12.57 -11.37 -6.28
C ASP A 1118 11.46 -11.54 -5.24
N ASP A 1119 10.23 -11.08 -5.51
CA ASP A 1119 9.11 -11.23 -4.58
C ASP A 1119 8.74 -12.71 -4.38
N GLU A 1120 8.66 -13.50 -5.45
CA GLU A 1120 8.37 -14.94 -5.39
C GLU A 1120 9.44 -15.72 -4.61
N ARG A 1121 10.73 -15.40 -4.82
CA ARG A 1121 11.82 -15.99 -4.03
C ARG A 1121 11.69 -15.64 -2.54
N ASN A 1122 11.33 -14.40 -2.22
CA ASN A 1122 11.16 -13.96 -0.83
C ASN A 1122 9.97 -14.66 -0.16
N GLN A 1123 8.86 -14.84 -0.87
CA GLN A 1123 7.72 -15.63 -0.41
C GLN A 1123 8.07 -17.11 -0.24
N PHE A 1124 8.91 -17.66 -1.11
CA PHE A 1124 9.42 -19.03 -0.96
C PHE A 1124 10.27 -19.19 0.32
N ILE A 1125 11.10 -18.19 0.66
CA ILE A 1125 11.84 -18.18 1.94
C ILE A 1125 10.88 -18.19 3.12
N PHE A 1126 9.83 -17.37 3.10
CA PHE A 1126 8.80 -17.38 4.15
C PHE A 1126 8.13 -18.76 4.28
N TRP A 1127 7.78 -19.39 3.15
CA TRP A 1127 7.23 -20.73 3.13
C TRP A 1127 8.20 -21.79 3.69
N LEU A 1128 9.51 -21.71 3.42
CA LEU A 1128 10.51 -22.58 4.04
C LEU A 1128 10.50 -22.45 5.58
N GLY A 1129 10.25 -21.24 6.11
CA GLY A 1129 10.05 -21.03 7.54
C GLY A 1129 8.83 -21.78 8.10
N LEU A 1130 7.73 -21.85 7.34
CA LEU A 1130 6.57 -22.68 7.70
C LEU A 1130 6.89 -24.18 7.66
N VAL A 1131 7.65 -24.64 6.67
CA VAL A 1131 8.11 -26.04 6.58
C VAL A 1131 8.96 -26.41 7.79
N GLY A 1132 9.88 -25.51 8.20
CA GLY A 1132 10.72 -25.71 9.38
C GLY A 1132 9.93 -25.87 10.68
N ARG A 1133 8.86 -25.07 10.87
CA ARG A 1133 8.02 -25.09 12.07
C ARG A 1133 6.99 -26.20 12.13
N LYS A 1134 6.35 -26.53 11.00
CA LYS A 1134 5.19 -27.45 10.96
C LYS A 1134 5.57 -28.93 10.91
N ASN A 1135 6.83 -29.26 10.62
CA ASN A 1135 7.31 -30.65 10.54
C ASN A 1135 8.24 -30.96 11.71
N GLU A 1136 8.13 -32.17 12.27
CA GLU A 1136 9.06 -32.66 13.28
C GLU A 1136 10.49 -32.67 12.70
N ASN A 1137 11.45 -32.05 13.38
CA ASN A 1137 12.82 -31.82 12.88
C ASN A 1137 12.91 -31.13 11.51
N GLY A 1138 11.86 -30.41 11.08
CA GLY A 1138 11.75 -29.83 9.73
C GLY A 1138 12.92 -28.92 9.34
N TRP A 1139 13.48 -28.18 10.30
CA TRP A 1139 14.68 -27.36 10.08
C TRP A 1139 15.89 -28.19 9.64
N VAL A 1140 16.15 -29.31 10.33
CA VAL A 1140 17.36 -30.13 10.12
C VAL A 1140 17.18 -31.07 8.93
N GLU A 1141 16.00 -31.66 8.77
CA GLU A 1141 15.75 -32.69 7.75
C GLU A 1141 15.34 -32.09 6.39
N HIS A 1142 14.77 -30.89 6.37
CA HIS A 1142 14.22 -30.31 5.13
C HIS A 1142 14.86 -28.96 4.77
N VAL A 1143 14.80 -27.98 5.66
CA VAL A 1143 15.17 -26.58 5.34
C VAL A 1143 16.67 -26.41 5.15
N ILE A 1144 17.50 -26.87 6.09
CA ILE A 1144 18.97 -26.74 6.01
C ILE A 1144 19.55 -27.46 4.77
N PRO A 1145 19.17 -28.72 4.46
CA PRO A 1145 19.59 -29.39 3.24
C PRO A 1145 19.18 -28.62 1.98
N PHE A 1146 17.94 -28.12 1.91
CA PHE A 1146 17.46 -27.35 0.76
C PHE A 1146 18.28 -26.06 0.54
N ILE A 1147 18.50 -25.27 1.60
CA ILE A 1147 19.30 -24.04 1.52
C ILE A 1147 20.74 -24.34 1.07
N ASN A 1148 21.35 -25.42 1.58
CA ASN A 1148 22.73 -25.74 1.27
C ASN A 1148 22.92 -26.33 -0.14
N MET A 1149 21.98 -27.16 -0.57
CA MET A 1149 22.14 -28.00 -1.76
C MET A 1149 21.37 -27.48 -2.97
N ASP A 1150 20.24 -26.79 -2.79
CA ASP A 1150 19.28 -26.50 -3.86
C ASP A 1150 19.19 -24.99 -4.16
N TRP A 1151 19.31 -24.11 -3.15
CA TRP A 1151 19.21 -22.65 -3.31
C TRP A 1151 20.24 -22.02 -4.29
N PRO A 1152 19.86 -21.05 -5.15
CA PRO A 1152 20.78 -20.31 -6.03
C PRO A 1152 21.89 -19.59 -5.26
N ARG A 1153 23.11 -19.53 -5.81
CA ARG A 1153 24.31 -18.99 -5.11
C ARG A 1153 24.84 -17.68 -5.70
N GLU A 1154 24.29 -17.27 -6.84
CA GLU A 1154 24.69 -16.09 -7.59
C GLU A 1154 24.49 -14.82 -6.77
N ARG A 1155 25.46 -13.89 -6.83
CA ARG A 1155 25.42 -12.64 -6.05
C ARG A 1155 24.24 -11.73 -6.42
N ARG A 1156 23.75 -11.81 -7.67
CA ARG A 1156 22.61 -11.02 -8.15
C ARG A 1156 21.31 -11.24 -7.35
N TYR A 1157 21.19 -12.35 -6.62
CA TYR A 1157 20.01 -12.67 -5.81
C TYR A 1157 20.13 -12.24 -4.34
N ARG A 1158 21.18 -11.49 -3.98
CA ARG A 1158 21.41 -10.98 -2.62
C ARG A 1158 20.98 -9.52 -2.56
N THR A 1159 19.67 -9.30 -2.59
CA THR A 1159 19.05 -7.98 -2.53
C THR A 1159 18.62 -7.64 -1.11
N SER A 1160 18.41 -6.36 -0.80
CA SER A 1160 17.92 -5.90 0.51
C SER A 1160 16.64 -6.62 0.94
N ALA A 1161 15.70 -6.82 0.01
CA ALA A 1161 14.46 -7.56 0.24
C ALA A 1161 14.72 -9.04 0.62
N SER A 1162 15.67 -9.70 -0.05
CA SER A 1162 16.06 -11.07 0.29
C SER A 1162 16.68 -11.18 1.68
N ILE A 1163 17.45 -10.18 2.12
CA ILE A 1163 18.03 -10.14 3.48
C ILE A 1163 16.93 -10.07 4.53
N LYS A 1164 15.89 -9.25 4.34
CA LYS A 1164 14.73 -9.21 5.25
C LYS A 1164 14.00 -10.55 5.30
N ALA A 1165 13.82 -11.23 4.17
CA ALA A 1165 13.20 -12.55 4.13
C ALA A 1165 14.04 -13.61 4.90
N TRP A 1166 15.36 -13.59 4.75
CA TRP A 1166 16.27 -14.45 5.51
C TRP A 1166 16.24 -14.17 7.01
N ILE A 1167 16.22 -12.90 7.41
CA ILE A 1167 16.08 -12.51 8.81
C ILE A 1167 14.73 -12.98 9.37
N GLY A 1168 13.64 -12.78 8.63
CA GLY A 1168 12.31 -13.28 9.02
C GLY A 1168 12.27 -14.80 9.18
N LEU A 1169 12.94 -15.55 8.31
CA LEU A 1169 13.09 -17.00 8.48
C LEU A 1169 13.87 -17.34 9.75
N LEU A 1170 14.94 -16.59 10.08
CA LEU A 1170 15.74 -16.81 11.29
C LEU A 1170 14.97 -16.48 12.57
N ASP A 1171 14.10 -15.47 12.57
CA ASP A 1171 13.22 -15.11 13.70
C ASP A 1171 12.30 -16.27 14.09
N ASP A 1172 11.92 -17.12 13.13
CA ASP A 1172 11.04 -18.27 13.33
C ASP A 1172 11.74 -19.56 13.82
N THR A 1173 13.07 -19.56 14.00
CA THR A 1173 13.86 -20.80 14.22
C THR A 1173 13.93 -21.30 15.66
N GLY A 1174 13.74 -20.43 16.66
CA GLY A 1174 13.87 -20.79 18.09
C GLY A 1174 15.21 -21.45 18.41
N GLU A 1175 15.19 -22.62 19.05
CA GLU A 1175 16.41 -23.39 19.42
C GLU A 1175 17.26 -23.85 18.22
N TYR A 1176 16.70 -23.88 17.00
CA TYR A 1176 17.43 -24.27 15.79
C TYR A 1176 18.24 -23.11 15.17
N PHE A 1177 18.14 -21.91 15.74
CA PHE A 1177 18.77 -20.68 15.22
C PHE A 1177 20.24 -20.86 14.83
N PRO A 1178 21.14 -21.43 15.66
CA PRO A 1178 22.54 -21.58 15.30
C PRO A 1178 22.77 -22.41 14.04
N LYS A 1179 22.03 -23.50 13.89
CA LYS A 1179 22.19 -24.43 12.75
C LYS A 1179 21.65 -23.84 11.46
N VAL A 1180 20.53 -23.12 11.53
CA VAL A 1180 19.91 -22.47 10.37
C VAL A 1180 20.72 -21.25 9.95
N TYR A 1181 21.21 -20.46 10.90
CA TYR A 1181 22.08 -19.30 10.62
C TYR A 1181 23.35 -19.71 9.85
N GLU A 1182 24.03 -20.79 10.24
CA GLU A 1182 25.20 -21.28 9.49
C GLU A 1182 24.88 -21.62 8.02
N ALA A 1183 23.69 -22.12 7.72
CA ALA A 1183 23.25 -22.39 6.35
C ALA A 1183 22.95 -21.08 5.57
N VAL A 1184 22.39 -20.08 6.25
CA VAL A 1184 21.92 -18.80 5.67
C VAL A 1184 23.06 -17.78 5.52
N LYS A 1185 24.06 -17.79 6.41
CA LYS A 1185 25.11 -16.78 6.55
C LYS A 1185 25.78 -16.36 5.24
N LYS A 1186 26.05 -17.31 4.34
CA LYS A 1186 26.68 -17.07 3.02
C LYS A 1186 25.82 -16.26 2.03
N PHE A 1187 24.52 -16.12 2.30
CA PHE A 1187 23.58 -15.34 1.49
C PHE A 1187 23.32 -13.95 2.07
N LEU A 1188 23.80 -13.68 3.28
CA LEU A 1188 23.68 -12.38 3.93
C LEU A 1188 24.70 -11.39 3.34
N VAL A 1189 24.29 -10.14 3.21
CA VAL A 1189 25.16 -9.01 2.87
C VAL A 1189 24.81 -7.82 3.78
N PRO A 1190 25.77 -6.92 4.06
CA PRO A 1190 25.49 -5.73 4.85
C PRO A 1190 24.48 -4.83 4.12
N VAL A 1191 23.35 -4.55 4.77
CA VAL A 1191 22.27 -3.71 4.24
C VAL A 1191 21.75 -2.84 5.37
N GLU A 1192 21.52 -1.57 5.08
CA GLU A 1192 20.86 -0.69 6.02
C GLU A 1192 19.36 -1.00 6.03
N ILE A 1193 18.87 -1.57 7.14
CA ILE A 1193 17.49 -2.01 7.30
C ILE A 1193 16.86 -1.14 8.38
N SER A 1194 15.91 -0.27 7.99
CA SER A 1194 15.23 0.68 8.88
C SER A 1194 14.01 0.10 9.60
N ASP A 1195 13.37 -0.94 9.04
CA ASP A 1195 12.17 -1.60 9.59
C ASP A 1195 12.45 -3.08 9.92
N HIS A 1196 12.55 -3.39 11.21
CA HIS A 1196 12.96 -4.72 11.67
C HIS A 1196 11.83 -5.69 11.98
N PRO A 1197 12.03 -6.99 11.66
CA PRO A 1197 11.37 -8.12 12.26
C PRO A 1197 12.35 -8.89 13.19
N PHE A 1198 13.00 -8.25 14.17
CA PHE A 1198 13.77 -8.94 15.21
C PHE A 1198 12.97 -9.12 16.50
N TYR A 1199 11.65 -9.24 16.36
CA TYR A 1199 10.70 -9.34 17.45
C TYR A 1199 11.06 -10.47 18.42
N ARG A 1200 11.43 -11.67 17.92
CA ARG A 1200 11.79 -12.82 18.78
C ARG A 1200 13.24 -12.80 19.26
N PHE A 1201 14.06 -11.88 18.77
CA PHE A 1201 15.41 -11.68 19.31
C PHE A 1201 15.41 -10.84 20.59
N THR A 1202 14.36 -10.05 20.83
CA THR A 1202 14.30 -9.10 21.95
C THR A 1202 13.14 -9.33 22.94
N LEU A 1203 12.01 -9.88 22.51
CA LEU A 1203 10.79 -9.98 23.35
C LEU A 1203 10.50 -11.42 23.79
N ASP A 1204 10.01 -11.56 25.04
CA ASP A 1204 9.43 -12.80 25.56
C ASP A 1204 8.07 -13.05 24.88
N VAL A 1205 7.88 -14.25 24.31
CA VAL A 1205 6.62 -14.67 23.71
C VAL A 1205 6.09 -15.89 24.47
N GLY A 1206 5.16 -15.67 25.40
CA GLY A 1206 4.62 -16.74 26.25
C GLY A 1206 5.64 -17.20 27.30
N GLU A 1207 6.08 -18.46 27.22
CA GLU A 1207 7.11 -19.05 28.11
C GLU A 1207 8.51 -19.14 27.46
N GLU A 1208 8.68 -18.70 26.20
CA GLU A 1208 9.95 -18.79 25.46
C GLU A 1208 10.83 -17.53 25.62
N LYS A 1209 12.10 -17.74 25.97
CA LYS A 1209 13.11 -16.67 26.09
C LYS A 1209 13.56 -16.11 24.73
N PRO A 1210 14.06 -14.87 24.65
CA PRO A 1210 14.51 -14.27 23.39
C PRO A 1210 15.72 -15.00 22.79
N ILE A 1211 15.81 -15.04 21.46
CA ILE A 1211 16.92 -15.71 20.74
C ILE A 1211 18.28 -15.12 21.11
N ALA A 1212 18.36 -13.80 21.33
CA ALA A 1212 19.60 -13.14 21.75
C ALA A 1212 20.10 -13.60 23.12
N VAL A 1213 19.20 -14.04 24.00
CA VAL A 1213 19.53 -14.58 25.32
C VAL A 1213 19.97 -16.04 25.22
N LEU A 1214 19.31 -16.82 24.36
CA LEU A 1214 19.63 -18.25 24.17
C LEU A 1214 20.93 -18.47 23.39
N HIS A 1215 21.23 -17.61 22.41
CA HIS A 1215 22.35 -17.78 21.47
C HIS A 1215 23.14 -16.48 21.22
N PRO A 1216 23.70 -15.83 22.27
CA PRO A 1216 24.26 -14.48 22.19
C PRO A 1216 25.41 -14.33 21.20
N GLU A 1217 26.31 -15.32 21.11
CA GLU A 1217 27.46 -15.26 20.19
C GLU A 1217 27.03 -15.33 18.71
N VAL A 1218 26.05 -16.16 18.41
CA VAL A 1218 25.54 -16.33 17.04
C VAL A 1218 24.69 -15.12 16.64
N THR A 1219 23.92 -14.57 17.57
CA THR A 1219 23.17 -13.32 17.36
C THR A 1219 24.13 -12.16 17.08
N LEU A 1220 25.24 -12.04 17.82
CA LEU A 1220 26.26 -11.02 17.56
C LEU A 1220 26.86 -11.15 16.15
N ASP A 1221 27.12 -12.39 15.71
CA ASP A 1221 27.65 -12.66 14.37
C ASP A 1221 26.64 -12.30 13.27
N LEU A 1222 25.35 -12.60 13.48
CA LEU A 1222 24.28 -12.19 12.58
C LEU A 1222 24.23 -10.67 12.44
N MET A 1223 24.19 -9.93 13.57
CA MET A 1223 24.17 -8.47 13.55
C MET A 1223 25.39 -7.93 12.80
N HIS A 1224 26.59 -8.45 13.09
CA HIS A 1224 27.80 -8.02 12.41
C HIS A 1224 27.76 -8.25 10.89
N ALA A 1225 27.17 -9.36 10.45
CA ALA A 1225 27.09 -9.74 9.03
C ALA A 1225 26.08 -8.90 8.22
N VAL A 1226 25.00 -8.41 8.86
CA VAL A 1226 23.94 -7.64 8.19
C VAL A 1226 24.09 -6.13 8.35
N THR A 1227 24.84 -5.64 9.34
CA THR A 1227 25.04 -4.20 9.58
C THR A 1227 26.17 -3.63 8.70
N PRO A 1228 25.92 -2.55 7.93
CA PRO A 1228 26.94 -1.82 7.15
C PRO A 1228 28.08 -1.22 8.01
N GLN A 1229 29.16 -0.77 7.36
CA GLN A 1229 30.29 -0.10 8.05
C GLN A 1229 30.00 1.34 8.44
N VAL A 1230 29.04 1.98 7.78
CA VAL A 1230 28.56 3.33 8.08
C VAL A 1230 27.04 3.25 8.06
N LEU A 1231 26.41 3.76 9.11
CA LEU A 1231 24.95 3.86 9.20
C LEU A 1231 24.57 5.32 8.93
N THR A 1232 23.57 5.53 8.08
CA THR A 1232 22.88 6.82 7.99
C THR A 1232 21.81 6.97 9.07
N ARG A 1233 21.36 5.85 9.66
CA ARG A 1233 20.48 5.80 10.86
C ARG A 1233 20.75 4.59 11.74
N ALA A 1234 20.73 4.77 13.06
CA ALA A 1234 20.80 3.67 14.02
C ALA A 1234 19.56 2.76 13.92
N PRO A 1235 19.71 1.44 13.69
CA PRO A 1235 18.58 0.52 13.72
C PRO A 1235 18.02 0.42 15.15
N TYR A 1236 16.72 0.71 15.34
CA TYR A 1236 16.09 0.90 16.66
C TYR A 1236 16.28 -0.27 17.63
N GLU A 1237 16.35 -1.49 17.10
CA GLU A 1237 16.46 -2.71 17.91
C GLU A 1237 17.92 -3.16 18.13
N LEU A 1238 18.89 -2.61 17.39
CA LEU A 1238 20.29 -3.03 17.46
C LEU A 1238 20.88 -2.77 18.86
N SER A 1239 20.63 -1.60 19.44
CA SER A 1239 21.08 -1.26 20.81
C SER A 1239 20.51 -2.21 21.86
N SER A 1240 19.23 -2.57 21.72
CA SER A 1240 18.52 -3.49 22.62
C SER A 1240 19.07 -4.93 22.49
N ILE A 1241 19.31 -5.40 21.27
CA ILE A 1241 19.93 -6.71 21.01
C ILE A 1241 21.36 -6.76 21.60
N LEU A 1242 22.17 -5.73 21.38
CA LEU A 1242 23.54 -5.67 21.92
C LEU A 1242 23.56 -5.66 23.45
N ALA A 1243 22.61 -4.95 24.09
CA ALA A 1243 22.45 -4.97 25.54
C ALA A 1243 22.13 -6.38 26.06
N LEU A 1244 21.16 -7.06 25.45
CA LEU A 1244 20.77 -8.44 25.81
C LEU A 1244 21.92 -9.44 25.59
N VAL A 1245 22.70 -9.29 24.51
CA VAL A 1245 23.86 -10.14 24.22
C VAL A 1245 24.92 -10.03 25.32
N VAL A 1246 25.23 -8.82 25.80
CA VAL A 1246 26.22 -8.61 26.87
C VAL A 1246 25.68 -9.01 28.24
N GLU A 1247 24.40 -8.75 28.53
CA GLU A 1247 23.77 -9.21 29.76
C GLU A 1247 23.82 -10.75 29.87
N SER A 1248 23.58 -11.44 28.75
CA SER A 1248 23.57 -12.91 28.69
C SER A 1248 24.98 -13.51 28.63
N ALA A 1249 25.92 -12.86 27.96
CA ALA A 1249 27.30 -13.32 27.81
C ALA A 1249 28.31 -12.16 27.97
N PRO A 1250 28.68 -11.80 29.21
CA PRO A 1250 29.53 -10.64 29.48
C PRO A 1250 30.92 -10.67 28.81
N SER A 1251 31.44 -11.85 28.48
CA SER A 1251 32.71 -12.00 27.75
C SER A 1251 32.69 -11.43 26.34
N LEU A 1252 31.51 -11.28 25.72
CA LEU A 1252 31.37 -10.70 24.38
C LEU A 1252 31.53 -9.17 24.36
N GLN A 1253 31.54 -8.50 25.52
CA GLN A 1253 31.75 -7.05 25.61
C GLN A 1253 33.13 -6.63 25.06
N SER A 1254 34.13 -7.51 25.14
CA SER A 1254 35.46 -7.29 24.55
C SER A 1254 35.62 -7.84 23.13
N ASP A 1255 34.57 -8.41 22.54
CA ASP A 1255 34.60 -8.95 21.17
C ASP A 1255 34.67 -7.79 20.15
N THR A 1256 35.57 -7.89 19.18
CA THR A 1256 35.76 -6.87 18.14
C THR A 1256 34.48 -6.58 17.34
N ARG A 1257 33.60 -7.58 17.18
CA ARG A 1257 32.30 -7.43 16.50
C ARG A 1257 31.35 -6.58 17.33
N TYR A 1258 31.31 -6.80 18.65
CA TYR A 1258 30.51 -6.00 19.58
C TYR A 1258 31.02 -4.56 19.63
N LEU A 1259 32.33 -4.38 19.79
CA LEU A 1259 32.96 -3.05 19.83
C LEU A 1259 32.66 -2.24 18.56
N ARG A 1260 32.74 -2.86 17.38
CA ARG A 1260 32.34 -2.23 16.12
C ARG A 1260 30.86 -1.81 16.14
N LEU A 1261 29.96 -2.72 16.52
CA LEU A 1261 28.52 -2.46 16.45
C LEU A 1261 28.06 -1.43 17.50
N ILE A 1262 28.64 -1.44 18.70
CA ILE A 1262 28.32 -0.45 19.73
C ILE A 1262 28.91 0.92 19.39
N GLU A 1263 30.12 0.98 18.82
CA GLU A 1263 30.69 2.24 18.32
C GLU A 1263 29.79 2.83 17.23
N LEU A 1264 29.24 2.00 16.33
CA LEU A 1264 28.25 2.45 15.34
C LEU A 1264 26.96 2.97 15.99
N VAL A 1265 26.46 2.32 17.04
CA VAL A 1265 25.27 2.79 17.80
C VAL A 1265 25.55 4.07 18.60
N GLU A 1266 26.78 4.28 19.06
CA GLU A 1266 27.19 5.48 19.81
C GLU A 1266 27.54 6.66 18.89
N THR A 1267 27.87 6.40 17.63
CA THR A 1267 28.26 7.41 16.63
C THR A 1267 27.12 7.80 15.68
N SER A 1268 26.07 6.99 15.59
CA SER A 1268 24.76 7.35 14.99
C SER A 1268 23.85 7.97 16.05
#